data_AF-A0A5B2TZ10-F1
#
_entry.id   AF-A0A5B2TZ10-F1
#
_cell.length_a   1.000
_cell.length_b   1.000
_cell.length_c   1.000
_cell.angle_alpha   90.00
_cell.angle_beta   90.00
_cell.angle_gamma   90.00
#
_symmetry.space_group_name_H-M   'P 1'
#
loop_
_entity.id
_entity.type
_entity.pdbx_description
1 polymer ?
#
loop_
_entity_poly.entity_id
_entity_poly.type
_entity_poly.pdbx_seq_one_letter_code
_entity_poly.pdbx_strand_id
1 'polypeptide(L)'
;MTAKLRLVFSITIVFLSFSGFAQTNYWQRAELKNQDRQSTLKRLDVQKARAFVLDEKGLKGELSKVSKSKKSVRTILFPDAEGNLIPFQVEESQLFAPELAQKYPNIKSYRGVGSGPDTQKIFFSVSPKGIQTMIMDPGKEGTVFMEKADSGDYVVYNAKDHLTQKLDFVCKTDPNSYALQSTASTAKLVDDQSLRRFRVAIAASGEYTQFHGGTIPDALAAINATLTRVNGVFERDLGVTLELIANTDAVIYTNPDTDPFSGGLSSQTQNTLTSVIGEANYDIGHLFNQQDNTLDGNAGFIGSVCQDNRKGSAYTTLFAPQGDQFDIDLVAHEMGHQFGANHTFSHLSEGTLVQVEPGSGTTIMGYAGITNANDVATNSDDYFHYVSIVQIREYLETISCGETLPLTNNAPILNPVSNYTIPVGTAFVLTGSASDPDSTDVVTYTWEQIDNGIVTQATFGPNNPTGAMFRSLPPSVSPERYFPRLSRVVSGDLTQSNPVEGGAWETVSNVQREMNFSLTVRDNVLNGGQSASDEVTVVVSRQAGPFLVTSQEVPATFVAGETETITWDVANTNELPIAAQNVDIFLSTDGGLTFPNRIAQNITNDGSHTLVIPGGYSTTAGRFMVKASNNIFFAVNQADFSISESEVVLNFADLTYEVCKPDDLVVSFDYEAYLGFMEESTLSVGALPPGVTATFSQDTVSVSNTTIDLTISGTGNLAIGNYPIDVIATSVNVTKSISLQLSVFDTNFSEVVLTAPSDGSLDVSKDVVLEWEPDLVSTSYAVEIATDIGFTEIIESKVLAANSYQPTSLLNETQYFWRVKPMNACGEGVFGAPFSFTTIQFNCITKASNNVPITITPVGTPTITSRVLFYQDLNLADINVNLDIEHTYLSDLVISLTSPAGTTVVLVSSACGNNSDINAVFDDEAADAFTCSGSPAINGTVRPIGTLSSFYGESILGEWFLEVKDNAASDGGRLNNFSLEVCVEGDFRPDDDEDGVFDDGDDLCLGTPLGQEVDASGCAIYRFTQENFNVSLESESCRPNNDGAIRIVPKVFLDYEITVNGNGVNTTDNFTNSYNLTNLSAGTYDICISGTDGTISYEPFCLEVVITEPAPLSVTSKVSLKAPQVVLDLEGAKGYYVELNGFTTYTAEKQFSLDLSKGINFLKVYTDIPCQGMYEEEILVSDGPLVFPNPFRDFIEIYFDVPTQRATMQLFSSDGRLLRTDKLQDGVSSQEYDLSMLPVGMYYLQYESRGMKKTTKILKR
;
A
#
# COMPACT_ATOMS: atom_id res chain seq x y z
N MET A 1 31.01 40.23 -73.58
CA MET A 1 30.67 39.01 -72.81
C MET A 1 29.17 38.97 -72.59
N THR A 2 28.44 38.39 -73.54
CA THR A 2 26.97 38.35 -73.60
C THR A 2 26.50 36.90 -73.66
N ALA A 3 26.84 36.14 -72.62
CA ALA A 3 26.32 34.79 -72.39
C ALA A 3 26.52 34.49 -70.90
N LYS A 4 25.49 34.74 -70.06
CA LYS A 4 25.33 34.13 -68.72
C LYS A 4 24.07 34.55 -67.95
N LEU A 5 23.27 35.52 -68.42
CA LEU A 5 22.04 35.92 -67.70
C LEU A 5 20.83 35.01 -67.98
N ARG A 6 20.74 34.41 -69.18
CA ARG A 6 19.62 33.51 -69.54
C ARG A 6 19.68 32.16 -68.83
N LEU A 7 20.87 31.65 -68.52
CA LEU A 7 21.01 30.35 -67.82
C LEU A 7 20.61 30.45 -66.34
N VAL A 8 20.92 31.57 -65.69
CA VAL A 8 20.55 31.80 -64.28
C VAL A 8 19.04 31.87 -64.15
N PHE A 9 18.36 32.70 -64.95
CA PHE A 9 16.89 32.82 -64.89
C PHE A 9 16.16 31.51 -65.25
N SER A 10 16.65 30.73 -66.22
CA SER A 10 16.06 29.43 -66.54
C SER A 10 16.25 28.41 -65.42
N ILE A 11 17.39 28.40 -64.74
CA ILE A 11 17.63 27.51 -63.59
C ILE A 11 16.77 27.95 -62.39
N THR A 12 16.61 29.25 -62.13
CA THR A 12 15.73 29.72 -61.03
C THR A 12 14.26 29.45 -61.31
N ILE A 13 13.79 29.60 -62.56
CA ILE A 13 12.41 29.26 -62.95
C ILE A 13 12.18 27.75 -62.91
N VAL A 14 13.17 26.93 -63.26
CA VAL A 14 13.10 25.47 -63.12
C VAL A 14 13.09 25.06 -61.63
N PHE A 15 13.94 25.65 -60.78
CA PHE A 15 13.90 25.39 -59.33
C PHE A 15 12.61 25.92 -58.65
N LEU A 16 12.04 27.03 -59.12
CA LEU A 16 10.73 27.56 -58.67
C LEU A 16 9.54 26.73 -59.19
N SER A 17 9.69 26.01 -60.30
CA SER A 17 8.65 25.09 -60.79
C SER A 17 8.74 23.69 -60.17
N PHE A 18 9.91 23.29 -59.66
CA PHE A 18 10.05 22.07 -58.84
C PHE A 18 9.69 22.26 -57.36
N SER A 19 9.75 23.49 -56.83
CA SER A 19 9.21 23.81 -55.49
C SER A 19 7.71 24.12 -55.50
N GLY A 20 7.07 24.05 -56.67
CA GLY A 20 5.63 24.23 -56.89
C GLY A 20 4.81 22.93 -56.90
N PHE A 21 5.35 21.77 -56.51
CA PHE A 21 4.51 20.68 -56.03
C PHE A 21 4.00 21.06 -54.64
N ALA A 22 2.94 21.89 -54.64
CA ALA A 22 2.23 22.25 -53.43
C ALA A 22 1.71 20.97 -52.77
N GLN A 23 2.26 20.64 -51.61
CA GLN A 23 1.55 19.82 -50.62
C GLN A 23 0.23 20.56 -50.32
N THR A 24 -0.89 19.99 -50.73
CA THR A 24 -2.21 20.57 -50.45
C THR A 24 -2.47 20.48 -48.95
N ASN A 25 -2.41 21.62 -48.27
CA ASN A 25 -2.73 21.71 -46.85
C ASN A 25 -4.23 22.01 -46.67
N TYR A 26 -4.98 21.09 -46.07
CA TYR A 26 -6.42 21.24 -45.80
C TYR A 26 -6.71 21.90 -44.45
N TRP A 27 -5.71 21.94 -43.56
CA TRP A 27 -5.86 22.38 -42.17
C TRP A 27 -5.16 23.71 -41.95
N GLN A 28 -5.89 24.69 -41.44
CA GLN A 28 -5.35 25.97 -41.05
C GLN A 28 -5.51 26.14 -39.53
N ARG A 29 -4.40 26.40 -38.82
CA ARG A 29 -4.42 26.63 -37.37
C ARG A 29 -5.28 27.86 -37.06
N ALA A 30 -6.10 27.75 -36.03
CA ALA A 30 -7.01 28.79 -35.55
C ALA A 30 -6.85 29.02 -34.05
N GLU A 31 -7.35 30.16 -33.56
CA GLU A 31 -7.49 30.39 -32.13
C GLU A 31 -8.83 29.84 -31.64
N LEU A 32 -8.80 29.13 -30.50
CA LEU A 32 -10.02 28.71 -29.78
C LEU A 32 -10.88 29.94 -29.44
N LYS A 33 -12.06 30.07 -30.06
CA LYS A 33 -13.01 31.16 -29.80
C LYS A 33 -13.61 31.02 -28.39
N ASN A 34 -14.08 32.11 -27.80
CA ASN A 34 -14.61 32.12 -26.42
C ASN A 34 -15.75 31.10 -26.17
N GLN A 35 -16.63 30.88 -27.15
CA GLN A 35 -17.72 29.90 -27.04
C GLN A 35 -17.17 28.47 -27.01
N ASP A 36 -16.21 28.15 -27.89
CA ASP A 36 -15.55 26.84 -27.89
C ASP A 36 -14.67 26.66 -26.67
N ARG A 37 -14.02 27.73 -26.17
CA ARG A 37 -13.31 27.67 -24.89
C ARG A 37 -14.25 27.29 -23.76
N GLN A 38 -15.49 27.77 -23.73
CA GLN A 38 -16.44 27.41 -22.69
C GLN A 38 -16.94 25.96 -22.81
N SER A 39 -17.15 25.43 -24.01
CA SER A 39 -17.54 24.02 -24.20
C SER A 39 -16.35 23.07 -24.00
N THR A 40 -15.17 23.46 -24.46
CA THR A 40 -13.90 22.74 -24.29
C THR A 40 -13.48 22.77 -22.81
N LEU A 41 -13.58 23.89 -22.08
CA LEU A 41 -13.31 23.97 -20.62
C LEU A 41 -14.21 23.06 -19.78
N LYS A 42 -15.38 22.65 -20.30
CA LYS A 42 -16.23 21.68 -19.60
C LYS A 42 -15.69 20.25 -19.69
N ARG A 43 -14.86 19.95 -20.71
CA ARG A 43 -14.36 18.60 -21.02
C ARG A 43 -12.83 18.46 -20.89
N LEU A 44 -12.06 19.52 -21.14
CA LEU A 44 -10.64 19.49 -21.50
C LEU A 44 -9.85 20.69 -20.97
N ASP A 45 -8.57 20.48 -20.66
CA ASP A 45 -7.66 21.59 -20.33
C ASP A 45 -7.43 22.43 -21.60
N VAL A 46 -8.08 23.60 -21.64
CA VAL A 46 -8.08 24.48 -22.81
C VAL A 46 -6.70 25.00 -23.18
N GLN A 47 -5.71 24.96 -22.28
CA GLN A 47 -4.33 25.32 -22.65
C GLN A 47 -3.65 24.25 -23.52
N LYS A 48 -4.11 23.01 -23.44
CA LYS A 48 -3.54 21.88 -24.16
C LYS A 48 -4.29 21.56 -25.46
N ALA A 49 -5.56 21.93 -25.57
CA ALA A 49 -6.32 21.83 -26.81
C ALA A 49 -5.80 22.75 -27.93
N ARG A 50 -5.99 22.34 -29.19
CA ARG A 50 -5.62 23.11 -30.40
C ARG A 50 -6.83 23.24 -31.33
N ALA A 51 -7.00 24.39 -31.98
CA ALA A 51 -8.09 24.60 -32.94
C ALA A 51 -7.58 24.69 -34.39
N PHE A 52 -8.37 24.16 -35.31
CA PHE A 52 -8.13 24.19 -36.74
C PHE A 52 -9.39 24.48 -37.54
N VAL A 53 -9.24 25.17 -38.67
CA VAL A 53 -10.26 25.31 -39.71
C VAL A 53 -9.91 24.35 -40.84
N LEU A 54 -10.93 23.62 -41.32
CA LEU A 54 -10.79 22.62 -42.39
C LEU A 54 -11.34 23.15 -43.72
N ASP A 55 -10.56 23.05 -44.80
CA ASP A 55 -11.11 23.06 -46.18
C ASP A 55 -11.84 21.74 -46.46
N GLU A 56 -13.07 21.64 -45.97
CA GLU A 56 -13.88 20.42 -46.09
C GLU A 56 -14.08 19.99 -47.54
N LYS A 57 -14.21 20.96 -48.47
CA LYS A 57 -14.45 20.66 -49.88
C LYS A 57 -13.19 20.08 -50.53
N GLY A 58 -12.03 20.64 -50.22
CA GLY A 58 -10.74 20.11 -50.67
C GLY A 58 -10.49 18.69 -50.17
N LEU A 59 -10.64 18.47 -48.85
CA LEU A 59 -10.39 17.17 -48.23
C LEU A 59 -11.38 16.08 -48.71
N LYS A 60 -12.69 16.36 -48.71
CA LYS A 60 -13.71 15.43 -49.23
C LYS A 60 -13.49 15.12 -50.71
N GLY A 61 -12.98 16.09 -51.48
CA GLY A 61 -12.57 15.91 -52.88
C GLY A 61 -11.45 14.88 -53.06
N GLU A 62 -10.43 14.88 -52.20
CA GLU A 62 -9.38 13.85 -52.24
C GLU A 62 -9.86 12.49 -51.73
N LEU A 63 -10.63 12.47 -50.65
CA LEU A 63 -11.19 11.24 -50.10
C LEU A 63 -12.11 10.52 -51.09
N SER A 64 -12.84 11.26 -51.95
CA SER A 64 -13.65 10.65 -53.01
C SER A 64 -12.85 9.83 -54.04
N LYS A 65 -11.52 10.00 -54.08
CA LYS A 65 -10.60 9.24 -54.94
C LYS A 65 -10.02 8.00 -54.22
N VAL A 66 -10.20 7.91 -52.90
CA VAL A 66 -9.92 6.71 -52.08
C VAL A 66 -11.12 5.78 -52.23
N SER A 67 -10.88 4.54 -52.64
CA SER A 67 -11.94 3.55 -52.80
C SER A 67 -11.41 2.16 -52.53
N LYS A 68 -12.12 1.45 -51.63
CA LYS A 68 -11.84 0.04 -51.33
C LYS A 68 -11.91 -0.84 -52.58
N SER A 69 -12.89 -0.61 -53.45
CA SER A 69 -13.09 -1.37 -54.71
C SER A 69 -11.89 -1.33 -55.67
N LYS A 70 -11.01 -0.34 -55.54
CA LYS A 70 -9.82 -0.16 -56.39
C LYS A 70 -8.50 -0.32 -55.62
N LYS A 71 -8.54 -0.69 -54.32
CA LYS A 71 -7.39 -0.66 -53.40
C LYS A 71 -6.59 0.64 -53.50
N SER A 72 -7.27 1.79 -53.67
CA SER A 72 -6.59 3.06 -53.88
C SER A 72 -6.27 3.74 -52.54
N VAL A 73 -4.97 3.85 -52.24
CA VAL A 73 -4.46 4.56 -51.06
C VAL A 73 -4.10 6.01 -51.43
N ARG A 74 -4.30 6.95 -50.48
CA ARG A 74 -3.90 8.36 -50.63
C ARG A 74 -3.22 8.87 -49.37
N THR A 75 -2.23 9.73 -49.55
CA THR A 75 -1.61 10.45 -48.44
C THR A 75 -2.45 11.67 -48.07
N ILE A 76 -2.89 11.74 -46.82
CA ILE A 76 -3.70 12.83 -46.26
C ILE A 76 -3.04 13.33 -44.98
N LEU A 77 -3.03 14.65 -44.78
CA LEU A 77 -2.41 15.28 -43.62
C LEU A 77 -3.45 15.48 -42.51
N PHE A 78 -3.10 15.13 -41.27
CA PHE A 78 -3.91 15.37 -40.06
C PHE A 78 -3.06 15.98 -38.95
N PRO A 79 -3.63 16.86 -38.10
CA PRO A 79 -2.92 17.42 -36.96
C PRO A 79 -2.70 16.39 -35.84
N ASP A 80 -1.52 16.40 -35.22
CA ASP A 80 -1.23 15.71 -33.95
C ASP A 80 -1.60 16.58 -32.72
N ALA A 81 -1.35 16.07 -31.51
CA ALA A 81 -1.60 16.79 -30.26
C ALA A 81 -0.82 18.12 -30.16
N GLU A 82 0.38 18.18 -30.72
CA GLU A 82 1.20 19.40 -30.78
C GLU A 82 0.70 20.39 -31.85
N GLY A 83 -0.14 19.93 -32.77
CA GLY A 83 -0.71 20.65 -33.90
C GLY A 83 0.17 20.64 -35.16
N ASN A 84 1.14 19.74 -35.25
CA ASN A 84 1.91 19.47 -36.47
C ASN A 84 1.10 18.58 -37.40
N LEU A 85 1.27 18.77 -38.72
CA LEU A 85 0.55 17.97 -39.71
C LEU A 85 1.34 16.73 -40.10
N ILE A 86 0.78 15.57 -39.79
CA ILE A 86 1.35 14.25 -40.06
C ILE A 86 0.71 13.65 -41.32
N PRO A 87 1.50 13.12 -42.27
CA PRO A 87 0.97 12.44 -43.46
C PRO A 87 0.58 10.99 -43.14
N PHE A 88 -0.67 10.63 -43.43
CA PHE A 88 -1.22 9.28 -43.31
C PHE A 88 -1.55 8.68 -44.67
N GLN A 89 -1.16 7.44 -44.91
CA GLN A 89 -1.65 6.62 -46.01
C GLN A 89 -3.01 6.05 -45.63
N VAL A 90 -4.06 6.59 -46.26
CA VAL A 90 -5.46 6.32 -45.89
C VAL A 90 -6.14 5.39 -46.88
N GLU A 91 -6.94 4.46 -46.33
CA GLU A 91 -7.91 3.63 -47.04
C GLU A 91 -9.33 3.76 -46.44
N GLU A 92 -10.34 3.45 -47.26
CA GLU A 92 -11.74 3.42 -46.83
C GLU A 92 -12.01 2.15 -46.01
N SER A 93 -12.47 2.31 -44.77
CA SER A 93 -12.95 1.22 -43.93
C SER A 93 -14.42 0.92 -44.29
N GLN A 94 -14.78 -0.36 -44.34
CA GLN A 94 -16.15 -0.76 -44.68
C GLN A 94 -16.93 -1.04 -43.40
N LEU A 95 -17.34 0.02 -42.72
CA LEU A 95 -18.21 -0.11 -41.55
C LEU A 95 -19.66 -0.42 -41.94
N PHE A 96 -20.16 0.10 -43.07
CA PHE A 96 -21.53 -0.17 -43.51
C PHE A 96 -21.58 -1.41 -44.40
N ALA A 97 -22.61 -2.23 -44.20
CA ALA A 97 -23.02 -3.20 -45.20
C ALA A 97 -23.22 -2.52 -46.57
N PRO A 98 -22.90 -3.19 -47.70
CA PRO A 98 -22.93 -2.58 -49.03
C PRO A 98 -24.25 -1.85 -49.38
N GLU A 99 -25.38 -2.40 -48.96
CA GLU A 99 -26.71 -1.85 -49.19
C GLU A 99 -26.94 -0.54 -48.43
N LEU A 100 -26.51 -0.48 -47.16
CA LEU A 100 -26.61 0.73 -46.33
C LEU A 100 -25.69 1.83 -46.86
N ALA A 101 -24.46 1.47 -47.26
CA ALA A 101 -23.49 2.38 -47.88
C ALA A 101 -24.04 3.00 -49.17
N GLN A 102 -24.80 2.23 -49.97
CA GLN A 102 -25.45 2.74 -51.18
C GLN A 102 -26.56 3.74 -50.87
N LYS A 103 -27.30 3.53 -49.76
CA LYS A 103 -28.38 4.42 -49.32
C LYS A 103 -27.86 5.73 -48.73
N TYR A 104 -26.71 5.68 -48.04
CA TYR A 104 -26.09 6.84 -47.37
C TYR A 104 -24.64 7.07 -47.83
N PRO A 105 -24.38 7.38 -49.11
CA PRO A 105 -23.03 7.38 -49.69
C PRO A 105 -22.11 8.50 -49.19
N ASN A 106 -22.66 9.47 -48.46
CA ASN A 106 -21.93 10.62 -47.90
C ASN A 106 -21.47 10.38 -46.45
N ILE A 107 -21.77 9.22 -45.87
CA ILE A 107 -21.32 8.80 -44.54
C ILE A 107 -20.33 7.65 -44.75
N LYS A 108 -19.09 7.84 -44.32
CA LYS A 108 -17.99 6.90 -44.57
C LYS A 108 -17.06 6.82 -43.36
N SER A 109 -16.36 5.69 -43.25
CA SER A 109 -15.26 5.51 -42.31
C SER A 109 -13.97 5.23 -43.08
N TYR A 110 -12.85 5.62 -42.48
CA TYR A 110 -11.53 5.51 -43.05
C TYR A 110 -10.54 5.16 -41.96
N ARG A 111 -9.42 4.59 -42.39
CA ARG A 111 -8.28 4.30 -41.53
C ARG A 111 -6.98 4.52 -42.27
N GLY A 112 -5.88 4.66 -41.57
CA GLY A 112 -4.59 4.83 -42.22
C GLY A 112 -3.39 4.66 -41.30
N VAL A 113 -2.22 4.59 -41.93
CA VAL A 113 -0.92 4.47 -41.27
C VAL A 113 -0.07 5.70 -41.55
N GLY A 114 0.54 6.26 -40.50
CA GLY A 114 1.42 7.41 -40.57
C GLY A 114 2.71 7.12 -41.35
N SER A 115 3.19 8.11 -42.10
CA SER A 115 4.48 8.03 -42.81
C SER A 115 5.58 8.57 -41.88
N GLY A 116 6.15 7.72 -41.04
CA GLY A 116 7.18 8.08 -40.06
C GLY A 116 7.70 6.85 -39.29
N PRO A 117 8.76 7.01 -38.48
CA PRO A 117 9.33 5.92 -37.68
C PRO A 117 8.35 5.33 -36.65
N ASP A 118 7.40 6.14 -36.18
CA ASP A 118 6.49 5.77 -35.07
C ASP A 118 5.20 5.04 -35.56
N THR A 119 5.00 4.90 -36.88
CA THR A 119 3.88 4.18 -37.54
C THR A 119 2.45 4.38 -36.98
N GLN A 120 2.15 5.59 -36.49
CA GLN A 120 0.83 5.99 -35.94
C GLN A 120 -0.36 5.47 -36.77
N LYS A 121 -1.44 5.08 -36.08
CA LYS A 121 -2.69 4.64 -36.72
C LYS A 121 -3.75 5.71 -36.56
N ILE A 122 -4.45 6.04 -37.65
CA ILE A 122 -5.60 6.94 -37.62
C ILE A 122 -6.86 6.18 -37.98
N PHE A 123 -7.93 6.40 -37.23
CA PHE A 123 -9.30 5.98 -37.51
C PHE A 123 -10.17 7.21 -37.57
N PHE A 124 -10.93 7.39 -38.65
CA PHE A 124 -11.75 8.59 -38.78
C PHE A 124 -13.02 8.40 -39.59
N SER A 125 -14.05 9.11 -39.17
CA SER A 125 -15.34 9.14 -39.84
C SER A 125 -15.53 10.45 -40.61
N VAL A 126 -16.25 10.40 -41.73
CA VAL A 126 -16.57 11.56 -42.56
C VAL A 126 -18.05 11.57 -42.88
N SER A 127 -18.70 12.69 -42.61
CA SER A 127 -20.13 12.87 -42.86
C SER A 127 -20.44 14.31 -43.28
N PRO A 128 -21.72 14.63 -43.60
CA PRO A 128 -22.15 16.01 -43.79
C PRO A 128 -21.95 16.91 -42.55
N LYS A 129 -21.90 16.33 -41.34
CA LYS A 129 -21.69 17.08 -40.08
C LYS A 129 -20.23 17.49 -39.89
N GLY A 130 -19.29 16.67 -40.33
CA GLY A 130 -17.87 16.96 -40.23
C GLY A 130 -17.00 15.70 -40.28
N ILE A 131 -15.84 15.79 -39.64
CA ILE A 131 -14.88 14.69 -39.48
C ILE A 131 -14.62 14.47 -37.99
N GLN A 132 -14.53 13.22 -37.57
CA GLN A 132 -14.05 12.88 -36.23
C GLN A 132 -12.92 11.88 -36.35
N THR A 133 -11.85 12.08 -35.58
CA THR A 133 -10.64 11.23 -35.65
C THR A 133 -10.28 10.67 -34.29
N MET A 134 -9.53 9.57 -34.34
CA MET A 134 -8.80 8.95 -33.25
C MET A 134 -7.44 8.53 -33.81
N ILE A 135 -6.35 9.03 -33.21
CA ILE A 135 -4.99 8.72 -33.60
C ILE A 135 -4.31 8.01 -32.43
N MET A 136 -3.91 6.76 -32.67
CA MET A 136 -3.14 5.94 -31.75
C MET A 136 -1.68 5.98 -32.16
N ASP A 137 -0.81 6.30 -31.21
CA ASP A 137 0.63 6.36 -31.42
C ASP A 137 1.30 5.35 -30.48
N PRO A 138 1.82 4.22 -31.00
CA PRO A 138 2.49 3.20 -30.18
C PRO A 138 3.64 3.77 -29.32
N GLY A 139 4.28 4.86 -29.76
CA GLY A 139 5.43 5.47 -29.09
C GLY A 139 5.09 6.62 -28.13
N LYS A 140 3.82 7.00 -27.99
CA LYS A 140 3.40 8.12 -27.12
C LYS A 140 2.23 7.72 -26.23
N GLU A 141 2.24 8.26 -25.02
CA GLU A 141 1.17 8.06 -24.05
C GLU A 141 -0.09 8.89 -24.39
N GLY A 142 -1.23 8.19 -24.42
CA GLY A 142 -2.57 8.74 -24.62
C GLY A 142 -2.98 8.88 -26.09
N THR A 143 -4.26 8.65 -26.38
CA THR A 143 -4.83 8.76 -27.73
C THR A 143 -5.20 10.19 -28.07
N VAL A 144 -5.01 10.58 -29.33
CA VAL A 144 -5.33 11.93 -29.82
C VAL A 144 -6.65 11.92 -30.57
N PHE A 145 -7.59 12.75 -30.12
CA PHE A 145 -8.92 12.91 -30.70
C PHE A 145 -9.06 14.26 -31.40
N MET A 146 -9.85 14.29 -32.46
CA MET A 146 -10.26 15.53 -33.12
C MET A 146 -11.75 15.53 -33.39
N GLU A 147 -12.41 16.62 -33.00
CA GLU A 147 -13.87 16.77 -33.08
C GLU A 147 -14.25 18.17 -33.55
N LYS A 148 -15.41 18.29 -34.20
CA LYS A 148 -15.94 19.58 -34.64
C LYS A 148 -16.73 20.23 -33.50
N ALA A 149 -16.32 21.43 -33.11
CA ALA A 149 -17.01 22.23 -32.11
C ALA A 149 -18.23 22.98 -32.68
N ASP A 150 -19.06 23.53 -31.80
CA ASP A 150 -20.26 24.29 -32.16
C ASP A 150 -19.97 25.51 -33.05
N SER A 151 -18.79 26.13 -32.93
CA SER A 151 -18.40 27.24 -33.80
C SER A 151 -18.06 26.83 -35.23
N GLY A 152 -17.95 25.52 -35.49
CA GLY A 152 -17.51 24.93 -36.76
C GLY A 152 -16.01 24.68 -36.87
N ASP A 153 -15.21 25.14 -35.89
CA ASP A 153 -13.77 24.84 -35.81
C ASP A 153 -13.55 23.41 -35.29
N TYR A 154 -12.43 22.79 -35.65
CA TYR A 154 -12.04 21.46 -35.19
C TYR A 154 -11.09 21.58 -34.00
N VAL A 155 -11.39 20.88 -32.91
CA VAL A 155 -10.60 20.86 -31.68
C VAL A 155 -9.85 19.54 -31.61
N VAL A 156 -8.53 19.62 -31.47
CA VAL A 156 -7.60 18.49 -31.29
C VAL A 156 -7.14 18.47 -29.84
N TYR A 157 -7.19 17.31 -29.22
CA TYR A 157 -6.80 17.10 -27.82
C TYR A 157 -6.30 15.67 -27.59
N ASN A 158 -5.53 15.48 -26.51
CA ASN A 158 -5.15 14.15 -26.03
C ASN A 158 -6.11 13.76 -24.89
N ALA A 159 -6.57 12.51 -24.85
CA ALA A 159 -7.48 12.00 -23.82
C ALA A 159 -6.95 12.22 -22.39
N LYS A 160 -5.63 12.16 -22.19
CA LYS A 160 -5.02 12.38 -20.87
C LYS A 160 -5.11 13.82 -20.35
N ASP A 161 -5.49 14.77 -21.21
CA ASP A 161 -5.59 16.19 -20.88
C ASP A 161 -7.02 16.62 -20.50
N HIS A 162 -7.89 15.65 -20.20
CA HIS A 162 -9.27 15.89 -19.75
C HIS A 162 -9.32 16.63 -18.42
N LEU A 163 -10.28 17.54 -18.26
CA LEU A 163 -10.55 18.19 -16.98
C LEU A 163 -11.45 17.31 -16.12
N THR A 164 -11.22 17.36 -14.81
CA THR A 164 -11.99 16.68 -13.77
C THR A 164 -13.46 17.10 -13.82
N GLN A 165 -14.28 16.35 -14.55
CA GLN A 165 -15.71 16.31 -14.37
C GLN A 165 -16.05 14.94 -13.81
N LYS A 166 -16.48 14.89 -12.55
CA LYS A 166 -16.94 13.64 -11.93
C LYS A 166 -18.11 13.12 -12.72
N LEU A 167 -17.92 11.95 -13.31
CA LEU A 167 -18.94 11.19 -13.99
C LEU A 167 -19.56 10.27 -12.97
N ASP A 168 -20.85 10.43 -12.67
CA ASP A 168 -21.58 9.48 -11.82
C ASP A 168 -22.12 8.32 -12.69
N PHE A 169 -21.25 7.64 -13.44
CA PHE A 169 -21.63 6.44 -14.20
C PHE A 169 -21.62 5.24 -13.27
N VAL A 170 -22.62 4.37 -13.39
CA VAL A 170 -22.60 3.05 -12.78
C VAL A 170 -23.20 2.10 -13.80
N CYS A 171 -22.37 1.22 -14.37
CA CYS A 171 -22.84 0.14 -15.23
C CYS A 171 -23.78 -0.77 -14.42
N LYS A 172 -24.96 -1.07 -14.98
CA LYS A 172 -26.00 -1.90 -14.35
C LYS A 172 -25.96 -3.35 -14.81
N THR A 173 -24.91 -3.75 -15.53
CA THR A 173 -24.70 -5.14 -15.94
C THR A 173 -24.50 -5.99 -14.70
N ASP A 174 -25.27 -7.07 -14.57
CA ASP A 174 -25.11 -8.02 -13.48
C ASP A 174 -23.89 -8.92 -13.76
N PRO A 175 -22.85 -8.92 -12.91
CA PRO A 175 -21.64 -9.73 -13.12
C PRO A 175 -21.93 -11.23 -13.13
N ASN A 176 -23.04 -11.67 -12.53
CA ASN A 176 -23.47 -13.07 -12.50
C ASN A 176 -24.36 -13.46 -13.69
N SER A 177 -24.72 -12.53 -14.58
CA SER A 177 -25.53 -12.78 -15.77
C SER A 177 -24.73 -13.39 -16.93
N TYR A 178 -23.78 -14.26 -16.60
CA TYR A 178 -22.88 -14.88 -17.56
C TYR A 178 -23.64 -15.92 -18.39
N ALA A 179 -23.47 -15.87 -19.71
CA ALA A 179 -24.27 -16.71 -20.59
C ALA A 179 -23.84 -18.19 -20.60
N LEU A 180 -22.59 -18.51 -20.21
CA LEU A 180 -22.00 -19.86 -20.17
C LEU A 180 -20.90 -19.98 -19.07
N GLN A 181 -21.03 -20.91 -18.11
CA GLN A 181 -19.94 -21.21 -17.15
C GLN A 181 -18.73 -21.80 -17.90
N SER A 182 -17.63 -21.06 -18.00
CA SER A 182 -16.34 -21.55 -18.50
C SER A 182 -15.69 -22.50 -17.47
N THR A 183 -15.16 -23.62 -17.95
CA THR A 183 -14.34 -24.58 -17.18
C THR A 183 -12.94 -24.61 -17.79
N ALA A 184 -11.92 -24.39 -16.95
CA ALA A 184 -10.47 -24.52 -17.22
C ALA A 184 -9.97 -24.07 -18.61
N SER A 185 -9.29 -22.92 -18.65
CA SER A 185 -8.81 -22.26 -19.86
C SER A 185 -7.55 -22.88 -20.49
N THR A 186 -7.49 -22.85 -21.82
CA THR A 186 -6.29 -23.09 -22.65
C THR A 186 -6.12 -22.02 -23.75
N ALA A 187 -6.93 -20.95 -23.70
CA ALA A 187 -7.01 -19.98 -24.77
C ALA A 187 -5.74 -19.11 -24.81
N LYS A 188 -5.14 -19.01 -26.00
CA LYS A 188 -4.09 -18.03 -26.28
C LYS A 188 -4.73 -16.67 -26.61
N LEU A 189 -3.93 -15.61 -26.65
CA LEU A 189 -4.38 -14.26 -27.05
C LEU A 189 -4.84 -14.20 -28.53
N VAL A 190 -4.71 -13.04 -29.18
CA VAL A 190 -5.05 -12.85 -30.60
C VAL A 190 -3.86 -13.30 -31.47
N ASP A 191 -3.61 -14.60 -31.56
CA ASP A 191 -2.45 -15.17 -32.28
C ASP A 191 -2.81 -16.08 -33.47
N ASP A 192 -4.09 -16.14 -33.83
CA ASP A 192 -4.65 -17.09 -34.80
C ASP A 192 -4.73 -16.55 -36.24
N GLN A 193 -4.08 -15.41 -36.51
CA GLN A 193 -4.04 -14.74 -37.81
C GLN A 193 -5.44 -14.52 -38.40
N SER A 194 -6.42 -14.20 -37.56
CA SER A 194 -7.82 -14.09 -37.98
C SER A 194 -8.49 -12.82 -37.47
N LEU A 195 -9.08 -12.06 -38.38
CA LEU A 195 -9.97 -10.94 -38.06
C LEU A 195 -11.42 -11.41 -38.12
N ARG A 196 -12.15 -11.30 -37.00
CA ARG A 196 -13.55 -11.71 -36.90
C ARG A 196 -14.46 -10.52 -37.12
N ARG A 197 -15.25 -10.57 -38.20
CA ARG A 197 -16.24 -9.54 -38.55
C ARG A 197 -17.62 -9.93 -38.03
N PHE A 198 -18.19 -9.11 -37.14
CA PHE A 198 -19.55 -9.31 -36.62
C PHE A 198 -20.52 -8.27 -37.17
N ARG A 199 -21.72 -8.73 -37.56
CA ARG A 199 -22.80 -7.85 -38.01
C ARG A 199 -23.46 -7.20 -36.80
N VAL A 200 -23.37 -5.88 -36.69
CA VAL A 200 -23.93 -5.11 -35.59
C VAL A 200 -25.22 -4.39 -35.99
N ALA A 201 -26.25 -4.51 -35.15
CA ALA A 201 -27.48 -3.75 -35.24
C ALA A 201 -27.51 -2.67 -34.14
N ILE A 202 -27.35 -1.41 -34.54
CA ILE A 202 -27.48 -0.29 -33.60
C ILE A 202 -28.89 0.31 -33.72
N ALA A 203 -29.66 0.23 -32.63
CA ALA A 203 -30.89 0.98 -32.46
C ALA A 203 -30.58 2.37 -31.89
N ALA A 204 -31.38 3.37 -32.24
CA ALA A 204 -31.24 4.73 -31.71
C ALA A 204 -32.59 5.28 -31.27
N SER A 205 -32.66 5.79 -30.04
CA SER A 205 -33.87 6.43 -29.53
C SER A 205 -34.19 7.74 -30.25
N GLY A 206 -35.44 8.19 -30.10
CA GLY A 206 -35.90 9.49 -30.57
C GLY A 206 -35.06 10.63 -30.02
N GLU A 207 -34.70 10.55 -28.75
CA GLU A 207 -33.90 11.52 -28.01
C GLU A 207 -32.48 11.58 -28.56
N TYR A 208 -31.82 10.42 -28.74
CA TYR A 208 -30.49 10.34 -29.36
C TYR A 208 -30.50 10.95 -30.76
N THR A 209 -31.51 10.60 -31.55
CA THR A 209 -31.63 11.12 -32.91
C THR A 209 -31.87 12.62 -32.93
N GLN A 210 -32.70 13.16 -32.01
CA GLN A 210 -32.91 14.60 -31.87
C GLN A 210 -31.64 15.35 -31.49
N PHE A 211 -30.86 14.82 -30.53
CA PHE A 211 -29.59 15.40 -30.13
C PHE A 211 -28.64 15.58 -31.32
N HIS A 212 -28.54 14.58 -32.20
CA HIS A 212 -27.64 14.61 -33.36
C HIS A 212 -28.17 15.41 -34.57
N GLY A 213 -29.42 15.88 -34.56
CA GLY A 213 -30.00 16.71 -35.62
C GLY A 213 -31.43 16.37 -36.04
N GLY A 214 -32.04 15.35 -35.42
CA GLY A 214 -33.44 14.96 -35.61
C GLY A 214 -33.73 14.15 -36.88
N THR A 215 -32.69 13.73 -37.61
CA THR A 215 -32.84 12.96 -38.85
C THR A 215 -32.07 11.64 -38.79
N ILE A 216 -32.58 10.61 -39.48
CA ILE A 216 -31.91 9.30 -39.59
C ILE A 216 -30.46 9.43 -40.12
N PRO A 217 -30.17 10.19 -41.20
CA PRO A 217 -28.78 10.38 -41.65
C PRO A 217 -27.86 10.98 -40.59
N ASP A 218 -28.37 11.88 -39.75
CA ASP A 218 -27.56 12.54 -38.73
C ASP A 218 -27.23 11.58 -37.57
N ALA A 219 -28.21 10.82 -37.07
CA ALA A 219 -27.99 9.77 -36.09
C ALA A 219 -27.03 8.70 -36.64
N LEU A 220 -27.23 8.28 -37.90
CA LEU A 220 -26.36 7.30 -38.54
C LEU A 220 -24.92 7.81 -38.72
N ALA A 221 -24.72 9.11 -38.93
CA ALA A 221 -23.39 9.72 -38.98
C ALA A 221 -22.68 9.67 -37.62
N ALA A 222 -23.41 9.84 -36.52
CA ALA A 222 -22.90 9.73 -35.15
C ALA A 222 -22.55 8.27 -34.81
N ILE A 223 -23.45 7.32 -35.09
CA ILE A 223 -23.19 5.88 -34.92
C ILE A 223 -21.94 5.45 -35.70
N ASN A 224 -21.79 5.93 -36.94
CA ASN A 224 -20.61 5.67 -37.75
C ASN A 224 -19.32 6.21 -37.10
N ALA A 225 -19.36 7.36 -36.43
CA ALA A 225 -18.20 7.90 -35.74
C ALA A 225 -17.79 7.04 -34.53
N THR A 226 -18.76 6.70 -33.68
CA THR A 226 -18.57 5.82 -32.52
C THR A 226 -17.97 4.48 -32.90
N LEU A 227 -18.62 3.74 -33.81
CA LEU A 227 -18.13 2.41 -34.21
C LEU A 227 -16.80 2.45 -34.97
N THR A 228 -16.45 3.56 -35.63
CA THR A 228 -15.12 3.72 -36.24
C THR A 228 -14.02 3.75 -35.18
N ARG A 229 -14.27 4.37 -34.03
CA ARG A 229 -13.33 4.43 -32.90
C ARG A 229 -13.28 3.11 -32.15
N VAL A 230 -14.43 2.53 -31.83
CA VAL A 230 -14.54 1.19 -31.19
C VAL A 230 -13.80 0.13 -32.01
N ASN A 231 -14.00 0.08 -33.32
CA ASN A 231 -13.27 -0.85 -34.19
C ASN A 231 -11.74 -0.65 -34.13
N GLY A 232 -11.25 0.58 -33.91
CA GLY A 232 -9.80 0.80 -33.79
C GLY A 232 -9.18 0.09 -32.59
N VAL A 233 -9.88 0.08 -31.45
CA VAL A 233 -9.45 -0.67 -30.25
C VAL A 233 -9.69 -2.17 -30.43
N PHE A 234 -10.86 -2.57 -30.92
CA PHE A 234 -11.24 -3.99 -31.06
C PHE A 234 -10.39 -4.71 -32.11
N GLU A 235 -10.01 -4.04 -33.20
CA GLU A 235 -9.12 -4.59 -34.21
C GLU A 235 -7.69 -4.75 -33.66
N ARG A 236 -7.24 -3.88 -32.74
CA ARG A 236 -5.91 -3.95 -32.12
C ARG A 236 -5.81 -5.04 -31.05
N ASP A 237 -6.76 -5.06 -30.10
CA ASP A 237 -6.65 -5.89 -28.90
C ASP A 237 -7.36 -7.24 -29.00
N LEU A 238 -8.40 -7.37 -29.84
CA LEU A 238 -9.29 -8.54 -29.85
C LEU A 238 -9.30 -9.29 -31.19
N GLY A 239 -8.76 -8.69 -32.26
CA GLY A 239 -8.92 -9.21 -33.62
C GLY A 239 -10.38 -9.22 -34.06
N VAL A 240 -11.17 -8.23 -33.63
CA VAL A 240 -12.61 -8.10 -33.89
C VAL A 240 -12.91 -6.81 -34.65
N THR A 241 -13.80 -6.87 -35.63
CA THR A 241 -14.33 -5.68 -36.32
C THR A 241 -15.86 -5.77 -36.44
N LEU A 242 -16.54 -4.64 -36.27
CA LEU A 242 -17.99 -4.53 -36.36
C LEU A 242 -18.42 -3.96 -37.72
N GLU A 243 -19.46 -4.54 -38.31
CA GLU A 243 -20.09 -4.09 -39.57
C GLU A 243 -21.58 -3.80 -39.36
N LEU A 244 -22.02 -2.57 -39.57
CA LEU A 244 -23.42 -2.15 -39.49
C LEU A 244 -24.26 -2.84 -40.56
N ILE A 245 -25.36 -3.45 -40.12
CA ILE A 245 -26.29 -4.18 -40.99
C ILE A 245 -27.00 -3.29 -42.02
N ALA A 246 -27.41 -3.90 -43.14
CA ALA A 246 -28.04 -3.25 -44.28
C ALA A 246 -29.29 -2.41 -43.95
N ASN A 247 -30.05 -2.80 -42.92
CA ASN A 247 -31.33 -2.23 -42.53
C ASN A 247 -31.32 -1.61 -41.12
N THR A 248 -30.15 -1.21 -40.59
CA THR A 248 -30.07 -0.55 -39.26
C THR A 248 -30.92 0.72 -39.20
N ASP A 249 -31.12 1.41 -40.32
CA ASP A 249 -31.94 2.62 -40.41
C ASP A 249 -33.42 2.39 -40.10
N ALA A 250 -33.89 1.13 -40.08
CA ALA A 250 -35.24 0.78 -39.67
C ALA A 250 -35.47 0.84 -38.15
N VAL A 251 -34.39 0.85 -37.35
CA VAL A 251 -34.43 0.92 -35.88
C VAL A 251 -33.83 2.22 -35.34
N ILE A 252 -33.74 3.25 -36.18
CA ILE A 252 -33.40 4.63 -35.81
C ILE A 252 -34.70 5.44 -35.75
N TYR A 253 -35.10 5.84 -34.55
CA TYR A 253 -36.35 6.55 -34.33
C TYR A 253 -36.09 8.06 -34.25
N THR A 254 -36.92 8.89 -34.91
CA THR A 254 -36.74 10.36 -34.92
C THR A 254 -37.61 11.09 -33.92
N ASN A 255 -38.57 10.41 -33.30
CA ASN A 255 -39.57 11.01 -32.43
C ASN A 255 -39.64 10.27 -31.07
N PRO A 256 -39.17 10.90 -29.98
CA PRO A 256 -39.20 10.39 -28.60
C PRO A 256 -40.58 9.83 -28.19
N ASP A 257 -41.66 10.52 -28.58
CA ASP A 257 -43.01 10.14 -28.14
C ASP A 257 -43.52 8.82 -28.77
N THR A 258 -42.85 8.31 -29.81
CA THR A 258 -43.32 7.17 -30.61
C THR A 258 -42.31 6.05 -30.76
N ASP A 259 -41.13 6.20 -30.17
CA ASP A 259 -40.15 5.14 -30.15
C ASP A 259 -40.53 4.04 -29.13
N PRO A 260 -39.90 2.87 -29.16
CA PRO A 260 -40.24 1.76 -28.26
C PRO A 260 -39.57 1.85 -26.87
N PHE A 261 -38.83 2.92 -26.54
CA PHE A 261 -37.88 2.98 -25.43
C PHE A 261 -38.40 3.82 -24.25
N SER A 262 -39.37 3.27 -23.51
CA SER A 262 -40.05 3.97 -22.40
C SER A 262 -39.54 3.63 -20.98
N GLY A 263 -38.39 2.95 -20.87
CA GLY A 263 -37.68 2.73 -19.59
C GLY A 263 -37.24 1.28 -19.32
N GLY A 264 -37.77 0.31 -20.06
CA GLY A 264 -37.32 -1.09 -20.01
C GLY A 264 -36.21 -1.37 -21.02
N LEU A 265 -35.20 -0.50 -21.10
CA LEU A 265 -34.30 -0.34 -22.26
C LEU A 265 -33.71 -1.65 -22.76
N SER A 266 -33.15 -2.51 -21.90
CA SER A 266 -32.59 -3.80 -22.35
C SER A 266 -33.62 -4.71 -23.01
N SER A 267 -34.76 -4.94 -22.34
CA SER A 267 -35.83 -5.79 -22.87
C SER A 267 -36.49 -5.19 -24.12
N GLN A 268 -36.64 -3.86 -24.16
CA GLN A 268 -37.23 -3.13 -25.28
C GLN A 268 -36.31 -3.15 -26.50
N THR A 269 -35.00 -3.01 -26.30
CA THR A 269 -33.99 -3.12 -27.36
C THR A 269 -33.99 -4.51 -27.95
N GLN A 270 -33.91 -5.55 -27.10
CA GLN A 270 -33.97 -6.93 -27.55
C GLN A 270 -35.23 -7.18 -28.38
N ASN A 271 -36.41 -6.85 -27.85
CA ASN A 271 -37.68 -7.04 -28.56
C ASN A 271 -37.76 -6.25 -29.88
N THR A 272 -37.23 -5.02 -29.90
CA THR A 272 -37.23 -4.16 -31.10
C THR A 272 -36.34 -4.77 -32.19
N LEU A 273 -35.11 -5.16 -31.85
CA LEU A 273 -34.19 -5.78 -32.79
C LEU A 273 -34.72 -7.14 -33.28
N THR A 274 -35.23 -8.00 -32.38
CA THR A 274 -35.85 -9.29 -32.75
C THR A 274 -37.03 -9.11 -33.72
N SER A 275 -37.91 -8.12 -33.47
CA SER A 275 -39.14 -7.96 -34.25
C SER A 275 -38.97 -7.19 -35.57
N VAL A 276 -38.09 -6.19 -35.61
CA VAL A 276 -37.89 -5.32 -36.78
C VAL A 276 -36.78 -5.85 -37.69
N ILE A 277 -35.66 -6.27 -37.11
CA ILE A 277 -34.49 -6.75 -37.86
C ILE A 277 -34.53 -8.27 -38.03
N GLY A 278 -34.88 -9.00 -36.98
CA GLY A 278 -34.86 -10.47 -36.94
C GLY A 278 -33.49 -11.02 -36.54
N GLU A 279 -33.48 -11.96 -35.60
CA GLU A 279 -32.26 -12.49 -34.96
C GLU A 279 -31.21 -13.00 -35.95
N ALA A 280 -31.61 -13.63 -37.06
CA ALA A 280 -30.65 -14.17 -38.04
C ALA A 280 -29.83 -13.09 -38.78
N ASN A 281 -30.28 -11.83 -38.74
CA ASN A 281 -29.72 -10.74 -39.53
C ASN A 281 -28.65 -9.92 -38.80
N TYR A 282 -28.41 -10.18 -37.52
CA TYR A 282 -27.36 -9.54 -36.74
C TYR A 282 -26.72 -10.51 -35.75
N ASP A 283 -25.47 -10.25 -35.42
CA ASP A 283 -24.66 -11.05 -34.50
C ASP A 283 -24.58 -10.38 -33.12
N ILE A 284 -24.60 -9.05 -33.09
CA ILE A 284 -24.62 -8.21 -31.89
C ILE A 284 -25.59 -7.05 -32.08
N GLY A 285 -26.33 -6.70 -31.04
CA GLY A 285 -27.32 -5.64 -31.04
C GLY A 285 -27.15 -4.72 -29.84
N HIS A 286 -27.33 -3.41 -30.05
CA HIS A 286 -27.08 -2.41 -29.02
C HIS A 286 -27.96 -1.17 -29.23
N LEU A 287 -28.44 -0.54 -28.16
CA LEU A 287 -29.17 0.74 -28.22
C LEU A 287 -28.30 1.92 -27.82
N PHE A 288 -28.26 2.95 -28.65
CA PHE A 288 -27.77 4.27 -28.26
C PHE A 288 -28.94 5.17 -27.87
N ASN A 289 -28.90 5.62 -26.62
CA ASN A 289 -29.96 6.44 -26.03
C ASN A 289 -29.39 7.77 -25.51
N GLN A 290 -30.23 8.80 -25.48
CA GLN A 290 -29.93 10.07 -24.83
C GLN A 290 -30.98 10.32 -23.77
N GLN A 291 -30.52 10.74 -22.60
CA GLN A 291 -31.42 11.18 -21.54
C GLN A 291 -30.72 12.26 -20.71
N ASP A 292 -31.44 13.35 -20.43
CA ASP A 292 -30.90 14.48 -19.69
C ASP A 292 -30.41 14.06 -18.29
N ASN A 293 -29.23 14.58 -17.91
CA ASN A 293 -28.56 14.29 -16.64
C ASN A 293 -28.43 12.79 -16.30
N THR A 294 -28.42 11.93 -17.31
CA THR A 294 -28.33 10.49 -17.15
C THR A 294 -27.07 9.96 -17.82
N LEU A 295 -26.45 9.00 -17.15
CA LEU A 295 -25.24 8.31 -17.56
C LEU A 295 -25.44 6.85 -17.11
N ASP A 296 -25.76 5.97 -18.05
CA ASP A 296 -26.28 4.63 -17.77
C ASP A 296 -25.85 3.65 -18.87
N GLY A 297 -25.60 2.40 -18.50
CA GLY A 297 -25.07 1.38 -19.37
C GLY A 297 -25.44 -0.01 -18.86
N ASN A 298 -25.76 -0.91 -19.78
CA ASN A 298 -26.09 -2.28 -19.45
C ASN A 298 -25.91 -3.18 -20.67
N ALA A 299 -25.08 -4.20 -20.58
CA ALA A 299 -24.90 -5.22 -21.63
C ALA A 299 -26.06 -6.22 -21.70
N GLY A 300 -26.88 -6.29 -20.64
CA GLY A 300 -27.96 -7.23 -20.41
C GLY A 300 -27.47 -8.61 -19.97
N PHE A 301 -26.45 -9.14 -20.65
CA PHE A 301 -25.75 -10.38 -20.28
C PHE A 301 -24.28 -10.26 -20.66
N ILE A 302 -23.41 -10.89 -19.86
CA ILE A 302 -22.00 -11.05 -20.18
C ILE A 302 -21.82 -12.25 -21.11
N GLY A 303 -21.18 -12.03 -22.26
CA GLY A 303 -21.06 -13.03 -23.32
C GLY A 303 -22.40 -13.27 -24.03
N SER A 304 -23.01 -12.22 -24.58
CA SER A 304 -24.31 -12.29 -25.25
C SER A 304 -24.24 -12.39 -26.77
N VAL A 305 -23.10 -12.06 -27.37
CA VAL A 305 -22.93 -12.05 -28.84
C VAL A 305 -23.36 -13.39 -29.45
N CYS A 306 -24.23 -13.32 -30.45
CA CYS A 306 -24.77 -14.48 -31.16
C CYS A 306 -25.69 -15.42 -30.38
N GLN A 307 -26.14 -15.03 -29.21
CA GLN A 307 -27.21 -15.72 -28.50
C GLN A 307 -28.55 -15.06 -28.76
N ASP A 308 -29.44 -15.75 -29.49
CA ASP A 308 -30.79 -15.26 -29.77
C ASP A 308 -31.55 -14.99 -28.45
N ASN A 309 -32.39 -13.94 -28.45
CA ASN A 309 -33.08 -13.41 -27.25
C ASN A 309 -32.15 -12.81 -26.17
N ARG A 310 -30.84 -12.67 -26.42
CA ARG A 310 -29.87 -12.01 -25.53
C ARG A 310 -28.98 -11.01 -26.23
N LYS A 311 -28.52 -11.31 -27.44
CA LYS A 311 -27.52 -10.52 -28.19
C LYS A 311 -27.93 -9.08 -28.52
N GLY A 312 -29.21 -8.73 -28.37
CA GLY A 312 -29.75 -7.40 -28.61
C GLY A 312 -30.19 -6.66 -27.35
N SER A 313 -29.88 -7.13 -26.14
CA SER A 313 -30.34 -6.52 -24.89
C SER A 313 -29.48 -5.38 -24.37
N ALA A 314 -28.37 -5.04 -25.03
CA ALA A 314 -27.44 -4.04 -24.53
C ALA A 314 -27.87 -2.60 -24.86
N TYR A 315 -27.51 -1.66 -24.01
CA TYR A 315 -27.69 -0.23 -24.26
C TYR A 315 -26.63 0.64 -23.58
N THR A 316 -26.43 1.82 -24.15
CA THR A 316 -25.65 2.92 -23.58
C THR A 316 -26.49 4.20 -23.63
N THR A 317 -26.54 4.91 -22.50
CA THR A 317 -27.22 6.20 -22.35
C THR A 317 -26.26 7.25 -21.83
N LEU A 318 -26.15 8.39 -22.53
CA LEU A 318 -25.42 9.56 -22.05
C LEU A 318 -26.19 10.83 -22.39
N PHE A 319 -26.11 11.85 -21.52
CA PHE A 319 -26.76 13.15 -21.75
C PHE A 319 -26.22 13.89 -22.99
N ALA A 320 -24.94 13.69 -23.32
CA ALA A 320 -24.28 14.20 -24.51
C ALA A 320 -23.57 13.04 -25.25
N PRO A 321 -24.31 12.17 -25.97
CA PRO A 321 -23.82 10.89 -26.47
C PRO A 321 -22.95 11.07 -27.73
N GLN A 322 -21.77 11.64 -27.52
CA GLN A 322 -20.76 11.91 -28.52
C GLN A 322 -19.38 12.00 -27.87
N GLY A 323 -18.35 11.69 -28.65
CA GLY A 323 -16.96 11.88 -28.25
C GLY A 323 -16.36 10.66 -27.57
N ASP A 324 -15.06 10.73 -27.30
CA ASP A 324 -14.26 9.63 -26.76
C ASP A 324 -14.81 9.04 -25.46
N GLN A 325 -15.31 9.89 -24.56
CA GLN A 325 -15.99 9.43 -23.35
C GLN A 325 -17.20 8.52 -23.65
N PHE A 326 -18.04 8.88 -24.64
CA PHE A 326 -19.17 8.03 -25.04
C PHE A 326 -18.67 6.78 -25.78
N ASP A 327 -17.70 6.95 -26.66
CA ASP A 327 -17.26 5.91 -27.60
C ASP A 327 -16.42 4.82 -26.93
N ILE A 328 -15.55 5.20 -25.98
CA ILE A 328 -14.60 4.29 -25.31
C ILE A 328 -15.10 3.93 -23.91
N ASP A 329 -15.24 4.91 -23.00
CA ASP A 329 -15.54 4.62 -21.59
C ASP A 329 -16.90 3.92 -21.39
N LEU A 330 -17.86 4.16 -22.30
CA LEU A 330 -19.18 3.54 -22.23
C LEU A 330 -19.39 2.48 -23.31
N VAL A 331 -19.35 2.85 -24.60
CA VAL A 331 -19.76 1.92 -25.67
C VAL A 331 -18.78 0.75 -25.79
N ALA A 332 -17.46 1.00 -25.76
CA ALA A 332 -16.48 -0.08 -25.81
C ALA A 332 -16.53 -0.96 -24.55
N HIS A 333 -16.79 -0.38 -23.37
CA HIS A 333 -17.00 -1.09 -22.11
C HIS A 333 -18.19 -2.05 -22.16
N GLU A 334 -19.38 -1.55 -22.51
CA GLU A 334 -20.60 -2.37 -22.60
C GLU A 334 -20.49 -3.43 -23.69
N MET A 335 -19.86 -3.11 -24.83
CA MET A 335 -19.58 -4.10 -25.85
C MET A 335 -18.56 -5.14 -25.38
N GLY A 336 -17.57 -4.77 -24.56
CA GLY A 336 -16.64 -5.69 -23.90
C GLY A 336 -17.36 -6.75 -23.07
N HIS A 337 -18.38 -6.36 -22.29
CA HIS A 337 -19.27 -7.30 -21.62
C HIS A 337 -20.05 -8.17 -22.60
N GLN A 338 -20.62 -7.61 -23.68
CA GLN A 338 -21.31 -8.42 -24.69
C GLN A 338 -20.41 -9.51 -25.27
N PHE A 339 -19.11 -9.23 -25.38
CA PHE A 339 -18.07 -10.18 -25.83
C PHE A 339 -17.51 -11.10 -24.74
N GLY A 340 -17.87 -10.92 -23.45
CA GLY A 340 -17.58 -11.89 -22.39
C GLY A 340 -16.64 -11.43 -21.27
N ALA A 341 -16.19 -10.17 -21.26
CA ALA A 341 -15.33 -9.65 -20.20
C ALA A 341 -16.11 -9.26 -18.94
N ASN A 342 -15.52 -9.51 -17.77
CA ASN A 342 -15.95 -8.96 -16.48
C ASN A 342 -15.16 -7.67 -16.17
N HIS A 343 -15.55 -6.97 -15.10
CA HIS A 343 -14.80 -5.80 -14.66
C HIS A 343 -13.46 -6.19 -14.03
N THR A 344 -12.48 -5.30 -14.19
CA THR A 344 -11.10 -5.49 -13.70
C THR A 344 -10.79 -4.73 -12.42
N PHE A 345 -11.64 -3.79 -12.00
CA PHE A 345 -11.41 -2.96 -10.82
C PHE A 345 -11.44 -3.77 -9.51
N SER A 346 -10.83 -3.23 -8.47
CA SER A 346 -10.73 -3.87 -7.14
C SER A 346 -11.38 -3.06 -6.00
N HIS A 347 -12.15 -2.00 -6.27
CA HIS A 347 -12.79 -1.20 -5.20
C HIS A 347 -13.98 -1.89 -4.50
N LEU A 348 -14.54 -2.95 -5.08
CA LEU A 348 -15.56 -3.83 -4.50
C LEU A 348 -15.47 -5.23 -5.14
N SER A 349 -16.00 -6.25 -4.46
CA SER A 349 -16.01 -7.62 -4.99
C SER A 349 -17.21 -7.85 -5.90
N GLU A 350 -16.97 -8.47 -7.05
CA GLU A 350 -18.02 -9.01 -7.93
C GLU A 350 -18.04 -10.55 -7.94
N GLY A 351 -17.15 -11.20 -7.20
CA GLY A 351 -17.04 -12.68 -7.17
C GLY A 351 -16.55 -13.31 -8.48
N THR A 352 -16.01 -12.53 -9.41
CA THR A 352 -15.57 -12.97 -10.75
C THR A 352 -14.11 -13.45 -10.81
N LEU A 353 -13.35 -13.23 -9.73
CA LEU A 353 -11.92 -13.58 -9.60
C LEU A 353 -10.97 -12.85 -10.57
N VAL A 354 -11.42 -11.75 -11.18
CA VAL A 354 -10.61 -10.94 -12.10
C VAL A 354 -10.54 -9.46 -11.66
N GLN A 355 -10.71 -9.20 -10.36
CA GLN A 355 -10.46 -7.89 -9.74
C GLN A 355 -8.94 -7.66 -9.59
N VAL A 356 -8.29 -7.26 -10.69
CA VAL A 356 -6.82 -7.21 -10.85
C VAL A 356 -6.23 -5.80 -10.98
N GLU A 357 -7.06 -4.75 -10.94
CA GLU A 357 -6.59 -3.37 -10.95
C GLU A 357 -6.97 -2.65 -9.65
N PRO A 358 -6.03 -1.96 -8.97
CA PRO A 358 -6.33 -1.31 -7.71
C PRO A 358 -7.40 -0.23 -7.86
N GLY A 359 -8.19 0.00 -6.81
CA GLY A 359 -9.24 1.02 -6.78
C GLY A 359 -10.24 0.85 -7.92
N SER A 360 -10.49 1.93 -8.65
CA SER A 360 -11.38 1.97 -9.82
C SER A 360 -10.83 1.22 -11.03
N GLY A 361 -9.55 0.85 -11.06
CA GLY A 361 -8.87 0.50 -12.31
C GLY A 361 -8.82 1.64 -13.32
N THR A 362 -8.17 1.37 -14.45
CA THR A 362 -7.84 2.35 -15.50
C THR A 362 -8.04 1.83 -16.91
N THR A 363 -8.17 0.51 -17.13
CA THR A 363 -8.46 -0.04 -18.46
C THR A 363 -9.94 0.10 -18.83
N ILE A 364 -10.30 -0.25 -20.07
CA ILE A 364 -11.68 -0.15 -20.57
C ILE A 364 -12.69 -0.87 -19.66
N MET A 365 -12.34 -2.01 -19.06
CA MET A 365 -13.22 -2.75 -18.15
C MET A 365 -13.12 -2.31 -16.68
N GLY A 366 -12.36 -1.24 -16.39
CA GLY A 366 -12.37 -0.54 -15.12
C GLY A 366 -13.48 0.52 -15.03
N TYR A 367 -13.53 1.20 -13.90
CA TYR A 367 -14.49 2.24 -13.51
C TYR A 367 -13.78 3.58 -13.26
N ALA A 368 -12.77 3.91 -14.07
CA ALA A 368 -11.99 5.14 -13.89
C ALA A 368 -12.90 6.38 -13.80
N GLY A 369 -12.78 7.12 -12.69
CA GLY A 369 -13.43 8.43 -12.49
C GLY A 369 -14.83 8.42 -11.88
N ILE A 370 -15.35 7.25 -11.47
CA ILE A 370 -16.77 7.07 -11.07
C ILE A 370 -16.94 6.39 -9.69
N THR A 371 -15.85 6.11 -8.99
CA THR A 371 -15.80 5.38 -7.69
C THR A 371 -15.40 6.25 -6.50
N ASN A 372 -15.31 7.57 -6.70
CA ASN A 372 -14.99 8.57 -5.68
C ASN A 372 -13.59 8.43 -5.07
N ALA A 373 -13.50 8.03 -3.80
CA ALA A 373 -12.22 7.96 -3.10
C ALA A 373 -11.29 6.89 -3.70
N ASN A 374 -11.87 5.92 -4.41
CA ASN A 374 -11.15 4.83 -5.07
C ASN A 374 -10.71 5.16 -6.50
N ASP A 375 -10.97 6.38 -7.00
CA ASP A 375 -10.63 6.73 -8.39
C ASP A 375 -9.11 6.78 -8.59
N VAL A 376 -8.61 5.95 -9.50
CA VAL A 376 -7.20 5.89 -9.89
C VAL A 376 -6.88 6.97 -10.92
N ALA A 377 -7.71 7.07 -11.94
CA ALA A 377 -7.65 8.03 -13.03
C ALA A 377 -9.04 8.60 -13.29
N THR A 378 -9.09 9.73 -14.02
CA THR A 378 -10.34 10.43 -14.32
C THR A 378 -11.17 9.75 -15.42
N ASN A 379 -10.54 9.07 -16.36
CA ASN A 379 -11.18 8.33 -17.46
C ASN A 379 -10.36 7.08 -17.76
N SER A 380 -10.93 6.15 -18.53
CA SER A 380 -10.25 4.93 -18.90
C SER A 380 -9.18 5.22 -19.97
N ASP A 381 -8.10 4.46 -19.92
CA ASP A 381 -7.13 4.39 -21.00
C ASP A 381 -7.69 3.47 -22.11
N ASP A 382 -7.46 3.82 -23.38
CA ASP A 382 -8.10 3.20 -24.55
C ASP A 382 -7.53 1.80 -24.91
N TYR A 383 -7.45 0.87 -23.95
CA TYR A 383 -7.03 -0.52 -24.14
C TYR A 383 -7.69 -1.49 -23.15
N PHE A 384 -7.75 -2.76 -23.54
CA PHE A 384 -8.20 -3.85 -22.66
C PHE A 384 -7.03 -4.41 -21.85
N HIS A 385 -7.30 -4.69 -20.57
CA HIS A 385 -6.42 -5.46 -19.69
C HIS A 385 -6.25 -6.88 -20.23
N TYR A 386 -5.10 -7.52 -19.95
CA TYR A 386 -4.82 -8.92 -20.29
C TYR A 386 -6.00 -9.87 -20.00
N VAL A 387 -6.50 -9.89 -18.76
CA VAL A 387 -7.62 -10.76 -18.33
C VAL A 387 -8.90 -10.55 -19.15
N SER A 388 -9.19 -9.31 -19.56
CA SER A 388 -10.36 -9.01 -20.41
C SER A 388 -10.18 -9.57 -21.82
N ILE A 389 -8.96 -9.47 -22.38
CA ILE A 389 -8.65 -10.04 -23.69
C ILE A 389 -8.80 -11.56 -23.64
N VAL A 390 -8.24 -12.21 -22.61
CA VAL A 390 -8.36 -13.68 -22.42
C VAL A 390 -9.82 -14.10 -22.32
N GLN A 391 -10.62 -13.46 -21.46
CA GLN A 391 -12.05 -13.79 -21.31
C GLN A 391 -12.85 -13.63 -22.61
N ILE A 392 -12.58 -12.56 -23.37
CA ILE A 392 -13.23 -12.35 -24.67
C ILE A 392 -12.78 -13.43 -25.66
N ARG A 393 -11.50 -13.78 -25.69
CA ARG A 393 -10.98 -14.83 -26.58
C ARG A 393 -11.60 -16.19 -26.28
N GLU A 394 -11.69 -16.57 -25.00
CA GLU A 394 -12.38 -17.78 -24.58
C GLU A 394 -13.82 -17.80 -25.06
N TYR A 395 -14.55 -16.69 -24.86
CA TYR A 395 -15.93 -16.60 -25.32
C TYR A 395 -16.04 -16.72 -26.85
N LEU A 396 -15.15 -16.07 -27.60
CA LEU A 396 -15.09 -16.13 -29.06
C LEU A 396 -14.83 -17.55 -29.58
N GLU A 397 -14.16 -18.42 -28.82
CA GLU A 397 -13.98 -19.84 -29.16
C GLU A 397 -15.26 -20.66 -28.97
N THR A 398 -16.20 -20.20 -28.14
CA THR A 398 -17.49 -20.89 -27.90
C THR A 398 -18.55 -20.61 -28.95
N ILE A 399 -18.39 -19.53 -29.73
CA ILE A 399 -19.38 -19.08 -30.73
C ILE A 399 -18.90 -19.37 -32.16
N SER A 400 -19.85 -19.49 -33.10
CA SER A 400 -19.56 -19.83 -34.52
C SER A 400 -20.16 -18.86 -35.54
N CYS A 401 -20.80 -17.81 -35.05
CA CYS A 401 -21.31 -16.71 -35.86
C CYS A 401 -20.21 -15.70 -36.23
N GLY A 402 -20.58 -14.67 -37.01
CA GLY A 402 -19.61 -13.75 -37.58
C GLY A 402 -18.83 -14.39 -38.72
N GLU A 403 -18.05 -13.58 -39.42
CA GLU A 403 -17.21 -14.01 -40.52
C GLU A 403 -15.74 -13.91 -40.14
N THR A 404 -15.04 -15.04 -40.16
CA THR A 404 -13.60 -15.09 -39.96
C THR A 404 -12.87 -14.77 -41.26
N LEU A 405 -12.11 -13.68 -41.26
CA LEU A 405 -11.28 -13.24 -42.36
C LEU A 405 -9.82 -13.61 -42.07
N PRO A 406 -9.15 -14.37 -42.95
CA PRO A 406 -7.74 -14.68 -42.76
C PRO A 406 -6.87 -13.42 -42.93
N LEU A 407 -5.93 -13.24 -42.01
CA LEU A 407 -4.90 -12.22 -42.06
C LEU A 407 -3.60 -12.80 -42.62
N THR A 408 -2.77 -11.93 -43.18
CA THR A 408 -1.39 -12.27 -43.57
C THR A 408 -0.37 -11.84 -42.53
N ASN A 409 -0.83 -11.10 -41.52
CA ASN A 409 -0.05 -10.60 -40.40
C ASN A 409 0.31 -11.75 -39.46
N ASN A 410 1.56 -11.83 -39.02
CA ASN A 410 2.00 -12.85 -38.09
C ASN A 410 1.96 -12.31 -36.66
N ALA A 411 1.69 -13.18 -35.70
CA ALA A 411 1.75 -12.80 -34.30
C ALA A 411 3.20 -12.59 -33.83
N PRO A 412 3.43 -11.64 -32.90
CA PRO A 412 4.74 -11.47 -32.28
C PRO A 412 5.15 -12.75 -31.53
N ILE A 413 6.44 -13.03 -31.51
CA ILE A 413 7.04 -14.19 -30.84
C ILE A 413 7.75 -13.71 -29.58
N LEU A 414 7.30 -14.20 -28.43
CA LEU A 414 7.88 -13.92 -27.12
C LEU A 414 9.00 -14.90 -26.78
N ASN A 415 10.05 -14.37 -26.16
CA ASN A 415 10.99 -15.20 -25.39
C ASN A 415 10.36 -15.46 -24.01
N PRO A 416 10.42 -16.71 -23.49
CA PRO A 416 9.84 -17.04 -22.21
C PRO A 416 10.38 -16.15 -21.08
N VAL A 417 9.48 -15.66 -20.23
CA VAL A 417 9.84 -14.93 -19.02
C VAL A 417 10.11 -15.93 -17.88
N SER A 418 10.87 -15.51 -16.87
CA SER A 418 11.27 -16.38 -15.74
C SER A 418 10.74 -15.83 -14.43
N ASN A 419 10.41 -16.71 -13.49
CA ASN A 419 10.00 -16.32 -12.14
C ASN A 419 11.20 -15.80 -11.34
N TYR A 420 10.93 -14.89 -10.40
CA TYR A 420 11.95 -14.26 -9.57
C TYR A 420 11.56 -14.24 -8.09
N THR A 421 12.55 -14.36 -7.21
CA THR A 421 12.40 -14.05 -5.78
C THR A 421 13.15 -12.75 -5.49
N ILE A 422 12.48 -11.77 -4.91
CA ILE A 422 13.02 -10.43 -4.62
C ILE A 422 12.93 -10.10 -3.12
N PRO A 423 13.78 -9.20 -2.61
CA PRO A 423 13.72 -8.79 -1.21
C PRO A 423 12.51 -7.88 -0.93
N VAL A 424 12.01 -7.88 0.31
CA VAL A 424 10.97 -6.93 0.75
C VAL A 424 11.44 -5.49 0.59
N GLY A 425 10.50 -4.56 0.39
CA GLY A 425 10.75 -3.11 0.38
C GLY A 425 11.63 -2.61 -0.76
N THR A 426 11.83 -3.41 -1.81
CA THR A 426 12.83 -3.14 -2.87
C THR A 426 12.18 -2.96 -4.24
N ALA A 427 12.66 -1.99 -5.02
CA ALA A 427 12.20 -1.75 -6.38
C ALA A 427 12.71 -2.82 -7.35
N PHE A 428 11.93 -3.11 -8.39
CA PHE A 428 12.30 -4.08 -9.42
C PHE A 428 11.86 -3.65 -10.83
N VAL A 429 12.45 -4.27 -11.85
CA VAL A 429 12.17 -3.99 -13.26
C VAL A 429 11.88 -5.28 -14.01
N LEU A 430 10.72 -5.37 -14.65
CA LEU A 430 10.40 -6.47 -15.56
C LEU A 430 10.75 -6.06 -16.99
N THR A 431 11.41 -6.96 -17.71
CA THR A 431 11.89 -6.72 -19.09
C THR A 431 11.35 -7.79 -20.01
N GLY A 432 10.57 -7.39 -21.00
CA GLY A 432 10.06 -8.28 -22.04
C GLY A 432 11.04 -8.40 -23.21
N SER A 433 11.01 -9.53 -23.91
CA SER A 433 11.76 -9.68 -25.16
C SER A 433 10.88 -10.37 -26.19
N ALA A 434 10.62 -9.67 -27.29
CA ALA A 434 9.79 -10.17 -28.38
C ALA A 434 10.43 -9.83 -29.72
N SER A 435 10.16 -10.67 -30.71
CA SER A 435 10.49 -10.41 -32.11
C SER A 435 9.23 -10.60 -32.95
N ASP A 436 9.06 -9.77 -33.97
CA ASP A 436 7.97 -9.92 -34.92
C ASP A 436 8.51 -10.48 -36.25
N PRO A 437 7.89 -11.55 -36.82
CA PRO A 437 8.23 -12.01 -38.16
C PRO A 437 8.09 -10.92 -39.24
N ASP A 438 7.18 -9.97 -39.03
CA ASP A 438 6.90 -8.85 -39.91
C ASP A 438 7.72 -7.61 -39.48
N SER A 439 8.99 -7.56 -39.94
CA SER A 439 10.02 -6.57 -39.52
C SER A 439 9.68 -5.07 -39.66
N THR A 440 8.54 -4.71 -40.26
CA THR A 440 8.07 -3.32 -40.38
C THR A 440 7.17 -2.89 -39.22
N ASP A 441 6.79 -3.83 -38.37
CA ASP A 441 5.77 -3.62 -37.35
C ASP A 441 6.39 -3.08 -36.07
N VAL A 442 5.64 -2.19 -35.40
CA VAL A 442 6.09 -1.54 -34.17
C VAL A 442 5.41 -2.25 -33.01
N VAL A 443 6.20 -3.09 -32.33
CA VAL A 443 5.73 -3.83 -31.17
C VAL A 443 5.67 -2.93 -29.93
N THR A 444 4.64 -3.13 -29.12
CA THR A 444 4.50 -2.49 -27.79
C THR A 444 4.29 -3.53 -26.71
N TYR A 445 4.80 -3.25 -25.52
CA TYR A 445 4.80 -4.10 -24.35
C TYR A 445 3.88 -3.50 -23.27
N THR A 446 3.10 -4.35 -22.60
CA THR A 446 2.30 -4.01 -21.43
C THR A 446 2.55 -5.05 -20.36
N TRP A 447 3.10 -4.62 -19.23
CA TRP A 447 3.24 -5.46 -18.04
C TRP A 447 2.09 -5.12 -17.09
N GLU A 448 1.27 -6.08 -16.69
CA GLU A 448 0.10 -5.86 -15.84
C GLU A 448 0.08 -6.86 -14.69
N GLN A 449 -0.20 -6.41 -13.47
CA GLN A 449 -0.41 -7.32 -12.35
C GLN A 449 -1.76 -8.02 -12.52
N ILE A 450 -1.82 -9.32 -12.21
CA ILE A 450 -3.00 -10.17 -12.39
C ILE A 450 -3.48 -10.80 -11.07
N ASP A 451 -3.00 -10.28 -9.94
CA ASP A 451 -3.41 -10.73 -8.61
C ASP A 451 -4.82 -10.24 -8.28
N ASN A 452 -5.76 -11.18 -8.22
CA ASN A 452 -7.12 -10.91 -7.81
C ASN A 452 -7.20 -10.46 -6.34
N GLY A 453 -8.00 -9.44 -6.04
CA GLY A 453 -8.32 -9.04 -4.67
C GLY A 453 -9.03 -7.71 -4.57
N ILE A 454 -9.51 -7.38 -3.37
CA ILE A 454 -10.19 -6.10 -3.09
C ILE A 454 -9.19 -5.10 -2.54
N VAL A 455 -8.88 -4.10 -3.35
CA VAL A 455 -7.88 -3.07 -3.07
C VAL A 455 -8.56 -1.72 -3.22
N THR A 456 -9.08 -1.22 -2.11
CA THR A 456 -9.65 0.13 -2.01
C THR A 456 -8.54 1.14 -1.74
N GLN A 457 -8.86 2.42 -1.85
CA GLN A 457 -7.97 3.51 -1.42
C GLN A 457 -7.46 3.32 0.01
N ALA A 458 -8.33 2.89 0.93
CA ALA A 458 -8.02 2.74 2.34
C ALA A 458 -7.17 1.50 2.64
N THR A 459 -7.25 0.47 1.79
CA THR A 459 -6.48 -0.78 1.94
C THR A 459 -5.21 -0.80 1.09
N PHE A 460 -5.08 0.08 0.10
CA PHE A 460 -3.88 0.21 -0.71
C PHE A 460 -2.68 0.65 0.15
N GLY A 461 -1.63 -0.15 0.16
CA GLY A 461 -0.41 0.11 0.91
C GLY A 461 0.63 -0.99 0.78
N PRO A 462 1.88 -0.73 1.21
CA PRO A 462 2.98 -1.70 1.11
C PRO A 462 2.81 -2.93 2.01
N ASN A 463 1.93 -2.86 3.01
CA ASN A 463 1.64 -3.96 3.92
C ASN A 463 0.38 -4.74 3.53
N ASN A 464 -0.25 -4.42 2.39
CA ASN A 464 -1.41 -5.15 1.90
C ASN A 464 -0.95 -6.54 1.40
N PRO A 465 -1.42 -7.65 2.00
CA PRO A 465 -0.96 -8.99 1.63
C PRO A 465 -1.58 -9.53 0.34
N THR A 466 -2.65 -8.92 -0.18
CA THR A 466 -3.41 -9.46 -1.34
C THR A 466 -3.73 -8.38 -2.39
N GLY A 467 -4.17 -8.81 -3.57
CA GLY A 467 -4.62 -7.94 -4.67
C GLY A 467 -3.53 -7.08 -5.30
N ALA A 468 -3.92 -6.27 -6.29
CA ALA A 468 -2.99 -5.48 -7.08
C ALA A 468 -2.36 -4.30 -6.30
N MET A 469 -1.04 -4.18 -6.41
CA MET A 469 -0.19 -3.13 -5.84
C MET A 469 0.28 -2.11 -6.88
N PHE A 470 0.06 -2.41 -8.17
CA PHE A 470 0.48 -1.56 -9.28
C PHE A 470 -0.68 -1.38 -10.26
N ARG A 471 -1.06 -0.12 -10.53
CA ARG A 471 -2.04 0.19 -11.59
C ARG A 471 -1.58 -0.32 -12.95
N SER A 472 -2.52 -0.60 -13.86
CA SER A 472 -2.15 -0.80 -15.25
C SER A 472 -1.71 0.51 -15.92
N LEU A 473 -0.86 0.41 -16.95
CA LEU A 473 -0.33 1.54 -17.72
C LEU A 473 -0.44 1.24 -19.21
N PRO A 474 -0.69 2.25 -20.07
CA PRO A 474 -0.82 2.07 -21.51
C PRO A 474 0.37 1.34 -22.16
N PRO A 475 0.13 0.61 -23.28
CA PRO A 475 1.20 -0.05 -24.04
C PRO A 475 2.34 0.91 -24.40
N SER A 476 3.58 0.43 -24.29
CA SER A 476 4.80 1.22 -24.52
C SER A 476 5.75 0.51 -25.48
N VAL A 477 6.51 1.27 -26.28
CA VAL A 477 7.62 0.71 -27.09
C VAL A 477 8.82 0.28 -26.22
N SER A 478 8.86 0.69 -24.95
CA SER A 478 9.87 0.22 -24.00
C SER A 478 9.54 -1.21 -23.56
N PRO A 479 10.47 -2.17 -23.71
CA PRO A 479 10.29 -3.52 -23.16
C PRO A 479 10.38 -3.56 -21.62
N GLU A 480 10.92 -2.52 -21.01
CA GLU A 480 11.16 -2.41 -19.56
C GLU A 480 10.03 -1.65 -18.87
N ARG A 481 9.49 -2.21 -17.78
CA ARG A 481 8.61 -1.53 -16.83
C ARG A 481 9.21 -1.61 -15.42
N TYR A 482 9.38 -0.45 -14.79
CA TYR A 482 9.85 -0.30 -13.42
C TYR A 482 8.68 -0.31 -12.44
N PHE A 483 8.89 -0.94 -11.28
CA PHE A 483 7.91 -1.09 -10.21
C PHE A 483 8.48 -0.63 -8.86
N PRO A 484 8.03 0.53 -8.32
CA PRO A 484 7.21 1.56 -8.97
C PRO A 484 7.93 2.23 -10.15
N ARG A 485 7.22 3.10 -10.89
CA ARG A 485 7.80 3.87 -12.00
C ARG A 485 9.12 4.54 -11.60
N LEU A 486 10.11 4.53 -12.50
CA LEU A 486 11.49 4.95 -12.22
C LEU A 486 11.60 6.34 -11.57
N SER A 487 10.74 7.28 -11.97
CA SER A 487 10.73 8.63 -11.40
C SER A 487 10.47 8.66 -9.88
N ARG A 488 9.74 7.67 -9.35
CA ARG A 488 9.51 7.51 -7.91
C ARG A 488 10.67 6.81 -7.21
N VAL A 489 11.30 5.85 -7.90
CA VAL A 489 12.49 5.18 -7.38
C VAL A 489 13.61 6.20 -7.17
N VAL A 490 13.83 7.07 -8.14
CA VAL A 490 14.83 8.15 -8.07
C VAL A 490 14.53 9.17 -6.98
N SER A 491 13.25 9.43 -6.67
CA SER A 491 12.87 10.31 -5.56
C SER A 491 12.88 9.63 -4.19
N GLY A 492 13.12 8.31 -4.13
CA GLY A 492 13.05 7.51 -2.91
C GLY A 492 11.61 7.16 -2.46
N ASP A 493 10.60 7.49 -3.26
CA ASP A 493 9.18 7.28 -2.95
C ASP A 493 8.71 5.86 -3.34
N LEU A 494 9.32 4.81 -2.77
CA LEU A 494 9.04 3.41 -3.13
C LEU A 494 7.66 2.92 -2.68
N THR A 495 7.12 3.51 -1.61
CA THR A 495 5.84 3.10 -1.04
C THR A 495 4.77 4.16 -1.24
N GLN A 496 3.50 3.74 -1.27
CA GLN A 496 2.36 4.64 -1.26
C GLN A 496 1.20 4.00 -0.50
N SER A 497 0.54 4.78 0.35
CA SER A 497 -0.70 4.40 1.02
C SER A 497 -1.73 5.51 0.90
N ASN A 498 -3.02 5.17 0.92
CA ASN A 498 -4.12 6.12 0.75
C ASN A 498 -3.93 7.06 -0.47
N PRO A 499 -3.68 6.50 -1.68
CA PRO A 499 -3.50 7.31 -2.88
C PRO A 499 -4.74 8.16 -3.17
N VAL A 500 -4.57 9.20 -3.99
CA VAL A 500 -5.67 10.05 -4.49
C VAL A 500 -5.79 9.89 -6.00
N GLU A 501 -6.88 10.38 -6.58
CA GLU A 501 -7.06 10.46 -8.03
C GLU A 501 -5.84 11.12 -8.70
N GLY A 502 -5.30 10.47 -9.74
CA GLY A 502 -4.09 10.92 -10.43
C GLY A 502 -2.78 10.64 -9.68
N GLY A 503 -2.85 10.01 -8.50
CA GLY A 503 -1.68 9.45 -7.81
C GLY A 503 -1.02 8.32 -8.62
N ALA A 504 0.14 7.86 -8.17
CA ALA A 504 0.83 6.77 -8.84
C ALA A 504 0.07 5.44 -8.77
N TRP A 505 -0.55 5.13 -7.62
CA TRP A 505 -1.19 3.83 -7.34
C TRP A 505 -0.21 2.67 -7.60
N GLU A 506 1.01 2.84 -7.10
CA GLU A 506 2.11 1.89 -7.20
C GLU A 506 2.85 1.84 -5.87
N THR A 507 3.16 0.66 -5.35
CA THR A 507 3.92 0.51 -4.09
C THR A 507 4.68 -0.81 -4.07
N VAL A 508 5.91 -0.81 -3.57
CA VAL A 508 6.62 -2.07 -3.22
C VAL A 508 5.92 -2.77 -2.06
N SER A 509 6.13 -4.07 -1.91
CA SER A 509 5.63 -4.86 -0.77
C SER A 509 6.65 -4.91 0.37
N ASN A 510 6.19 -4.62 1.58
CA ASN A 510 6.93 -4.80 2.83
C ASN A 510 6.58 -6.13 3.53
N VAL A 511 5.63 -6.88 2.99
CA VAL A 511 5.24 -8.20 3.48
C VAL A 511 5.60 -9.27 2.47
N GLN A 512 5.86 -10.48 2.95
CA GLN A 512 6.04 -11.64 2.09
C GLN A 512 4.73 -11.95 1.37
N ARG A 513 4.81 -12.10 0.05
CA ARG A 513 3.67 -12.44 -0.82
C ARG A 513 4.16 -12.80 -2.20
N GLU A 514 3.32 -13.51 -2.94
CA GLU A 514 3.47 -13.68 -4.39
C GLU A 514 2.78 -12.53 -5.12
N MET A 515 3.38 -12.11 -6.23
CA MET A 515 2.80 -11.16 -7.16
C MET A 515 2.87 -11.76 -8.57
N ASN A 516 1.73 -11.88 -9.21
CA ASN A 516 1.62 -12.46 -10.55
C ASN A 516 1.46 -11.32 -11.56
N PHE A 517 2.25 -11.36 -12.64
CA PHE A 517 2.21 -10.39 -13.71
C PHE A 517 2.03 -11.09 -15.06
N SER A 518 1.37 -10.41 -15.99
CA SER A 518 1.30 -10.78 -17.39
C SER A 518 2.08 -9.76 -18.24
N LEU A 519 2.80 -10.26 -19.24
CA LEU A 519 3.34 -9.46 -20.33
C LEU A 519 2.43 -9.64 -21.55
N THR A 520 1.85 -8.56 -22.07
CA THR A 520 1.16 -8.56 -23.36
C THR A 520 1.97 -7.77 -24.39
N VAL A 521 2.29 -8.40 -25.52
CA VAL A 521 2.97 -7.77 -26.67
C VAL A 521 1.99 -7.64 -27.82
N ARG A 522 1.88 -6.43 -28.38
CA ARG A 522 1.00 -6.10 -29.52
C ARG A 522 1.85 -5.63 -30.70
N ASP A 523 1.56 -6.10 -31.90
CA ASP A 523 2.21 -5.66 -33.15
C ASP A 523 1.69 -4.31 -33.69
N ASN A 524 0.55 -3.86 -33.17
CA ASN A 524 -0.19 -2.66 -33.57
C ASN A 524 -0.50 -2.60 -35.08
N VAL A 525 -0.62 -3.74 -35.76
CA VAL A 525 -0.90 -3.77 -37.19
C VAL A 525 -2.32 -3.31 -37.49
N LEU A 526 -2.47 -2.51 -38.55
CA LEU A 526 -3.78 -2.02 -38.97
C LEU A 526 -4.60 -3.18 -39.57
N ASN A 527 -5.91 -3.22 -39.29
CA ASN A 527 -6.86 -4.22 -39.83
C ASN A 527 -6.67 -5.64 -39.24
N GLY A 528 -6.50 -5.73 -37.92
CA GLY A 528 -6.38 -6.98 -37.17
C GLY A 528 -4.98 -7.17 -36.60
N GLY A 529 -4.68 -6.42 -35.53
CA GLY A 529 -3.44 -6.61 -34.79
C GLY A 529 -3.40 -7.99 -34.17
N GLN A 530 -2.20 -8.52 -33.97
CA GLN A 530 -1.96 -9.77 -33.26
C GLN A 530 -1.23 -9.49 -31.95
N SER A 531 -1.41 -10.40 -31.00
CA SER A 531 -0.80 -10.30 -29.69
C SER A 531 -0.31 -11.64 -29.17
N ALA A 532 0.71 -11.56 -28.32
CA ALA A 532 1.27 -12.69 -27.59
C ALA A 532 1.44 -12.30 -26.12
N SER A 533 1.35 -13.29 -25.23
CA SER A 533 1.59 -13.08 -23.81
C SER A 533 2.39 -14.19 -23.16
N ASP A 534 2.94 -13.84 -22.00
CA ASP A 534 3.54 -14.76 -21.05
C ASP A 534 3.31 -14.26 -19.62
N GLU A 535 3.37 -15.13 -18.64
CA GLU A 535 3.11 -14.81 -17.23
C GLU A 535 4.37 -15.02 -16.39
N VAL A 536 4.55 -14.18 -15.36
CA VAL A 536 5.67 -14.25 -14.42
C VAL A 536 5.17 -14.12 -12.99
N THR A 537 5.71 -14.97 -12.12
CA THR A 537 5.52 -14.85 -10.67
C THR A 537 6.77 -14.20 -10.04
N VAL A 538 6.53 -13.13 -9.28
CA VAL A 538 7.53 -12.44 -8.46
C VAL A 538 7.21 -12.70 -7.00
N VAL A 539 8.05 -13.49 -6.33
CA VAL A 539 7.92 -13.81 -4.91
C VAL A 539 8.67 -12.77 -4.09
N VAL A 540 7.99 -12.07 -3.19
CA VAL A 540 8.61 -11.15 -2.24
C VAL A 540 8.99 -11.93 -0.99
N SER A 541 10.27 -12.01 -0.66
CA SER A 541 10.77 -12.75 0.50
C SER A 541 11.11 -11.82 1.68
N ARG A 542 10.60 -12.15 2.87
CA ARG A 542 10.96 -11.45 4.12
C ARG A 542 12.33 -11.83 4.68
N GLN A 543 12.99 -12.85 4.11
CA GLN A 543 14.30 -13.32 4.54
C GLN A 543 15.45 -12.37 4.10
N ALA A 544 15.14 -11.41 3.23
CA ALA A 544 16.09 -10.43 2.71
C ALA A 544 15.39 -9.08 2.45
N GLY A 545 16.17 -8.00 2.53
CA GLY A 545 15.71 -6.64 2.21
C GLY A 545 15.56 -5.68 3.41
N PRO A 546 15.38 -4.37 3.13
CA PRO A 546 15.41 -3.75 1.80
C PRO A 546 16.83 -3.62 1.22
N PHE A 547 16.98 -3.82 -0.09
CA PHE A 547 18.24 -3.60 -0.81
C PHE A 547 18.41 -2.10 -1.13
N LEU A 548 19.50 -1.48 -0.69
CA LEU A 548 19.66 -0.01 -0.70
C LEU A 548 21.06 0.41 -1.13
N VAL A 549 21.18 1.44 -1.98
CA VAL A 549 22.48 2.12 -2.21
C VAL A 549 22.73 3.11 -1.08
N THR A 550 23.83 2.95 -0.35
CA THR A 550 24.19 3.73 0.85
C THR A 550 25.23 4.82 0.58
N SER A 551 25.72 4.90 -0.66
CA SER A 551 26.65 5.92 -1.14
C SER A 551 25.91 7.07 -1.84
N GLN A 552 26.55 8.26 -1.91
CA GLN A 552 25.98 9.48 -2.48
C GLN A 552 24.59 9.87 -1.92
N GLU A 553 24.45 9.84 -0.59
CA GLU A 553 23.27 10.32 0.13
C GLU A 553 23.10 11.85 0.07
N VAL A 554 24.21 12.57 -0.17
CA VAL A 554 24.26 14.02 -0.31
C VAL A 554 24.95 14.39 -1.63
N PRO A 555 24.68 15.58 -2.19
CA PRO A 555 25.29 15.98 -3.45
C PRO A 555 26.82 15.96 -3.41
N ALA A 556 27.42 15.33 -4.42
CA ALA A 556 28.87 15.17 -4.55
C ALA A 556 29.39 15.75 -5.88
N THR A 557 30.70 15.90 -5.99
CA THR A 557 31.37 16.36 -7.20
C THR A 557 32.59 15.49 -7.44
N PHE A 558 32.65 14.90 -8.63
CA PHE A 558 33.72 14.03 -9.08
C PHE A 558 34.43 14.65 -10.29
N VAL A 559 35.71 14.34 -10.43
CA VAL A 559 36.45 14.59 -11.66
C VAL A 559 36.66 13.24 -12.36
N ALA A 560 36.41 13.17 -13.67
CA ALA A 560 36.67 11.95 -14.44
C ALA A 560 38.13 11.48 -14.23
N GLY A 561 38.31 10.17 -14.06
CA GLY A 561 39.60 9.57 -13.72
C GLY A 561 39.96 9.59 -12.22
N GLU A 562 39.10 10.11 -11.34
CA GLU A 562 39.21 9.87 -9.90
C GLU A 562 38.57 8.53 -9.53
N THR A 563 39.02 7.92 -8.43
CA THR A 563 38.42 6.68 -7.89
C THR A 563 37.30 7.02 -6.93
N GLU A 564 36.18 6.32 -7.02
CA GLU A 564 35.05 6.45 -6.10
C GLU A 564 34.57 5.08 -5.64
N THR A 565 34.17 4.97 -4.38
CA THR A 565 33.59 3.74 -3.81
C THR A 565 32.08 3.87 -3.73
N ILE A 566 31.39 2.95 -4.41
CA ILE A 566 29.94 2.80 -4.35
C ILE A 566 29.63 1.71 -3.33
N THR A 567 28.88 2.05 -2.30
CA THR A 567 28.43 1.12 -1.25
C THR A 567 26.92 0.89 -1.31
N TRP A 568 26.49 -0.31 -0.94
CA TRP A 568 25.10 -0.71 -0.82
C TRP A 568 24.92 -1.71 0.34
N ASP A 569 23.69 -1.82 0.84
CA ASP A 569 23.30 -2.84 1.80
C ASP A 569 22.96 -4.14 1.05
N VAL A 570 23.73 -5.20 1.29
CA VAL A 570 23.50 -6.52 0.68
C VAL A 570 22.16 -7.10 1.15
N ALA A 571 21.74 -6.80 2.38
CA ALA A 571 20.44 -7.19 2.95
C ALA A 571 20.06 -8.67 2.72
N ASN A 572 21.00 -9.61 2.90
CA ASN A 572 20.87 -11.06 2.65
C ASN A 572 20.45 -11.45 1.23
N THR A 573 20.51 -10.54 0.26
CA THR A 573 20.09 -10.83 -1.13
C THR A 573 21.02 -11.79 -1.85
N ASN A 574 22.25 -11.92 -1.39
CA ASN A 574 23.24 -12.87 -1.88
C ASN A 574 22.96 -14.30 -1.39
N GLU A 575 22.16 -14.49 -0.34
CA GLU A 575 21.80 -15.80 0.21
C GLU A 575 20.47 -16.33 -0.38
N LEU A 576 20.18 -17.63 -0.19
CA LEU A 576 18.89 -18.19 -0.56
C LEU A 576 17.75 -17.56 0.25
N PRO A 577 16.54 -17.45 -0.32
CA PRO A 577 16.08 -17.97 -1.62
C PRO A 577 16.41 -17.05 -2.82
N ILE A 578 17.04 -15.89 -2.61
CA ILE A 578 17.27 -14.89 -3.67
C ILE A 578 18.54 -15.21 -4.48
N ALA A 579 19.63 -15.58 -3.81
CA ALA A 579 20.90 -16.01 -4.39
C ALA A 579 21.48 -15.05 -5.47
N ALA A 580 21.32 -13.74 -5.29
CA ALA A 580 21.90 -12.73 -6.15
C ALA A 580 23.38 -12.49 -5.80
N GLN A 581 24.26 -13.34 -6.33
CA GLN A 581 25.70 -13.33 -6.02
C GLN A 581 26.44 -12.14 -6.65
N ASN A 582 25.88 -11.53 -7.69
CA ASN A 582 26.51 -10.46 -8.43
C ASN A 582 25.57 -9.29 -8.72
N VAL A 583 26.13 -8.09 -8.85
CA VAL A 583 25.47 -6.84 -9.21
C VAL A 583 26.19 -6.13 -10.35
N ASP A 584 25.45 -5.31 -11.07
CA ASP A 584 25.92 -4.39 -12.10
C ASP A 584 25.68 -2.94 -11.64
N ILE A 585 26.56 -2.03 -12.05
CA ILE A 585 26.46 -0.61 -11.73
C ILE A 585 26.21 0.20 -12.99
N PHE A 586 25.14 0.98 -12.98
CA PHE A 586 24.76 1.88 -14.06
C PHE A 586 24.87 3.35 -13.66
N LEU A 587 25.26 4.19 -14.61
CA LEU A 587 25.36 5.64 -14.50
C LEU A 587 24.28 6.32 -15.35
N SER A 588 23.47 7.14 -14.69
CA SER A 588 22.62 8.15 -15.33
C SER A 588 23.35 9.49 -15.39
N THR A 589 23.19 10.21 -16.51
CA THR A 589 23.66 11.59 -16.68
C THR A 589 22.53 12.61 -16.77
N ASP A 590 21.28 12.18 -16.63
CA ASP A 590 20.06 12.97 -16.86
C ASP A 590 19.16 13.09 -15.62
N GLY A 591 19.74 12.90 -14.43
CA GLY A 591 19.03 12.98 -13.14
C GLY A 591 18.23 11.72 -12.81
N GLY A 592 18.57 10.58 -13.40
CA GLY A 592 17.86 9.31 -13.21
C GLY A 592 16.64 9.13 -14.11
N LEU A 593 16.46 9.93 -15.16
CA LEU A 593 15.40 9.71 -16.15
C LEU A 593 15.68 8.43 -16.96
N THR A 594 16.96 8.16 -17.25
CA THR A 594 17.43 6.93 -17.90
C THR A 594 18.75 6.43 -17.29
N PHE A 595 19.04 5.14 -17.40
CA PHE A 595 20.29 4.50 -16.95
C PHE A 595 20.97 3.71 -18.09
N PRO A 596 21.37 4.37 -19.20
CA PRO A 596 21.88 3.67 -20.38
C PRO A 596 23.32 3.18 -20.25
N ASN A 597 24.09 3.73 -19.30
CA ASN A 597 25.54 3.51 -19.21
C ASN A 597 25.86 2.48 -18.13
N ARG A 598 26.14 1.24 -18.50
CA ARG A 598 26.70 0.26 -17.56
C ARG A 598 28.19 0.52 -17.39
N ILE A 599 28.62 0.83 -16.17
CA ILE A 599 30.01 1.23 -15.87
C ILE A 599 30.79 0.15 -15.10
N ALA A 600 30.09 -0.79 -14.45
CA ALA A 600 30.66 -2.00 -13.88
C ALA A 600 29.67 -3.16 -14.05
N GLN A 601 30.16 -4.39 -14.18
CA GLN A 601 29.31 -5.57 -14.42
C GLN A 601 29.84 -6.80 -13.69
N ASN A 602 28.95 -7.70 -13.29
CA ASN A 602 29.27 -8.96 -12.61
C ASN A 602 30.14 -8.77 -11.36
N ILE A 603 29.89 -7.69 -10.62
CA ILE A 603 30.59 -7.37 -9.38
C ILE A 603 30.01 -8.24 -8.26
N THR A 604 30.84 -8.77 -7.37
CA THR A 604 30.36 -9.55 -6.21
C THR A 604 29.37 -8.71 -5.38
N ASN A 605 28.26 -9.30 -4.97
CA ASN A 605 27.27 -8.65 -4.11
C ASN A 605 27.71 -8.68 -2.64
N ASP A 606 28.79 -7.97 -2.31
CA ASP A 606 29.40 -7.92 -0.97
C ASP A 606 29.28 -6.56 -0.26
N GLY A 607 28.58 -5.61 -0.89
CA GLY A 607 28.19 -4.31 -0.31
C GLY A 607 29.09 -3.13 -0.69
N SER A 608 30.16 -3.34 -1.46
CA SER A 608 31.04 -2.24 -1.86
C SER A 608 31.84 -2.53 -3.13
N HIS A 609 31.97 -1.54 -4.01
CA HIS A 609 32.84 -1.60 -5.17
C HIS A 609 33.51 -0.26 -5.45
N THR A 610 34.82 -0.27 -5.68
CA THR A 610 35.60 0.92 -6.03
C THR A 610 35.92 0.92 -7.51
N LEU A 611 35.56 2.00 -8.21
CA LEU A 611 35.77 2.14 -9.65
C LEU A 611 36.44 3.48 -9.98
N VAL A 612 36.96 3.60 -11.20
CA VAL A 612 37.41 4.87 -11.78
C VAL A 612 36.22 5.56 -12.43
N ILE A 613 35.93 6.80 -12.06
CA ILE A 613 34.85 7.59 -12.69
C ILE A 613 35.18 7.75 -14.18
N PRO A 614 34.35 7.22 -15.10
CA PRO A 614 34.68 7.22 -16.52
C PRO A 614 34.63 8.63 -17.12
N GLY A 615 35.46 8.88 -18.12
CA GLY A 615 35.38 10.09 -18.93
C GLY A 615 34.24 10.05 -19.94
N GLY A 616 33.90 11.20 -20.52
CA GLY A 616 32.85 11.34 -21.54
C GLY A 616 31.42 11.48 -20.99
N TYR A 617 31.23 11.48 -19.67
CA TYR A 617 29.93 11.51 -19.00
C TYR A 617 29.70 12.78 -18.16
N SER A 618 30.25 13.93 -18.58
CA SER A 618 30.08 15.16 -17.82
C SER A 618 28.60 15.50 -17.59
N THR A 619 28.22 15.71 -16.33
CA THR A 619 26.84 15.97 -15.91
C THR A 619 26.81 16.76 -14.60
N THR A 620 25.70 17.45 -14.34
CA THR A 620 25.40 18.07 -13.05
C THR A 620 24.29 17.34 -12.29
N ALA A 621 23.77 16.24 -12.84
CA ALA A 621 22.66 15.46 -12.30
C ALA A 621 22.94 13.96 -12.50
N GLY A 622 24.09 13.50 -12.00
CA GLY A 622 24.50 12.11 -12.06
C GLY A 622 23.80 11.26 -11.01
N ARG A 623 23.43 10.02 -11.38
CA ARG A 623 22.90 8.99 -10.46
C ARG A 623 23.55 7.63 -10.73
N PHE A 624 23.78 6.87 -9.67
CA PHE A 624 24.17 5.47 -9.73
C PHE A 624 22.97 4.56 -9.43
N MET A 625 22.85 3.48 -10.20
CA MET A 625 21.95 2.37 -9.93
C MET A 625 22.78 1.11 -9.73
N VAL A 626 22.52 0.40 -8.64
CA VAL A 626 23.05 -0.96 -8.40
C VAL A 626 21.91 -1.94 -8.65
N LYS A 627 22.09 -2.83 -9.62
CA LYS A 627 21.08 -3.81 -10.06
C LYS A 627 21.66 -5.22 -9.95
N ALA A 628 20.89 -6.18 -9.45
CA ALA A 628 21.32 -7.59 -9.44
C ALA A 628 21.54 -8.12 -10.87
N SER A 629 22.64 -8.80 -11.12
CA SER A 629 23.01 -9.25 -12.48
C SER A 629 22.12 -10.40 -12.99
N ASN A 630 21.63 -11.25 -12.09
CA ASN A 630 20.79 -12.42 -12.39
C ASN A 630 19.36 -12.32 -11.82
N ASN A 631 18.95 -11.14 -11.36
CA ASN A 631 17.64 -10.90 -10.75
C ASN A 631 17.09 -9.53 -11.20
N ILE A 632 15.85 -9.20 -10.85
CA ILE A 632 15.13 -8.02 -11.33
C ILE A 632 15.16 -6.83 -10.37
N PHE A 633 15.63 -7.01 -9.14
CA PHE A 633 15.66 -5.96 -8.13
C PHE A 633 16.87 -5.02 -8.30
N PHE A 634 16.69 -3.76 -7.88
CA PHE A 634 17.73 -2.74 -7.94
C PHE A 634 17.49 -1.62 -6.93
N ALA A 635 18.51 -0.79 -6.71
CA ALA A 635 18.42 0.43 -5.92
C ALA A 635 19.18 1.59 -6.58
N VAL A 636 18.75 2.82 -6.31
CA VAL A 636 19.33 4.07 -6.85
C VAL A 636 19.79 4.94 -5.69
N ASN A 637 20.91 5.63 -5.88
CA ASN A 637 21.47 6.54 -4.86
C ASN A 637 20.59 7.78 -4.62
N GLN A 638 20.60 8.32 -3.39
CA GLN A 638 19.61 9.31 -2.95
C GLN A 638 19.83 10.74 -3.47
N ALA A 639 21.07 11.19 -3.71
CA ALA A 639 21.35 12.57 -4.17
C ALA A 639 22.02 12.66 -5.56
N ASP A 640 21.74 13.75 -6.28
CA ASP A 640 22.44 14.05 -7.54
C ASP A 640 23.90 14.37 -7.25
N PHE A 641 24.82 13.85 -8.07
CA PHE A 641 26.21 14.28 -8.08
C PHE A 641 26.57 14.95 -9.41
N SER A 642 27.75 15.56 -9.48
CA SER A 642 28.27 16.12 -10.73
C SER A 642 29.56 15.43 -11.13
N ILE A 643 29.74 15.23 -12.44
CA ILE A 643 30.98 14.76 -13.04
C ILE A 643 31.54 15.87 -13.92
N SER A 644 32.75 16.31 -13.60
CA SER A 644 33.53 17.19 -14.45
C SER A 644 34.52 16.39 -15.30
N GLU A 645 34.61 16.75 -16.58
CA GLU A 645 35.53 16.09 -17.52
C GLU A 645 37.00 16.38 -17.15
N SER A 646 37.88 15.40 -17.38
CA SER A 646 39.32 15.49 -17.12
C SER A 646 40.10 15.36 -18.42
N GLU A 647 41.23 16.06 -18.56
CA GLU A 647 42.06 15.99 -19.79
C GLU A 647 42.55 14.57 -20.09
N VAL A 648 42.89 13.81 -19.06
CA VAL A 648 43.39 12.43 -19.14
C VAL A 648 42.66 11.57 -18.11
N VAL A 649 42.25 10.37 -18.53
CA VAL A 649 41.67 9.31 -17.70
C VAL A 649 42.47 8.02 -17.96
N LEU A 650 42.89 7.36 -16.88
CA LEU A 650 43.47 6.01 -16.93
C LEU A 650 42.36 5.05 -16.53
N ASN A 651 41.68 4.48 -17.53
CA ASN A 651 40.48 3.69 -17.32
C ASN A 651 40.84 2.23 -17.04
N PHE A 652 40.87 1.86 -15.77
CA PHE A 652 41.07 0.48 -15.32
C PHE A 652 39.72 -0.19 -15.09
N ALA A 653 39.59 -1.45 -15.54
CA ALA A 653 38.40 -2.25 -15.28
C ALA A 653 38.27 -2.62 -13.79
N ASP A 654 39.40 -2.89 -13.14
CA ASP A 654 39.50 -3.24 -11.72
C ASP A 654 40.63 -2.44 -11.07
N LEU A 655 40.53 -2.21 -9.77
CA LEU A 655 41.59 -1.55 -9.01
C LEU A 655 42.35 -2.52 -8.10
N THR A 656 41.88 -3.76 -8.00
CA THR A 656 42.52 -4.83 -7.22
C THR A 656 42.85 -5.99 -8.15
N TYR A 657 44.11 -6.41 -8.15
CA TYR A 657 44.60 -7.50 -9.00
C TYR A 657 45.32 -8.54 -8.17
N GLU A 658 45.07 -9.81 -8.49
CA GLU A 658 45.70 -10.96 -7.81
C GLU A 658 46.83 -11.53 -8.66
N VAL A 659 47.94 -11.93 -8.03
CA VAL A 659 49.04 -12.62 -8.70
C VAL A 659 49.57 -13.79 -7.89
N CYS A 660 49.82 -14.89 -8.58
CA CYS A 660 50.40 -16.10 -8.03
C CYS A 660 51.91 -16.05 -8.14
N LYS A 661 52.64 -16.06 -7.03
CA LYS A 661 54.10 -16.11 -7.14
C LYS A 661 54.53 -17.50 -7.68
N PRO A 662 55.54 -17.58 -8.57
CA PRO A 662 56.42 -16.52 -9.06
C PRO A 662 55.98 -15.91 -10.41
N ASP A 663 54.70 -16.02 -10.79
CA ASP A 663 54.20 -15.58 -12.08
C ASP A 663 54.18 -14.05 -12.19
N ASP A 664 54.29 -13.58 -13.43
CA ASP A 664 54.16 -12.17 -13.77
C ASP A 664 52.68 -11.83 -13.97
N LEU A 665 52.27 -10.62 -13.58
CA LEU A 665 50.91 -10.11 -13.77
C LEU A 665 50.90 -9.13 -14.95
N VAL A 666 49.92 -9.25 -15.84
CA VAL A 666 49.65 -8.26 -16.88
C VAL A 666 48.33 -7.59 -16.59
N VAL A 667 48.36 -6.27 -16.38
CA VAL A 667 47.19 -5.42 -16.17
C VAL A 667 46.99 -4.54 -17.38
N SER A 668 45.80 -4.57 -17.99
CA SER A 668 45.46 -3.70 -19.12
C SER A 668 44.57 -2.55 -18.65
N PHE A 669 44.82 -1.36 -19.18
CA PHE A 669 43.95 -0.18 -19.00
C PHE A 669 43.90 0.65 -20.29
N ASP A 670 42.83 1.41 -20.47
CA ASP A 670 42.71 2.32 -21.60
C ASP A 670 43.16 3.72 -21.21
N TYR A 671 44.08 4.29 -21.99
CA TYR A 671 44.41 5.70 -21.93
C TYR A 671 43.38 6.49 -22.74
N GLU A 672 42.63 7.34 -22.07
CA GLU A 672 41.62 8.20 -22.67
C GLU A 672 42.00 9.66 -22.47
N ALA A 673 41.85 10.45 -23.54
CA ALA A 673 42.08 11.88 -23.55
C ALA A 673 40.81 12.63 -23.98
N TYR A 674 40.44 13.64 -23.20
CA TYR A 674 39.26 14.49 -23.40
C TYR A 674 39.65 15.97 -23.51
N LEU A 675 38.65 16.85 -23.63
CA LEU A 675 38.84 18.31 -23.72
C LEU A 675 39.78 18.78 -24.86
N GLY A 676 39.93 17.96 -25.91
CA GLY A 676 40.85 18.23 -27.02
C GLY A 676 42.33 18.11 -26.66
N PHE A 677 42.66 17.42 -25.56
CA PHE A 677 44.03 17.16 -25.13
C PHE A 677 44.80 16.35 -26.19
N MET A 678 45.99 16.83 -26.58
CA MET A 678 46.83 16.22 -27.62
C MET A 678 48.31 16.13 -27.21
N GLU A 679 48.64 16.36 -25.94
CA GLU A 679 50.03 16.23 -25.48
C GLU A 679 50.41 14.76 -25.32
N GLU A 680 51.70 14.45 -25.49
CA GLU A 680 52.23 13.12 -25.20
C GLU A 680 52.38 12.94 -23.68
N SER A 681 51.75 11.91 -23.13
CA SER A 681 51.90 11.49 -21.74
C SER A 681 52.98 10.42 -21.63
N THR A 682 53.91 10.59 -20.69
CA THR A 682 54.86 9.55 -20.27
C THR A 682 54.28 8.74 -19.13
N LEU A 683 54.34 7.42 -19.23
CA LEU A 683 53.83 6.48 -18.23
C LEU A 683 54.94 6.07 -17.27
N SER A 684 54.60 5.96 -15.99
CA SER A 684 55.52 5.51 -14.97
C SER A 684 54.76 4.82 -13.84
N VAL A 685 55.49 4.09 -13.01
CA VAL A 685 54.96 3.50 -11.77
C VAL A 685 55.65 4.15 -10.59
N GLY A 686 54.92 4.34 -9.49
CA GLY A 686 55.44 4.81 -8.21
C GLY A 686 56.48 3.86 -7.58
N ALA A 687 56.71 4.01 -6.27
CA ALA A 687 57.67 3.17 -5.57
C ALA A 687 57.20 1.71 -5.51
N LEU A 688 57.96 0.80 -6.12
CA LEU A 688 57.69 -0.65 -6.09
C LEU A 688 58.42 -1.33 -4.93
N PRO A 689 57.90 -2.47 -4.42
CA PRO A 689 58.61 -3.29 -3.45
C PRO A 689 59.98 -3.79 -3.96
N PRO A 690 60.95 -4.08 -3.07
CA PRO A 690 62.26 -4.58 -3.48
C PRO A 690 62.17 -5.88 -4.30
N GLY A 691 62.75 -5.89 -5.50
CA GLY A 691 62.81 -7.06 -6.38
C GLY A 691 61.69 -7.14 -7.42
N VAL A 692 60.70 -6.25 -7.37
CA VAL A 692 59.62 -6.13 -8.35
C VAL A 692 59.98 -5.13 -9.44
N THR A 693 59.65 -5.44 -10.68
CA THR A 693 59.80 -4.52 -11.83
C THR A 693 58.47 -4.37 -12.55
N ALA A 694 58.20 -3.18 -13.08
CA ALA A 694 57.03 -2.92 -13.90
C ALA A 694 57.43 -2.36 -15.27
N THR A 695 56.86 -2.89 -16.35
CA THR A 695 57.12 -2.44 -17.72
C THR A 695 55.81 -2.23 -18.47
N PHE A 696 55.69 -1.11 -19.18
CA PHE A 696 54.55 -0.85 -20.04
C PHE A 696 54.80 -1.39 -21.46
N SER A 697 53.74 -1.80 -22.14
CA SER A 697 53.75 -2.11 -23.58
C SER A 697 54.25 -0.95 -24.44
N GLN A 698 54.06 0.29 -23.97
CA GLN A 698 54.62 1.53 -24.51
C GLN A 698 54.87 2.53 -23.37
N ASP A 699 56.02 3.21 -23.38
CA ASP A 699 56.39 4.16 -22.32
C ASP A 699 55.73 5.54 -22.46
N THR A 700 55.23 5.86 -23.67
CA THR A 700 54.51 7.10 -23.95
C THR A 700 53.23 6.83 -24.75
N VAL A 701 52.25 7.72 -24.62
CA VAL A 701 50.97 7.65 -25.34
C VAL A 701 50.45 9.06 -25.63
N SER A 702 49.91 9.27 -26.83
CA SER A 702 49.32 10.55 -27.25
C SER A 702 47.99 10.40 -27.99
N VAL A 703 47.54 9.16 -28.22
CA VAL A 703 46.30 8.84 -28.93
C VAL A 703 45.27 8.35 -27.91
N SER A 704 44.10 8.99 -27.87
CA SER A 704 42.99 8.59 -27.00
C SER A 704 42.46 7.19 -27.37
N ASN A 705 41.90 6.46 -26.40
CA ASN A 705 41.41 5.09 -26.52
C ASN A 705 42.51 4.10 -26.93
N THR A 706 43.71 4.26 -26.38
CA THR A 706 44.81 3.32 -26.58
C THR A 706 44.92 2.40 -25.38
N THR A 707 44.74 1.10 -25.59
CA THR A 707 44.95 0.08 -24.56
C THR A 707 46.43 -0.09 -24.25
N ILE A 708 46.77 -0.15 -22.97
CA ILE A 708 48.13 -0.23 -22.46
C ILE A 708 48.24 -1.38 -21.47
N ASP A 709 49.14 -2.31 -21.76
CA ASP A 709 49.49 -3.37 -20.81
C ASP A 709 50.62 -2.94 -19.89
N LEU A 710 50.41 -3.09 -18.59
CA LEU A 710 51.39 -2.98 -17.50
C LEU A 710 51.77 -4.39 -17.04
N THR A 711 53.00 -4.83 -17.34
CA THR A 711 53.54 -6.11 -16.87
C THR A 711 54.31 -5.91 -15.58
N ILE A 712 53.90 -6.58 -14.50
CA ILE A 712 54.58 -6.61 -13.19
C ILE A 712 55.28 -7.96 -13.06
N SER A 713 56.61 -7.93 -12.94
CA SER A 713 57.45 -9.12 -12.82
C SER A 713 58.24 -9.15 -11.52
N GLY A 714 58.74 -10.33 -11.14
CA GLY A 714 59.59 -10.50 -9.95
C GLY A 714 58.84 -10.75 -8.64
N THR A 715 57.58 -11.18 -8.72
CA THR A 715 56.69 -11.48 -7.58
C THR A 715 57.19 -12.63 -6.69
N GLY A 716 58.09 -13.49 -7.20
CA GLY A 716 58.62 -14.67 -6.50
C GLY A 716 59.25 -14.43 -5.12
N ASN A 717 59.76 -13.22 -4.85
CA ASN A 717 60.40 -12.87 -3.57
C ASN A 717 59.52 -12.00 -2.66
N LEU A 718 58.30 -11.67 -3.08
CA LEU A 718 57.34 -10.93 -2.26
C LEU A 718 56.74 -11.83 -1.17
N ALA A 719 56.54 -11.26 0.02
CA ALA A 719 55.69 -11.89 1.01
C ALA A 719 54.23 -11.88 0.54
N ILE A 720 53.45 -12.87 0.97
CA ILE A 720 51.99 -12.87 0.75
C ILE A 720 51.41 -11.62 1.40
N GLY A 721 50.52 -10.95 0.69
CA GLY A 721 49.88 -9.73 1.16
C GLY A 721 49.57 -8.73 0.06
N ASN A 722 49.11 -7.55 0.46
CA ASN A 722 48.59 -6.52 -0.42
C ASN A 722 49.59 -5.37 -0.57
N TYR A 723 49.87 -4.97 -1.81
CA TYR A 723 50.84 -3.93 -2.15
C TYR A 723 50.20 -2.85 -3.02
N PRO A 724 50.16 -1.59 -2.59
CA PRO A 724 49.70 -0.50 -3.45
C PRO A 724 50.71 -0.20 -4.56
N ILE A 725 50.23 0.03 -5.78
CA ILE A 725 51.02 0.37 -6.96
C ILE A 725 50.39 1.58 -7.63
N ASP A 726 51.09 2.72 -7.63
CA ASP A 726 50.62 3.93 -8.30
C ASP A 726 51.02 3.94 -9.77
N VAL A 727 50.05 3.94 -10.68
CA VAL A 727 50.27 4.13 -12.12
C VAL A 727 50.09 5.60 -12.44
N ILE A 728 51.13 6.22 -13.00
CA ILE A 728 51.22 7.67 -13.19
C ILE A 728 51.39 7.99 -14.68
N ALA A 729 50.54 8.88 -15.20
CA ALA A 729 50.70 9.49 -16.51
C ALA A 729 51.06 10.97 -16.36
N THR A 730 52.24 11.36 -16.87
CA THR A 730 52.76 12.73 -16.78
C THR A 730 52.95 13.32 -18.18
N SER A 731 52.28 14.44 -18.43
CA SER A 731 52.47 15.30 -19.60
C SER A 731 53.11 16.64 -19.18
N VAL A 732 53.17 17.63 -20.07
CA VAL A 732 53.76 18.95 -19.73
C VAL A 732 52.89 19.69 -18.72
N ASN A 733 51.56 19.60 -18.86
CA ASN A 733 50.62 20.40 -18.07
C ASN A 733 49.77 19.56 -17.10
N VAL A 734 49.67 18.24 -17.31
CA VAL A 734 48.77 17.36 -16.56
C VAL A 734 49.54 16.17 -16.00
N THR A 735 49.33 15.86 -14.73
CA THR A 735 49.75 14.59 -14.12
C THR A 735 48.54 13.91 -13.51
N LYS A 736 48.33 12.63 -13.86
CA LYS A 736 47.27 11.78 -13.32
C LYS A 736 47.88 10.54 -12.69
N SER A 737 47.27 10.06 -11.61
CA SER A 737 47.74 8.91 -10.85
C SER A 737 46.54 8.07 -10.44
N ILE A 738 46.63 6.76 -10.64
CA ILE A 738 45.67 5.76 -10.13
C ILE A 738 46.44 4.78 -9.24
N SER A 739 45.94 4.51 -8.05
CA SER A 739 46.50 3.52 -7.14
C SER A 739 45.80 2.18 -7.34
N LEU A 740 46.57 1.15 -7.74
CA LEU A 740 46.13 -0.24 -7.82
C LEU A 740 46.51 -0.99 -6.54
N GLN A 741 45.76 -2.02 -6.15
CA GLN A 741 46.09 -2.94 -5.09
C GLN A 741 46.51 -4.30 -5.69
N LEU A 742 47.79 -4.65 -5.54
CA LEU A 742 48.32 -5.97 -5.92
C LEU A 742 48.26 -6.94 -4.74
N SER A 743 47.44 -7.97 -4.82
CA SER A 743 47.35 -9.06 -3.85
C SER A 743 48.22 -10.23 -4.31
N VAL A 744 49.24 -10.59 -3.53
CA VAL A 744 50.19 -11.66 -3.88
C VAL A 744 49.88 -12.92 -3.08
N PHE A 745 49.66 -14.04 -3.78
CA PHE A 745 49.31 -15.35 -3.20
C PHE A 745 50.35 -16.45 -3.51
N ASP A 746 50.25 -17.58 -2.82
CA ASP A 746 51.09 -18.80 -2.96
C ASP A 746 50.21 -20.06 -3.03
N THR A 747 50.79 -21.20 -3.37
CA THR A 747 50.13 -22.52 -3.39
C THR A 747 50.33 -23.32 -2.09
N ASN A 748 50.88 -22.72 -1.05
CA ASN A 748 51.17 -23.40 0.21
C ASN A 748 50.06 -23.13 1.24
N PHE A 749 49.09 -24.03 1.32
CA PHE A 749 47.93 -23.92 2.21
C PHE A 749 48.12 -24.69 3.52
N SER A 750 47.66 -24.15 4.64
CA SER A 750 47.43 -24.90 5.87
C SER A 750 46.11 -25.67 5.83
N GLU A 751 45.99 -26.72 6.65
CA GLU A 751 44.71 -27.41 6.85
C GLU A 751 43.70 -26.45 7.51
N VAL A 752 42.46 -26.45 7.02
CA VAL A 752 41.38 -25.60 7.54
C VAL A 752 40.88 -26.15 8.87
N VAL A 753 40.73 -25.29 9.87
CA VAL A 753 40.26 -25.65 11.21
C VAL A 753 38.75 -25.41 11.31
N LEU A 754 37.97 -26.49 11.42
CA LEU A 754 36.51 -26.42 11.57
C LEU A 754 36.12 -25.99 13.00
N THR A 755 35.14 -25.11 13.15
CA THR A 755 34.75 -24.53 14.44
C THR A 755 33.32 -24.86 14.86
N ALA A 756 32.35 -24.82 13.94
CA ALA A 756 30.93 -25.10 14.24
C ALA A 756 30.23 -25.81 13.06
N PRO A 757 29.25 -26.71 13.32
CA PRO A 757 28.94 -27.32 14.61
C PRO A 757 30.12 -28.16 15.12
N SER A 758 30.22 -28.39 16.44
CA SER A 758 31.31 -29.22 16.98
C SER A 758 31.24 -30.67 16.48
N ASP A 759 32.38 -31.34 16.35
CA ASP A 759 32.41 -32.73 15.88
C ASP A 759 31.58 -33.67 16.78
N GLY A 760 30.65 -34.39 16.17
CA GLY A 760 29.72 -35.32 16.82
C GLY A 760 28.51 -34.65 17.48
N SER A 761 28.18 -33.41 17.13
CA SER A 761 27.00 -32.72 17.69
C SER A 761 25.70 -33.45 17.34
N LEU A 762 24.79 -33.54 18.30
CA LEU A 762 23.44 -34.06 18.14
C LEU A 762 22.44 -32.90 18.11
N ASP A 763 21.24 -33.16 17.60
CA ASP A 763 20.10 -32.22 17.58
C ASP A 763 20.42 -30.88 16.93
N VAL A 764 21.20 -30.91 15.86
CA VAL A 764 21.58 -29.71 15.10
C VAL A 764 20.44 -29.34 14.15
N SER A 765 20.01 -28.08 14.12
CA SER A 765 18.99 -27.63 13.16
C SER A 765 19.41 -27.91 11.72
N LYS A 766 18.45 -28.20 10.83
CA LYS A 766 18.73 -28.32 9.38
C LYS A 766 19.25 -27.01 8.78
N ASP A 767 18.99 -25.89 9.45
CA ASP A 767 19.41 -24.55 9.04
C ASP A 767 20.77 -24.15 9.67
N VAL A 768 21.58 -25.13 10.10
CA VAL A 768 22.90 -24.92 10.73
C VAL A 768 23.88 -24.14 9.84
N VAL A 769 24.66 -23.24 10.44
CA VAL A 769 25.81 -22.62 9.78
C VAL A 769 27.08 -23.40 10.11
N LEU A 770 27.73 -23.93 9.08
CA LEU A 770 29.06 -24.53 9.16
C LEU A 770 30.10 -23.41 9.19
N GLU A 771 31.03 -23.41 10.13
CA GLU A 771 32.03 -22.35 10.30
C GLU A 771 33.44 -22.93 10.43
N TRP A 772 34.43 -22.20 9.93
CA TRP A 772 35.85 -22.52 10.07
C TRP A 772 36.72 -21.28 10.24
N GLU A 773 37.96 -21.47 10.72
CA GLU A 773 38.92 -20.37 10.86
C GLU A 773 39.39 -19.88 9.48
N PRO A 774 39.36 -18.56 9.21
CA PRO A 774 39.88 -18.01 7.97
C PRO A 774 41.42 -18.01 7.95
N ASP A 775 42.02 -18.20 6.77
CA ASP A 775 43.45 -18.11 6.53
C ASP A 775 43.81 -16.97 5.56
N LEU A 776 44.94 -16.28 5.80
CA LEU A 776 45.43 -15.15 4.99
C LEU A 776 45.89 -15.56 3.59
N VAL A 777 46.14 -16.86 3.36
CA VAL A 777 46.58 -17.40 2.07
C VAL A 777 45.40 -17.85 1.20
N SER A 778 44.18 -17.90 1.76
CA SER A 778 42.98 -18.42 1.11
C SER A 778 42.02 -17.29 0.77
N THR A 779 41.56 -17.23 -0.47
CA THR A 779 40.51 -16.28 -0.91
C THR A 779 39.15 -16.94 -1.06
N SER A 780 39.12 -18.28 -1.08
CA SER A 780 37.89 -19.07 -1.09
C SER A 780 38.11 -20.44 -0.45
N TYR A 781 37.02 -21.17 -0.23
CA TYR A 781 37.00 -22.49 0.37
C TYR A 781 36.04 -23.38 -0.40
N ALA A 782 36.43 -24.64 -0.60
CA ALA A 782 35.52 -25.68 -1.05
C ALA A 782 35.01 -26.47 0.15
N VAL A 783 33.68 -26.51 0.30
CA VAL A 783 32.96 -27.24 1.34
C VAL A 783 32.25 -28.42 0.68
N GLU A 784 32.34 -29.60 1.30
CA GLU A 784 31.57 -30.78 0.92
C GLU A 784 30.79 -31.32 2.12
N ILE A 785 29.57 -31.79 1.87
CA ILE A 785 28.68 -32.40 2.85
C ILE A 785 28.20 -33.75 2.29
N ALA A 786 28.28 -34.80 3.09
CA ALA A 786 27.95 -36.16 2.70
C ALA A 786 27.17 -36.89 3.81
N THR A 787 26.43 -37.92 3.43
CA THR A 787 25.75 -38.86 4.36
C THR A 787 26.69 -39.94 4.88
N ASP A 788 27.91 -40.02 4.35
CA ASP A 788 28.92 -41.01 4.73
C ASP A 788 30.30 -40.38 4.97
N ILE A 789 31.05 -40.92 5.94
CA ILE A 789 32.41 -40.45 6.28
C ILE A 789 33.43 -40.59 5.14
N GLY A 790 33.13 -41.43 4.14
CA GLY A 790 33.97 -41.64 2.96
C GLY A 790 33.79 -40.56 1.89
N PHE A 791 32.77 -39.71 2.01
CA PHE A 791 32.35 -38.75 0.98
C PHE A 791 32.11 -39.45 -0.37
N THR A 792 31.46 -40.62 -0.33
CA THR A 792 31.01 -41.35 -1.52
C THR A 792 29.61 -40.93 -1.97
N GLU A 793 28.80 -40.42 -1.03
CA GLU A 793 27.46 -39.87 -1.22
C GLU A 793 27.43 -38.38 -0.82
N ILE A 794 28.02 -37.54 -1.68
CA ILE A 794 27.99 -36.08 -1.49
C ILE A 794 26.58 -35.57 -1.83
N ILE A 795 25.95 -34.92 -0.86
CA ILE A 795 24.64 -34.27 -1.05
C ILE A 795 24.78 -32.80 -1.45
N GLU A 796 25.87 -32.15 -1.04
CA GLU A 796 26.10 -30.74 -1.28
C GLU A 796 27.59 -30.43 -1.40
N SER A 797 27.95 -29.60 -2.37
CA SER A 797 29.33 -29.14 -2.60
C SER A 797 29.32 -27.70 -3.11
N LYS A 798 30.12 -26.83 -2.47
CA LYS A 798 30.14 -25.40 -2.77
C LYS A 798 31.55 -24.82 -2.67
N VAL A 799 31.83 -23.83 -3.50
CA VAL A 799 33.01 -22.96 -3.39
C VAL A 799 32.53 -21.55 -3.02
N LEU A 800 33.12 -20.96 -1.99
CA LEU A 800 32.70 -19.66 -1.46
C LEU A 800 33.88 -18.88 -0.86
N ALA A 801 33.80 -17.54 -0.88
CA ALA A 801 34.81 -16.66 -0.31
C ALA A 801 34.72 -16.53 1.22
N ALA A 802 33.52 -16.70 1.78
CA ALA A 802 33.27 -16.63 3.21
C ALA A 802 33.83 -17.86 3.95
N ASN A 803 34.09 -17.70 5.25
CA ASN A 803 34.54 -18.77 6.14
C ASN A 803 33.39 -19.49 6.88
N SER A 804 32.18 -19.37 6.33
CA SER A 804 30.98 -20.02 6.84
C SER A 804 30.05 -20.41 5.70
N TYR A 805 29.23 -21.45 5.90
CA TYR A 805 28.29 -21.96 4.91
C TYR A 805 27.02 -22.49 5.57
N GLN A 806 25.84 -22.09 5.09
CA GLN A 806 24.56 -22.68 5.52
C GLN A 806 24.10 -23.72 4.48
N PRO A 807 24.05 -25.02 4.82
CA PRO A 807 23.58 -26.07 3.92
C PRO A 807 22.09 -25.96 3.63
N THR A 808 21.65 -26.52 2.51
CA THR A 808 20.27 -26.39 2.01
C THR A 808 19.59 -27.72 1.77
N SER A 809 20.37 -28.79 1.66
CA SER A 809 19.89 -30.12 1.32
C SER A 809 19.82 -31.06 2.53
N LEU A 810 19.87 -30.50 3.75
CA LEU A 810 19.81 -31.30 4.97
C LEU A 810 18.37 -31.73 5.25
N LEU A 811 18.19 -33.04 5.37
CA LEU A 811 17.01 -33.65 5.96
C LEU A 811 17.16 -33.71 7.48
N ASN A 812 16.03 -33.64 8.20
CA ASN A 812 15.95 -33.88 9.63
C ASN A 812 16.31 -35.35 9.97
N GLU A 813 16.63 -35.61 11.24
CA GLU A 813 16.98 -36.96 11.75
C GLU A 813 18.08 -37.70 10.98
N THR A 814 19.00 -36.97 10.35
CA THR A 814 20.02 -37.55 9.47
C THR A 814 21.42 -37.15 9.92
N GLN A 815 22.34 -38.11 9.92
CA GLN A 815 23.74 -37.85 10.20
C GLN A 815 24.47 -37.38 8.94
N TYR A 816 25.22 -36.28 9.07
CA TYR A 816 26.05 -35.72 8.01
C TYR A 816 27.52 -35.61 8.43
N PHE A 817 28.39 -35.67 7.42
CA PHE A 817 29.81 -35.43 7.51
C PHE A 817 30.17 -34.28 6.60
N TRP A 818 30.97 -33.33 7.07
CA TRP A 818 31.38 -32.19 6.28
C TRP A 818 32.88 -31.91 6.41
N ARG A 819 33.47 -31.40 5.34
CA ARG A 819 34.89 -31.06 5.28
C ARG A 819 35.13 -29.84 4.41
N VAL A 820 36.21 -29.13 4.71
CA VAL A 820 36.59 -27.90 4.01
C VAL A 820 38.02 -28.00 3.52
N LYS A 821 38.29 -27.50 2.31
CA LYS A 821 39.64 -27.25 1.82
C LYS A 821 39.80 -25.77 1.42
N PRO A 822 40.98 -25.18 1.65
CA PRO A 822 41.27 -23.81 1.26
C PRO A 822 41.58 -23.71 -0.24
N MET A 823 41.28 -22.56 -0.84
CA MET A 823 41.52 -22.26 -2.25
C MET A 823 41.93 -20.79 -2.43
N ASN A 824 42.71 -20.53 -3.47
CA ASN A 824 42.93 -19.18 -4.00
C ASN A 824 43.10 -19.25 -5.53
N ALA A 825 43.34 -18.12 -6.18
CA ALA A 825 43.55 -18.06 -7.63
C ALA A 825 44.72 -18.94 -8.14
N CYS A 826 45.64 -19.36 -7.26
CA CYS A 826 46.86 -20.08 -7.58
C CYS A 826 46.74 -21.59 -7.44
N GLY A 827 45.76 -22.06 -6.68
CA GLY A 827 45.55 -23.49 -6.46
C GLY A 827 44.59 -23.77 -5.31
N GLU A 828 44.53 -25.06 -4.97
CA GLU A 828 43.72 -25.57 -3.88
C GLU A 828 44.58 -26.39 -2.91
N GLY A 829 44.24 -26.31 -1.63
CA GLY A 829 44.77 -27.17 -0.60
C GLY A 829 44.11 -28.56 -0.62
N VAL A 830 44.30 -29.28 0.48
CA VAL A 830 43.65 -30.58 0.71
C VAL A 830 42.51 -30.45 1.71
N PHE A 831 41.52 -31.32 1.61
CA PHE A 831 40.48 -31.41 2.63
C PHE A 831 41.09 -31.87 3.96
N GLY A 832 40.75 -31.14 5.03
CA GLY A 832 41.09 -31.55 6.39
C GLY A 832 40.26 -32.72 6.89
N ALA A 833 40.47 -33.09 8.15
CA ALA A 833 39.62 -34.07 8.83
C ALA A 833 38.14 -33.60 8.86
N PRO A 834 37.17 -34.46 8.48
CA PRO A 834 35.77 -34.08 8.49
C PRO A 834 35.21 -33.99 9.91
N PHE A 835 34.28 -33.08 10.14
CA PHE A 835 33.40 -33.09 11.30
C PHE A 835 32.09 -33.80 10.97
N SER A 836 31.44 -34.34 11.99
CA SER A 836 30.11 -34.96 11.88
C SER A 836 29.08 -34.26 12.75
N PHE A 837 27.82 -34.29 12.34
CA PHE A 837 26.68 -33.88 13.17
C PHE A 837 25.41 -34.64 12.77
N THR A 838 24.44 -34.72 13.68
CA THR A 838 23.12 -35.29 13.41
C THR A 838 22.06 -34.20 13.50
N THR A 839 21.22 -34.11 12.48
CA THR A 839 20.14 -33.11 12.47
C THR A 839 19.02 -33.45 13.44
N ILE A 840 18.34 -32.43 13.95
CA ILE A 840 17.28 -32.52 14.96
C ILE A 840 16.06 -33.32 14.47
N GLN A 841 15.33 -33.87 15.43
CA GLN A 841 14.07 -34.57 15.20
C GLN A 841 12.95 -33.62 14.75
N PHE A 842 12.08 -34.09 13.86
CA PHE A 842 10.97 -33.30 13.33
C PHE A 842 9.65 -33.94 13.76
N ASN A 843 8.93 -33.28 14.67
CA ASN A 843 7.68 -33.79 15.21
C ASN A 843 6.53 -32.83 14.91
N CYS A 844 5.36 -33.38 14.63
CA CYS A 844 4.13 -32.62 14.38
C CYS A 844 3.05 -32.97 15.41
N ILE A 845 2.31 -31.95 15.87
CA ILE A 845 1.10 -32.13 16.68
C ILE A 845 -0.06 -31.36 16.06
N THR A 846 -1.27 -31.88 16.18
CA THR A 846 -2.49 -31.14 15.84
C THR A 846 -3.18 -30.70 17.11
N LYS A 847 -3.46 -29.40 17.24
CA LYS A 847 -4.23 -28.83 18.35
C LYS A 847 -5.48 -28.11 17.83
N ALA A 848 -6.63 -28.50 18.33
CA ALA A 848 -7.92 -27.89 18.00
C ALA A 848 -8.26 -26.73 18.94
N SER A 849 -9.09 -25.81 18.46
CA SER A 849 -9.62 -24.76 19.31
C SER A 849 -10.71 -25.29 20.25
N ASN A 850 -10.71 -24.81 21.49
CA ASN A 850 -11.67 -25.19 22.51
C ASN A 850 -12.93 -24.31 22.53
N ASN A 851 -13.01 -23.27 21.69
CA ASN A 851 -14.12 -22.30 21.70
C ASN A 851 -15.04 -22.39 20.47
N VAL A 852 -14.93 -23.45 19.67
CA VAL A 852 -15.83 -23.74 18.55
C VAL A 852 -16.94 -24.73 18.96
N PRO A 853 -18.15 -24.65 18.38
CA PRO A 853 -18.52 -23.78 17.25
C PRO A 853 -18.87 -22.33 17.66
N ILE A 854 -18.53 -21.35 16.82
CA ILE A 854 -18.84 -19.92 17.02
C ILE A 854 -19.79 -19.43 15.93
N THR A 855 -20.93 -18.84 16.33
CA THR A 855 -21.90 -18.26 15.40
C THR A 855 -21.38 -16.94 14.79
N ILE A 856 -21.45 -16.83 13.47
CA ILE A 856 -21.30 -15.57 12.72
C ILE A 856 -22.69 -14.96 12.59
N THR A 857 -22.92 -13.80 13.22
CA THR A 857 -24.26 -13.20 13.32
C THR A 857 -24.67 -12.52 12.01
N PRO A 858 -25.93 -12.67 11.54
CA PRO A 858 -26.39 -12.02 10.33
C PRO A 858 -26.65 -10.51 10.46
N VAL A 859 -26.12 -9.86 11.51
CA VAL A 859 -26.44 -8.49 11.89
C VAL A 859 -25.17 -7.67 11.97
N GLY A 860 -25.12 -6.57 11.20
CA GLY A 860 -23.93 -5.73 11.09
C GLY A 860 -22.83 -6.42 10.29
N THR A 861 -21.58 -6.02 10.50
CA THR A 861 -20.38 -6.64 9.92
C THR A 861 -19.55 -7.28 11.03
N PRO A 862 -19.93 -8.49 11.51
CA PRO A 862 -19.32 -9.06 12.70
C PRO A 862 -17.89 -9.53 12.46
N THR A 863 -17.10 -9.49 13.52
CA THR A 863 -15.77 -10.12 13.57
C THR A 863 -15.82 -11.17 14.67
N ILE A 864 -15.51 -12.42 14.34
CA ILE A 864 -15.35 -13.50 15.32
C ILE A 864 -13.89 -13.91 15.40
N THR A 865 -13.48 -14.39 16.56
CA THR A 865 -12.11 -14.84 16.81
C THR A 865 -12.10 -16.21 17.48
N SER A 866 -11.27 -17.11 17.00
CA SER A 866 -10.96 -18.39 17.61
C SER A 866 -9.46 -18.51 17.86
N ARG A 867 -9.05 -19.35 18.81
CA ARG A 867 -7.65 -19.43 19.22
C ARG A 867 -7.19 -20.85 19.51
N VAL A 868 -5.91 -21.09 19.25
CA VAL A 868 -5.18 -22.29 19.64
C VAL A 868 -3.98 -21.84 20.48
N LEU A 869 -3.79 -22.46 21.65
CA LEU A 869 -2.74 -22.10 22.60
C LEU A 869 -1.70 -23.20 22.68
N PHE A 870 -0.43 -22.89 22.45
CA PHE A 870 0.68 -23.78 22.73
C PHE A 870 1.46 -23.27 23.95
N TYR A 871 1.89 -24.20 24.81
CA TYR A 871 2.67 -23.92 26.02
C TYR A 871 4.18 -24.14 25.83
N GLN A 872 4.57 -24.65 24.66
CA GLN A 872 5.94 -25.03 24.36
C GLN A 872 6.61 -23.92 23.55
N ASP A 873 7.86 -23.61 23.90
CA ASP A 873 8.69 -22.61 23.22
C ASP A 873 9.61 -23.32 22.23
N LEU A 874 9.03 -23.73 21.10
CA LEU A 874 9.71 -24.45 20.03
C LEU A 874 9.58 -23.67 18.73
N ASN A 875 10.62 -23.70 17.89
CA ASN A 875 10.61 -23.02 16.59
C ASN A 875 9.72 -23.79 15.61
N LEU A 876 8.78 -23.08 15.00
CA LEU A 876 7.89 -23.62 13.98
C LEU A 876 8.68 -23.92 12.70
N ALA A 877 8.54 -25.14 12.21
CA ALA A 877 9.16 -25.60 10.98
C ALA A 877 8.14 -25.82 9.85
N ASP A 878 6.89 -26.17 10.20
CA ASP A 878 5.78 -26.27 9.25
C ASP A 878 4.42 -26.05 9.95
N ILE A 879 3.38 -25.59 9.22
CA ILE A 879 2.03 -25.37 9.76
C ILE A 879 0.93 -25.58 8.72
N ASN A 880 -0.07 -26.39 9.09
CA ASN A 880 -1.32 -26.57 8.34
C ASN A 880 -2.52 -26.03 9.13
N VAL A 881 -3.43 -25.34 8.43
CA VAL A 881 -4.63 -24.74 9.03
C VAL A 881 -5.88 -25.47 8.57
N ASN A 882 -6.48 -26.24 9.47
CA ASN A 882 -7.73 -26.95 9.20
C ASN A 882 -8.93 -26.10 9.61
N LEU A 883 -9.85 -25.87 8.67
CA LEU A 883 -10.96 -24.93 8.84
C LEU A 883 -12.28 -25.48 8.27
N ASP A 884 -13.32 -25.45 9.11
CA ASP A 884 -14.71 -25.75 8.73
C ASP A 884 -15.59 -24.56 9.10
N ILE A 885 -16.10 -23.85 8.09
CA ILE A 885 -17.00 -22.70 8.23
C ILE A 885 -18.23 -22.95 7.37
N GLU A 886 -19.40 -22.87 7.99
CA GLU A 886 -20.68 -22.69 7.31
C GLU A 886 -20.88 -21.19 7.07
N HIS A 887 -21.09 -20.76 5.82
CA HIS A 887 -21.46 -19.38 5.49
C HIS A 887 -22.12 -19.30 4.13
N THR A 888 -23.15 -18.46 3.99
CA THR A 888 -23.96 -18.44 2.76
C THR A 888 -23.21 -17.78 1.60
N TYR A 889 -22.45 -16.72 1.86
CA TYR A 889 -21.66 -15.98 0.88
C TYR A 889 -20.20 -15.89 1.32
N LEU A 890 -19.28 -16.56 0.62
CA LEU A 890 -17.86 -16.47 0.94
C LEU A 890 -17.22 -15.15 0.51
N SER A 891 -17.86 -14.38 -0.39
CA SER A 891 -17.43 -13.02 -0.77
C SER A 891 -17.36 -12.05 0.40
N ASP A 892 -18.06 -12.37 1.48
CA ASP A 892 -18.22 -11.48 2.61
C ASP A 892 -17.13 -11.73 3.65
N LEU A 893 -16.51 -12.91 3.60
CA LEU A 893 -15.54 -13.35 4.59
C LEU A 893 -14.11 -12.93 4.24
N VAL A 894 -13.42 -12.39 5.24
CA VAL A 894 -11.95 -12.28 5.29
C VAL A 894 -11.46 -13.08 6.47
N ILE A 895 -10.59 -14.05 6.21
CA ILE A 895 -10.10 -15.03 7.18
C ILE A 895 -8.59 -14.89 7.27
N SER A 896 -8.09 -14.64 8.47
CA SER A 896 -6.65 -14.50 8.72
C SER A 896 -6.21 -15.23 9.97
N LEU A 897 -5.02 -15.82 9.92
CA LEU A 897 -4.31 -16.39 11.05
C LEU A 897 -3.22 -15.42 11.51
N THR A 898 -3.14 -15.15 12.80
CA THR A 898 -2.07 -14.34 13.41
C THR A 898 -1.28 -15.17 14.41
N SER A 899 0.04 -15.19 14.28
CA SER A 899 0.95 -15.88 15.20
C SER A 899 1.13 -15.11 16.52
N PRO A 900 1.63 -15.74 17.59
CA PRO A 900 2.00 -15.05 18.83
C PRO A 900 3.02 -13.92 18.64
N ALA A 901 3.86 -13.99 17.60
CA ALA A 901 4.83 -12.96 17.25
C ALA A 901 4.19 -11.74 16.55
N GLY A 902 2.92 -11.84 16.13
CA GLY A 902 2.18 -10.79 15.44
C GLY A 902 2.22 -10.84 13.91
N THR A 903 2.81 -11.88 13.33
CA THR A 903 2.74 -12.11 11.87
C THR A 903 1.31 -12.52 11.50
N THR A 904 0.76 -11.98 10.41
CA THR A 904 -0.60 -12.28 9.95
C THR A 904 -0.58 -12.81 8.53
N VAL A 905 -1.22 -13.96 8.30
CA VAL A 905 -1.42 -14.57 6.98
C VAL A 905 -2.91 -14.64 6.68
N VAL A 906 -3.31 -14.15 5.50
CA VAL A 906 -4.70 -14.19 5.03
C VAL A 906 -4.93 -15.51 4.32
N LEU A 907 -5.86 -16.33 4.82
CA LEU A 907 -6.18 -17.62 4.23
C LEU A 907 -7.15 -17.46 3.05
N VAL A 908 -8.18 -16.64 3.25
CA VAL A 908 -9.26 -16.33 2.27
C VAL A 908 -9.64 -14.87 2.41
N SER A 909 -9.90 -14.17 1.30
CA SER A 909 -10.30 -12.76 1.30
C SER A 909 -11.32 -12.47 0.22
N SER A 910 -12.58 -12.29 0.62
CA SER A 910 -13.70 -11.93 -0.25
C SER A 910 -13.79 -12.75 -1.54
N ALA A 911 -13.49 -14.04 -1.43
CA ALA A 911 -13.38 -14.97 -2.54
C ALA A 911 -14.68 -15.79 -2.74
N CYS A 912 -14.78 -16.45 -3.89
CA CYS A 912 -15.85 -17.40 -4.22
C CYS A 912 -17.28 -16.84 -4.34
N GLY A 913 -17.48 -15.52 -4.32
CA GLY A 913 -18.77 -14.91 -4.64
C GLY A 913 -19.91 -15.45 -3.78
N ASN A 914 -21.00 -15.85 -4.44
CA ASN A 914 -22.20 -16.40 -3.79
C ASN A 914 -22.09 -17.87 -3.40
N ASN A 915 -20.93 -18.50 -3.56
CA ASN A 915 -20.75 -19.88 -3.13
C ASN A 915 -20.65 -19.96 -1.60
N SER A 916 -21.01 -21.12 -1.06
CA SER A 916 -21.17 -21.33 0.38
C SER A 916 -20.14 -22.32 0.92
N ASP A 917 -19.79 -22.12 2.19
CA ASP A 917 -19.04 -23.02 3.06
C ASP A 917 -17.57 -23.30 2.70
N ILE A 918 -16.75 -23.50 3.73
CA ILE A 918 -15.35 -23.92 3.66
C ILE A 918 -15.19 -25.20 4.49
N ASN A 919 -14.53 -26.21 3.94
CA ASN A 919 -14.07 -27.39 4.68
C ASN A 919 -12.74 -27.86 4.10
N ALA A 920 -11.65 -27.19 4.50
CA ALA A 920 -10.35 -27.34 3.87
C ALA A 920 -9.20 -27.29 4.87
N VAL A 921 -8.08 -27.88 4.45
CA VAL A 921 -6.78 -27.75 5.09
C VAL A 921 -5.95 -26.79 4.23
N PHE A 922 -5.61 -25.64 4.78
CA PHE A 922 -4.70 -24.70 4.13
C PHE A 922 -3.26 -25.09 4.43
N ASP A 923 -2.47 -25.26 3.39
CA ASP A 923 -1.11 -25.81 3.39
C ASP A 923 -0.34 -25.18 2.22
N ASP A 924 0.88 -24.67 2.44
CA ASP A 924 1.71 -24.05 1.41
C ASP A 924 2.25 -25.09 0.41
N GLU A 925 2.48 -26.31 0.87
CA GLU A 925 2.97 -27.46 0.11
C GLU A 925 1.88 -28.13 -0.74
N ALA A 926 0.63 -27.69 -0.61
CA ALA A 926 -0.47 -28.18 -1.43
C ALA A 926 -0.19 -27.94 -2.93
N ALA A 927 -0.50 -28.92 -3.78
CA ALA A 927 -0.20 -28.86 -5.21
C ALA A 927 -1.03 -27.80 -5.96
N ASP A 928 -2.26 -27.54 -5.52
CA ASP A 928 -3.22 -26.67 -6.17
C ASP A 928 -3.68 -25.53 -5.23
N ALA A 929 -3.94 -24.35 -5.80
CA ALA A 929 -4.69 -23.30 -5.11
C ALA A 929 -6.17 -23.67 -5.01
N PHE A 930 -6.90 -23.11 -4.04
CA PHE A 930 -8.32 -23.42 -3.93
C PHE A 930 -9.11 -22.92 -5.15
N THR A 931 -10.05 -23.75 -5.61
CA THR A 931 -11.04 -23.36 -6.63
C THR A 931 -12.41 -23.20 -5.98
N CYS A 932 -13.17 -22.20 -6.41
CA CYS A 932 -14.50 -21.93 -5.90
C CYS A 932 -15.56 -22.80 -6.60
N SER A 933 -15.61 -24.10 -6.28
CA SER A 933 -16.55 -25.03 -6.91
C SER A 933 -17.14 -26.05 -5.94
N GLY A 934 -18.43 -26.36 -6.13
CA GLY A 934 -19.15 -27.33 -5.30
C GLY A 934 -19.70 -26.73 -4.00
N SER A 935 -20.01 -27.60 -3.05
CA SER A 935 -20.48 -27.27 -1.71
C SER A 935 -19.99 -28.38 -0.76
N PRO A 936 -19.03 -28.11 0.14
CA PRO A 936 -18.38 -26.82 0.41
C PRO A 936 -17.59 -26.27 -0.78
N ALA A 937 -17.62 -24.94 -0.97
CA ALA A 937 -17.03 -24.26 -2.11
C ALA A 937 -15.50 -24.30 -2.11
N ILE A 938 -14.89 -24.26 -0.93
CA ILE A 938 -13.45 -24.50 -0.72
C ILE A 938 -13.33 -25.82 0.05
N ASN A 939 -12.67 -26.81 -0.53
CA ASN A 939 -12.51 -28.13 0.10
C ASN A 939 -11.18 -28.81 -0.22
N GLY A 940 -10.81 -29.80 0.60
CA GLY A 940 -9.56 -30.56 0.44
C GLY A 940 -8.34 -29.85 1.03
N THR A 941 -7.14 -30.26 0.62
CA THR A 941 -5.88 -29.60 0.97
C THR A 941 -5.51 -28.63 -0.14
N VAL A 942 -5.41 -27.34 0.18
CA VAL A 942 -5.33 -26.25 -0.81
C VAL A 942 -4.38 -25.15 -0.34
N ARG A 943 -3.72 -24.45 -1.26
CA ARG A 943 -2.91 -23.28 -0.89
C ARG A 943 -3.79 -22.09 -0.45
N PRO A 944 -3.48 -21.41 0.66
CA PRO A 944 -4.12 -20.15 1.04
C PRO A 944 -3.77 -19.00 0.08
N ILE A 945 -4.46 -17.84 0.21
CA ILE A 945 -4.10 -16.63 -0.57
C ILE A 945 -2.74 -16.08 -0.12
N GLY A 946 -2.50 -16.00 1.19
CA GLY A 946 -1.21 -15.64 1.76
C GLY A 946 -0.34 -16.87 2.01
N THR A 947 0.93 -16.66 2.32
CA THR A 947 1.94 -17.73 2.44
C THR A 947 2.17 -18.12 3.90
N LEU A 948 1.83 -19.35 4.31
CA LEU A 948 1.99 -19.89 5.68
C LEU A 948 3.44 -20.05 6.13
N SER A 949 4.38 -20.25 5.20
CA SER A 949 5.83 -20.24 5.47
C SER A 949 6.34 -18.88 5.98
N SER A 950 5.49 -17.85 5.92
CA SER A 950 5.66 -16.62 6.70
C SER A 950 5.58 -16.84 8.22
N PHE A 951 5.38 -18.05 8.74
CA PHE A 951 5.48 -18.33 10.17
C PHE A 951 6.75 -19.10 10.55
N TYR A 952 7.48 -19.64 9.57
CA TYR A 952 8.62 -20.50 9.84
C TYR A 952 9.72 -19.77 10.60
N GLY A 953 10.28 -20.44 11.61
CA GLY A 953 11.27 -19.93 12.55
C GLY A 953 10.69 -19.17 13.76
N GLU A 954 9.39 -18.85 13.77
CA GLU A 954 8.75 -18.22 14.93
C GLU A 954 8.51 -19.24 16.05
N SER A 955 8.56 -18.78 17.31
CA SER A 955 8.17 -19.63 18.44
C SER A 955 6.67 -19.92 18.40
N ILE A 956 6.29 -21.18 18.63
CA ILE A 956 4.88 -21.56 18.73
C ILE A 956 4.24 -21.10 20.05
N LEU A 957 5.03 -20.69 21.06
CA LEU A 957 4.56 -20.35 22.40
C LEU A 957 3.54 -19.21 22.37
N GLY A 958 2.35 -19.48 22.93
CA GLY A 958 1.30 -18.50 23.09
C GLY A 958 0.07 -18.77 22.22
N GLU A 959 -0.75 -17.73 22.08
CA GLU A 959 -2.04 -17.82 21.38
C GLU A 959 -1.90 -17.49 19.89
N TRP A 960 -2.31 -18.44 19.06
CA TRP A 960 -2.53 -18.27 17.63
C TRP A 960 -3.98 -17.84 17.41
N PHE A 961 -4.18 -16.70 16.75
CA PHE A 961 -5.50 -16.09 16.58
C PHE A 961 -6.01 -16.28 15.17
N LEU A 962 -7.11 -17.01 15.02
CA LEU A 962 -7.91 -17.00 13.81
C LEU A 962 -8.95 -15.87 13.92
N GLU A 963 -8.91 -14.93 12.99
CA GLU A 963 -9.92 -13.89 12.83
C GLU A 963 -10.76 -14.17 11.58
N VAL A 964 -12.08 -14.18 11.74
CA VAL A 964 -13.05 -14.26 10.64
C VAL A 964 -13.90 -12.99 10.67
N LYS A 965 -13.72 -12.14 9.66
CA LYS A 965 -14.50 -10.91 9.46
C LYS A 965 -15.55 -11.16 8.39
N ASP A 966 -16.79 -10.90 8.72
CA ASP A 966 -17.87 -10.78 7.75
C ASP A 966 -18.12 -9.29 7.48
N ASN A 967 -17.81 -8.88 6.25
CA ASN A 967 -17.87 -7.50 5.81
C ASN A 967 -19.22 -7.12 5.17
N ALA A 968 -20.17 -8.06 5.11
CA ALA A 968 -21.53 -7.81 4.68
C ALA A 968 -22.51 -7.97 5.84
N ALA A 969 -23.77 -7.61 5.61
CA ALA A 969 -24.83 -7.74 6.60
C ALA A 969 -26.02 -8.48 5.99
N SER A 970 -26.83 -9.13 6.83
CA SER A 970 -28.10 -9.84 6.52
C SER A 970 -27.99 -11.35 6.33
N ASP A 971 -26.80 -11.90 6.19
CA ASP A 971 -26.51 -13.33 6.19
C ASP A 971 -25.39 -13.63 7.18
N GLY A 972 -25.30 -14.88 7.60
CA GLY A 972 -24.37 -15.29 8.63
C GLY A 972 -24.11 -16.78 8.52
N GLY A 973 -23.52 -17.33 9.56
CA GLY A 973 -22.97 -18.68 9.49
C GLY A 973 -22.41 -19.16 10.82
N ARG A 974 -21.47 -20.10 10.74
CA ARG A 974 -20.84 -20.67 11.93
C ARG A 974 -19.44 -21.20 11.60
N LEU A 975 -18.46 -20.83 12.43
CA LEU A 975 -17.19 -21.53 12.49
C LEU A 975 -17.43 -22.85 13.24
N ASN A 976 -17.40 -23.97 12.53
CA ASN A 976 -17.63 -25.31 13.07
C ASN A 976 -16.35 -25.90 13.69
N ASN A 977 -15.22 -25.73 12.99
CA ASN A 977 -13.94 -26.28 13.41
C ASN A 977 -12.78 -25.34 13.03
N PHE A 978 -11.78 -25.27 13.91
CA PHE A 978 -10.50 -24.64 13.68
C PHE A 978 -9.43 -25.44 14.42
N SER A 979 -8.44 -25.96 13.70
CA SER A 979 -7.27 -26.61 14.31
C SER A 979 -5.99 -26.29 13.55
N LEU A 980 -4.88 -26.27 14.26
CA LEU A 980 -3.54 -26.10 13.70
C LEU A 980 -2.77 -27.40 13.85
N GLU A 981 -2.24 -27.91 12.74
CA GLU A 981 -1.17 -28.90 12.78
C GLU A 981 0.15 -28.14 12.68
N VAL A 982 0.98 -28.19 13.72
CA VAL A 982 2.27 -27.52 13.77
C VAL A 982 3.37 -28.56 13.85
N CYS A 983 4.39 -28.41 13.01
CA CYS A 983 5.61 -29.20 13.09
C CYS A 983 6.75 -28.32 13.60
N VAL A 984 7.59 -28.87 14.47
CA VAL A 984 8.68 -28.14 15.13
C VAL A 984 9.99 -28.90 15.05
N GLU A 985 11.08 -28.16 15.21
CA GLU A 985 12.41 -28.74 15.45
C GLU A 985 12.54 -29.14 16.94
N GLY A 986 12.59 -30.45 17.22
CA GLY A 986 12.69 -31.02 18.57
C GLY A 986 11.49 -31.89 18.95
N ASP A 987 11.52 -32.43 20.18
CA ASP A 987 10.44 -33.25 20.74
C ASP A 987 9.45 -32.41 21.53
N PHE A 988 8.16 -32.68 21.34
CA PHE A 988 7.15 -32.17 22.25
C PHE A 988 7.31 -32.82 23.62
N ARG A 989 7.30 -32.01 24.68
CA ARG A 989 7.26 -32.55 26.05
C ARG A 989 5.92 -33.27 26.27
N PRO A 990 5.92 -34.43 26.95
CA PRO A 990 4.69 -35.17 27.26
C PRO A 990 3.81 -34.38 28.22
N ASP A 991 2.51 -34.34 27.93
CA ASP A 991 1.44 -33.68 28.69
C ASP A 991 0.15 -34.47 28.34
N ASP A 992 0.02 -35.67 28.92
CA ASP A 992 -0.99 -36.68 28.59
C ASP A 992 -2.41 -36.23 28.97
N ASP A 993 -2.56 -35.31 29.94
CA ASP A 993 -3.85 -34.78 30.40
C ASP A 993 -4.16 -33.35 29.90
N GLU A 994 -3.24 -32.74 29.18
CA GLU A 994 -3.35 -31.45 28.48
C GLU A 994 -3.67 -30.27 29.42
N ASP A 995 -3.17 -30.33 30.67
CA ASP A 995 -3.40 -29.27 31.66
C ASP A 995 -2.40 -28.10 31.55
N GLY A 996 -1.36 -28.26 30.73
CA GLY A 996 -0.31 -27.27 30.49
C GLY A 996 0.93 -27.42 31.38
N VAL A 997 1.00 -28.47 32.22
CA VAL A 997 2.16 -28.88 33.02
C VAL A 997 2.66 -30.22 32.50
N PHE A 998 3.97 -30.33 32.27
CA PHE A 998 4.54 -31.50 31.57
C PHE A 998 4.77 -32.71 32.50
N ASP A 999 4.49 -33.91 32.01
CA ASP A 999 4.57 -35.21 32.70
C ASP A 999 5.99 -35.73 32.94
N ASP A 1000 7.01 -34.97 32.53
CA ASP A 1000 8.43 -35.32 32.66
C ASP A 1000 9.02 -34.95 34.04
N GLY A 1001 8.16 -34.70 35.01
CA GLY A 1001 8.48 -34.52 36.44
C GLY A 1001 7.98 -33.22 37.05
N ASP A 1002 7.42 -32.30 36.24
CA ASP A 1002 6.80 -31.06 36.70
C ASP A 1002 5.35 -31.30 37.16
N ASP A 1003 4.62 -32.21 36.51
CA ASP A 1003 3.28 -32.63 36.94
C ASP A 1003 3.32 -33.67 38.08
N LEU A 1004 2.68 -33.35 39.20
CA LEU A 1004 2.51 -34.22 40.36
C LEU A 1004 1.12 -34.87 40.42
N CYS A 1005 0.23 -34.51 39.50
CA CYS A 1005 -1.20 -34.75 39.52
C CYS A 1005 -1.77 -35.34 38.21
N LEU A 1006 -1.00 -36.21 37.55
CA LEU A 1006 -1.37 -37.00 36.37
C LEU A 1006 -2.86 -37.36 36.25
N GLY A 1007 -3.51 -36.88 35.19
CA GLY A 1007 -4.90 -37.17 34.84
C GLY A 1007 -5.89 -36.11 35.29
N THR A 1008 -5.46 -34.85 35.40
CA THR A 1008 -6.34 -33.72 35.65
C THR A 1008 -7.37 -33.58 34.51
N PRO A 1009 -8.67 -33.35 34.82
CA PRO A 1009 -9.67 -33.22 33.77
C PRO A 1009 -9.39 -32.04 32.82
N LEU A 1010 -9.48 -32.29 31.51
CA LEU A 1010 -9.31 -31.27 30.46
C LEU A 1010 -10.10 -29.98 30.76
N GLY A 1011 -9.40 -28.83 30.75
CA GLY A 1011 -9.97 -27.50 30.99
C GLY A 1011 -10.11 -27.11 32.47
N GLN A 1012 -9.66 -27.95 33.39
CA GLN A 1012 -9.54 -27.62 34.81
C GLN A 1012 -8.35 -26.68 35.03
N GLU A 1013 -8.53 -25.60 35.81
CA GLU A 1013 -7.41 -24.73 36.21
C GLU A 1013 -6.49 -25.51 37.16
N VAL A 1014 -5.19 -25.50 36.89
CA VAL A 1014 -4.17 -26.20 37.68
C VAL A 1014 -3.13 -25.25 38.25
N ASP A 1015 -2.47 -25.69 39.33
CA ASP A 1015 -1.29 -25.00 39.86
C ASP A 1015 -0.03 -25.38 39.06
N ALA A 1016 1.12 -24.85 39.50
CA ALA A 1016 2.41 -25.13 38.84
C ALA A 1016 2.87 -26.59 38.96
N SER A 1017 2.11 -27.46 39.64
CA SER A 1017 2.38 -28.89 39.79
C SER A 1017 1.30 -29.75 39.12
N GLY A 1018 0.48 -29.17 38.22
CA GLY A 1018 -0.60 -29.85 37.49
C GLY A 1018 -1.79 -30.23 38.38
N CYS A 1019 -1.84 -29.74 39.62
CA CYS A 1019 -2.89 -30.11 40.55
C CYS A 1019 -4.10 -29.18 40.41
N ALA A 1020 -5.28 -29.77 40.23
CA ALA A 1020 -6.55 -29.06 40.10
C ALA A 1020 -6.79 -28.05 41.24
N ILE A 1021 -6.93 -26.78 40.86
CA ILE A 1021 -7.31 -25.70 41.76
C ILE A 1021 -8.84 -25.59 41.80
N TYR A 1022 -9.41 -25.79 42.99
CA TYR A 1022 -10.85 -25.63 43.21
C TYR A 1022 -11.14 -24.31 43.90
N ARG A 1023 -11.81 -23.39 43.20
CA ARG A 1023 -12.26 -22.11 43.75
C ARG A 1023 -13.77 -22.11 43.93
N PHE A 1024 -14.24 -21.45 44.99
CA PHE A 1024 -15.66 -21.14 45.11
C PHE A 1024 -16.06 -20.14 44.02
N THR A 1025 -17.23 -20.33 43.42
CA THR A 1025 -17.80 -19.28 42.56
C THR A 1025 -18.06 -18.02 43.41
N GLN A 1026 -17.88 -16.83 42.83
CA GLN A 1026 -18.10 -15.56 43.57
C GLN A 1026 -19.51 -15.46 44.18
N GLU A 1027 -20.47 -16.20 43.63
CA GLU A 1027 -21.84 -16.26 44.10
C GLU A 1027 -22.08 -17.18 45.31
N ASN A 1028 -21.10 -17.98 45.74
CA ASN A 1028 -21.31 -18.97 46.79
C ASN A 1028 -21.58 -18.35 48.17
N PHE A 1029 -21.05 -17.17 48.48
CA PHE A 1029 -21.26 -16.51 49.77
C PHE A 1029 -22.11 -15.26 49.63
N ASN A 1030 -23.25 -15.21 50.34
CA ASN A 1030 -24.05 -14.00 50.46
C ASN A 1030 -23.62 -13.23 51.72
N VAL A 1031 -22.94 -12.10 51.52
CA VAL A 1031 -22.41 -11.25 52.58
C VAL A 1031 -23.34 -10.04 52.75
N SER A 1032 -23.92 -9.89 53.94
CA SER A 1032 -24.75 -8.76 54.34
C SER A 1032 -24.07 -7.97 55.45
N LEU A 1033 -24.04 -6.64 55.30
CA LEU A 1033 -23.39 -5.72 56.23
C LEU A 1033 -24.43 -4.76 56.83
N GLU A 1034 -24.36 -4.54 58.13
CA GLU A 1034 -25.09 -3.49 58.84
C GLU A 1034 -24.09 -2.43 59.30
N SER A 1035 -24.24 -1.20 58.81
CA SER A 1035 -23.41 -0.04 59.19
C SER A 1035 -23.83 0.51 60.54
N GLU A 1036 -22.94 1.27 61.20
CA GLU A 1036 -23.25 1.89 62.49
C GLU A 1036 -24.44 2.85 62.41
N SER A 1037 -25.26 2.85 63.46
CA SER A 1037 -26.42 3.75 63.54
C SER A 1037 -26.03 5.22 63.75
N CYS A 1038 -24.92 5.49 64.45
CA CYS A 1038 -24.33 6.81 64.66
C CYS A 1038 -22.92 6.69 65.28
N ARG A 1039 -22.04 7.68 65.09
CA ARG A 1039 -20.68 7.71 65.65
C ARG A 1039 -20.64 8.03 67.16
N PRO A 1040 -19.87 7.32 68.01
CA PRO A 1040 -19.39 5.94 67.87
C PRO A 1040 -20.27 4.99 68.69
N ASN A 1041 -21.25 4.34 68.06
CA ASN A 1041 -22.12 3.38 68.73
C ASN A 1041 -21.57 1.95 68.65
N ASN A 1042 -20.67 1.66 67.71
CA ASN A 1042 -20.07 0.35 67.49
C ASN A 1042 -21.12 -0.77 67.43
N ASP A 1043 -22.22 -0.55 66.72
CA ASP A 1043 -23.34 -1.49 66.59
C ASP A 1043 -23.43 -2.13 65.19
N GLY A 1044 -22.39 -2.00 64.37
CA GLY A 1044 -22.34 -2.64 63.05
C GLY A 1044 -22.28 -4.16 63.12
N ALA A 1045 -22.63 -4.83 62.03
CA ALA A 1045 -22.61 -6.29 61.95
C ALA A 1045 -22.23 -6.82 60.56
N ILE A 1046 -21.53 -7.95 60.55
CA ILE A 1046 -21.23 -8.75 59.36
C ILE A 1046 -22.02 -10.06 59.48
N ARG A 1047 -22.79 -10.39 58.44
CA ARG A 1047 -23.51 -11.65 58.34
C ARG A 1047 -23.23 -12.34 57.01
N ILE A 1048 -22.79 -13.59 57.06
CA ILE A 1048 -22.42 -14.40 55.90
C ILE A 1048 -23.29 -15.65 55.87
N VAL A 1049 -23.86 -15.94 54.70
CA VAL A 1049 -24.65 -17.15 54.44
C VAL A 1049 -24.11 -17.82 53.17
N PRO A 1050 -23.60 -19.05 53.23
CA PRO A 1050 -23.15 -19.77 52.06
C PRO A 1050 -24.36 -20.38 51.32
N LYS A 1051 -24.27 -20.53 50.00
CA LYS A 1051 -25.27 -21.21 49.15
C LYS A 1051 -25.09 -22.73 49.18
N VAL A 1052 -23.84 -23.20 49.21
CA VAL A 1052 -23.51 -24.62 49.38
C VAL A 1052 -23.27 -24.91 50.86
N PHE A 1053 -23.91 -25.96 51.38
CA PHE A 1053 -23.75 -26.38 52.77
C PHE A 1053 -22.51 -27.25 52.95
N LEU A 1054 -21.43 -26.67 53.46
CA LEU A 1054 -20.18 -27.34 53.85
C LEU A 1054 -19.76 -26.85 55.24
N ASP A 1055 -18.81 -27.51 55.87
CA ASP A 1055 -18.17 -26.99 57.06
C ASP A 1055 -17.08 -25.98 56.65
N TYR A 1056 -17.29 -24.72 57.00
CA TYR A 1056 -16.39 -23.61 56.69
C TYR A 1056 -15.66 -23.13 57.94
N GLU A 1057 -14.41 -22.71 57.75
CA GLU A 1057 -13.65 -21.90 58.71
C GLU A 1057 -13.60 -20.47 58.17
N ILE A 1058 -13.86 -19.49 59.03
CA ILE A 1058 -13.83 -18.06 58.68
C ILE A 1058 -12.88 -17.35 59.62
N THR A 1059 -11.99 -16.55 59.05
CA THR A 1059 -11.16 -15.61 59.79
C THR A 1059 -11.58 -14.18 59.45
N VAL A 1060 -11.87 -13.37 60.46
CA VAL A 1060 -12.18 -11.95 60.33
C VAL A 1060 -11.11 -11.15 61.06
N ASN A 1061 -10.40 -10.28 60.34
CA ASN A 1061 -9.32 -9.45 60.87
C ASN A 1061 -9.49 -7.99 60.44
N GLY A 1062 -9.38 -7.04 61.37
CA GLY A 1062 -9.50 -5.62 61.06
C GLY A 1062 -10.07 -4.83 62.22
N ASN A 1063 -9.69 -3.55 62.33
CA ASN A 1063 -10.24 -2.62 63.33
C ASN A 1063 -10.28 -3.15 64.78
N GLY A 1064 -9.25 -3.91 65.19
CA GLY A 1064 -9.14 -4.46 66.54
C GLY A 1064 -9.88 -5.78 66.77
N VAL A 1065 -10.54 -6.33 65.75
CA VAL A 1065 -11.09 -7.69 65.73
C VAL A 1065 -10.09 -8.61 65.01
N ASN A 1066 -9.82 -9.78 65.59
CA ASN A 1066 -9.06 -10.87 64.97
C ASN A 1066 -9.62 -12.19 65.51
N THR A 1067 -10.54 -12.80 64.78
CA THR A 1067 -11.29 -13.98 65.21
C THR A 1067 -11.31 -15.02 64.11
N THR A 1068 -11.08 -16.28 64.48
CA THR A 1068 -11.28 -17.45 63.61
C THR A 1068 -12.37 -18.32 64.22
N ASP A 1069 -13.40 -18.60 63.44
CA ASP A 1069 -14.58 -19.37 63.86
C ASP A 1069 -14.97 -20.39 62.78
N ASN A 1070 -15.78 -21.39 63.14
CA ASN A 1070 -16.33 -22.37 62.20
C ASN A 1070 -17.84 -22.21 62.05
N PHE A 1071 -18.37 -22.34 60.83
CA PHE A 1071 -19.80 -22.27 60.56
C PHE A 1071 -20.21 -23.14 59.37
N THR A 1072 -21.44 -23.67 59.40
CA THR A 1072 -22.00 -24.49 58.31
C THR A 1072 -23.17 -23.79 57.59
N ASN A 1073 -24.01 -23.04 58.34
CA ASN A 1073 -25.25 -22.44 57.80
C ASN A 1073 -25.19 -20.92 57.67
N SER A 1074 -24.68 -20.22 58.68
CA SER A 1074 -24.47 -18.78 58.63
C SER A 1074 -23.50 -18.34 59.72
N TYR A 1075 -22.70 -17.34 59.42
CA TYR A 1075 -21.84 -16.65 60.38
C TYR A 1075 -22.37 -15.25 60.65
N ASN A 1076 -22.48 -14.85 61.91
CA ASN A 1076 -22.90 -13.52 62.32
C ASN A 1076 -21.93 -12.96 63.35
N LEU A 1077 -21.35 -11.81 63.06
CA LEU A 1077 -20.48 -11.05 63.96
C LEU A 1077 -21.07 -9.64 64.14
N THR A 1078 -21.38 -9.25 65.38
CA THR A 1078 -22.08 -7.99 65.70
C THR A 1078 -21.27 -7.11 66.65
N ASN A 1079 -21.69 -5.85 66.82
CA ASN A 1079 -21.01 -4.82 67.62
C ASN A 1079 -19.66 -4.37 67.05
N LEU A 1080 -19.60 -4.25 65.73
CA LEU A 1080 -18.41 -3.82 65.00
C LEU A 1080 -18.37 -2.31 64.91
N SER A 1081 -17.17 -1.75 65.08
CA SER A 1081 -16.89 -0.34 64.83
C SER A 1081 -16.69 -0.06 63.34
N ALA A 1082 -16.93 1.16 62.90
CA ALA A 1082 -16.79 1.57 61.52
C ALA A 1082 -15.34 1.43 61.04
N GLY A 1083 -15.19 0.90 59.83
CA GLY A 1083 -13.98 0.73 59.05
C GLY A 1083 -13.84 -0.68 58.49
N THR A 1084 -12.63 -1.06 58.16
CA THR A 1084 -12.35 -2.17 57.23
C THR A 1084 -12.04 -3.47 57.96
N TYR A 1085 -12.62 -4.56 57.46
CA TYR A 1085 -12.43 -5.92 57.94
C TYR A 1085 -12.10 -6.85 56.76
N ASP A 1086 -10.99 -7.57 56.86
CA ASP A 1086 -10.61 -8.66 55.97
C ASP A 1086 -11.26 -9.95 56.44
N ILE A 1087 -12.00 -10.59 55.53
CA ILE A 1087 -12.69 -11.84 55.79
C ILE A 1087 -12.11 -12.90 54.86
N CYS A 1088 -11.56 -13.98 55.41
CA CYS A 1088 -11.13 -15.14 54.64
C CYS A 1088 -11.93 -16.37 55.06
N ILE A 1089 -12.58 -17.03 54.10
CA ILE A 1089 -13.38 -18.23 54.31
C ILE A 1089 -12.72 -19.40 53.59
N SER A 1090 -12.37 -20.45 54.32
CA SER A 1090 -11.93 -21.73 53.76
C SER A 1090 -13.01 -22.79 53.98
N GLY A 1091 -13.07 -23.79 53.09
CA GLY A 1091 -14.05 -24.87 53.20
C GLY A 1091 -13.57 -26.13 52.50
N THR A 1092 -14.01 -27.27 53.01
CA THR A 1092 -13.77 -28.59 52.41
C THR A 1092 -15.05 -29.42 52.45
N ASP A 1093 -15.27 -30.23 51.43
CA ASP A 1093 -16.34 -31.25 51.43
C ASP A 1093 -15.87 -32.62 51.96
N GLY A 1094 -14.63 -32.66 52.48
CA GLY A 1094 -13.97 -33.87 52.97
C GLY A 1094 -13.11 -34.58 51.92
N THR A 1095 -13.23 -34.23 50.64
CA THR A 1095 -12.42 -34.80 49.54
C THR A 1095 -11.68 -33.70 48.77
N ILE A 1096 -12.31 -32.54 48.56
CA ILE A 1096 -11.76 -31.37 47.89
C ILE A 1096 -11.54 -30.27 48.92
N SER A 1097 -10.36 -29.66 48.90
CA SER A 1097 -10.05 -28.44 49.66
C SER A 1097 -10.12 -27.25 48.71
N TYR A 1098 -11.00 -26.31 48.98
CA TYR A 1098 -11.13 -25.11 48.17
C TYR A 1098 -10.10 -24.06 48.60
N GLU A 1099 -9.61 -23.25 47.66
CA GLU A 1099 -8.78 -22.10 48.01
C GLU A 1099 -9.56 -21.11 48.91
N PRO A 1100 -8.89 -20.45 49.88
CA PRO A 1100 -9.54 -19.47 50.75
C PRO A 1100 -10.17 -18.32 49.93
N PHE A 1101 -11.47 -18.13 50.11
CA PHE A 1101 -12.18 -16.99 49.56
C PHE A 1101 -12.03 -15.81 50.50
N CYS A 1102 -11.14 -14.87 50.14
CA CYS A 1102 -10.88 -13.67 50.91
C CYS A 1102 -11.56 -12.45 50.28
N LEU A 1103 -12.20 -11.61 51.11
CA LEU A 1103 -12.79 -10.36 50.69
C LEU A 1103 -12.67 -9.30 51.79
N GLU A 1104 -12.53 -8.05 51.37
CA GLU A 1104 -12.51 -6.89 52.26
C GLU A 1104 -13.93 -6.32 52.39
N VAL A 1105 -14.43 -6.12 53.61
CA VAL A 1105 -15.71 -5.44 53.88
C VAL A 1105 -15.51 -4.18 54.69
N VAL A 1106 -16.38 -3.19 54.45
CA VAL A 1106 -16.32 -1.91 55.16
C VAL A 1106 -17.63 -1.67 55.89
N ILE A 1107 -17.58 -1.59 57.22
CA ILE A 1107 -18.68 -1.10 58.05
C ILE A 1107 -18.60 0.43 58.05
N THR A 1108 -19.65 1.12 57.60
CA THR A 1108 -19.64 2.60 57.49
C THR A 1108 -20.34 3.27 58.66
N GLU A 1109 -20.20 4.59 58.80
CA GLU A 1109 -20.92 5.43 59.76
C GLU A 1109 -21.41 6.74 59.06
N PRO A 1110 -22.47 7.41 59.55
CA PRO A 1110 -22.97 8.64 58.93
C PRO A 1110 -21.95 9.80 58.96
N ALA A 1111 -21.77 10.51 57.83
CA ALA A 1111 -20.88 11.66 57.72
C ALA A 1111 -21.37 12.89 58.52
N PRO A 1112 -20.50 13.75 59.07
CA PRO A 1112 -20.90 14.97 59.78
C PRO A 1112 -21.47 16.03 58.82
N LEU A 1113 -22.37 16.89 59.31
CA LEU A 1113 -22.88 18.05 58.57
C LEU A 1113 -21.77 19.06 58.34
N SER A 1114 -21.50 19.40 57.08
CA SER A 1114 -20.56 20.45 56.69
C SER A 1114 -21.32 21.56 55.97
N VAL A 1115 -21.13 22.80 56.43
CA VAL A 1115 -21.78 23.99 55.86
C VAL A 1115 -20.73 25.06 55.68
N THR A 1116 -20.61 25.58 54.47
CA THR A 1116 -19.75 26.72 54.15
C THR A 1116 -20.61 27.89 53.72
N SER A 1117 -20.45 29.05 54.34
CA SER A 1117 -21.18 30.27 53.98
C SER A 1117 -20.27 31.30 53.33
N LYS A 1118 -20.80 32.06 52.38
CA LYS A 1118 -20.08 33.14 51.71
C LYS A 1118 -20.99 34.32 51.39
N VAL A 1119 -20.65 35.50 51.89
CA VAL A 1119 -21.38 36.74 51.59
C VAL A 1119 -20.94 37.32 50.25
N SER A 1120 -21.90 37.70 49.41
CA SER A 1120 -21.66 38.27 48.08
C SER A 1120 -21.11 39.70 48.16
N LEU A 1121 -20.08 40.00 47.35
CA LEU A 1121 -19.43 41.33 47.28
C LEU A 1121 -20.19 42.33 46.37
N LYS A 1122 -21.21 41.88 45.64
CA LYS A 1122 -21.96 42.70 44.67
C LYS A 1122 -23.40 42.99 45.11
N ALA A 1123 -23.96 42.18 46.02
CA ALA A 1123 -25.31 42.30 46.55
C ALA A 1123 -25.36 41.74 48.00
N PRO A 1124 -26.27 42.20 48.88
CA PRO A 1124 -26.34 41.72 50.26
C PRO A 1124 -27.01 40.33 50.32
N GLN A 1125 -26.31 39.28 49.89
CA GLN A 1125 -26.76 37.89 49.90
C GLN A 1125 -25.69 36.98 50.52
N VAL A 1126 -26.11 35.89 51.17
CA VAL A 1126 -25.25 34.78 51.59
C VAL A 1126 -25.52 33.55 50.71
N VAL A 1127 -24.46 32.91 50.23
CA VAL A 1127 -24.49 31.64 49.49
C VAL A 1127 -23.94 30.57 50.42
N LEU A 1128 -24.65 29.44 50.51
CA LEU A 1128 -24.32 28.31 51.36
C LEU A 1128 -23.99 27.10 50.49
N ASP A 1129 -22.90 26.41 50.80
CA ASP A 1129 -22.57 25.09 50.27
C ASP A 1129 -22.73 24.05 51.38
N LEU A 1130 -23.54 23.01 51.12
CA LEU A 1130 -24.07 22.05 52.08
C LEU A 1130 -23.64 20.62 51.72
N GLU A 1131 -23.01 19.92 52.67
CA GLU A 1131 -22.56 18.53 52.52
C GLU A 1131 -22.82 17.72 53.81
N GLY A 1132 -22.85 16.39 53.69
CA GLY A 1132 -23.02 15.48 54.82
C GLY A 1132 -24.41 14.85 54.98
N ALA A 1133 -25.46 15.29 54.28
CA ALA A 1133 -26.80 14.69 54.37
C ALA A 1133 -27.55 14.72 53.03
N LYS A 1134 -28.69 14.01 52.96
CA LYS A 1134 -29.57 14.01 51.78
C LYS A 1134 -30.52 15.22 51.72
N GLY A 1135 -30.69 15.95 52.82
CA GLY A 1135 -31.51 17.17 52.89
C GLY A 1135 -31.22 18.01 54.13
N TYR A 1136 -31.52 19.30 54.06
CA TYR A 1136 -31.10 20.31 55.04
C TYR A 1136 -32.24 21.27 55.39
N TYR A 1137 -32.31 21.67 56.65
CA TYR A 1137 -33.14 22.77 57.13
C TYR A 1137 -32.27 24.01 57.32
N VAL A 1138 -32.52 25.06 56.54
CA VAL A 1138 -31.79 26.34 56.55
C VAL A 1138 -32.71 27.43 57.09
N GLU A 1139 -32.34 28.03 58.22
CA GLU A 1139 -33.09 29.09 58.89
C GLU A 1139 -32.29 30.41 58.89
N LEU A 1140 -32.88 31.48 58.34
CA LEU A 1140 -32.30 32.82 58.35
C LEU A 1140 -33.24 33.81 59.03
N ASN A 1141 -32.76 34.48 60.08
CA ASN A 1141 -33.51 35.46 60.87
C ASN A 1141 -34.88 34.94 61.36
N GLY A 1142 -34.96 33.67 61.72
CA GLY A 1142 -36.18 33.02 62.23
C GLY A 1142 -37.11 32.43 61.15
N PHE A 1143 -36.72 32.44 59.87
CA PHE A 1143 -37.48 31.81 58.78
C PHE A 1143 -36.76 30.58 58.24
N THR A 1144 -37.35 29.40 58.43
CA THR A 1144 -36.78 28.10 58.02
C THR A 1144 -37.27 27.65 56.64
N THR A 1145 -36.35 27.19 55.80
CA THR A 1145 -36.58 26.59 54.48
C THR A 1145 -35.92 25.22 54.42
N TYR A 1146 -36.60 24.24 53.83
CA TYR A 1146 -36.01 22.93 53.54
C TYR A 1146 -35.45 22.89 52.12
N THR A 1147 -34.24 22.36 51.95
CA THR A 1147 -33.63 22.16 50.63
C THR A 1147 -32.88 20.83 50.56
N ALA A 1148 -32.92 20.20 49.38
CA ALA A 1148 -32.07 19.06 49.02
C ALA A 1148 -30.91 19.49 48.10
N GLU A 1149 -30.84 20.76 47.71
CA GLU A 1149 -29.75 21.29 46.89
C GLU A 1149 -28.48 21.47 47.72
N LYS A 1150 -27.33 21.16 47.11
CA LYS A 1150 -26.02 21.31 47.76
C LYS A 1150 -25.53 22.75 47.81
N GLN A 1151 -26.11 23.66 47.02
CA GLN A 1151 -25.79 25.10 47.07
C GLN A 1151 -27.08 25.91 47.18
N PHE A 1152 -27.18 26.83 48.13
CA PHE A 1152 -28.41 27.55 48.45
C PHE A 1152 -28.14 29.01 48.81
N SER A 1153 -28.88 29.97 48.23
CA SER A 1153 -28.62 31.41 48.41
C SER A 1153 -29.79 32.15 49.07
N LEU A 1154 -29.47 33.09 49.98
CA LEU A 1154 -30.44 33.85 50.76
C LEU A 1154 -30.08 35.34 50.85
N ASP A 1155 -31.09 36.22 50.85
CA ASP A 1155 -30.93 37.67 51.01
C ASP A 1155 -30.66 38.08 52.47
N LEU A 1156 -29.65 38.93 52.68
CA LEU A 1156 -29.27 39.49 53.99
C LEU A 1156 -29.87 40.87 54.22
N SER A 1157 -30.29 41.14 55.46
CA SER A 1157 -30.72 42.46 55.92
C SER A 1157 -29.56 43.30 56.45
N LYS A 1158 -29.68 44.64 56.44
CA LYS A 1158 -28.66 45.52 57.06
C LYS A 1158 -28.62 45.31 58.59
N GLY A 1159 -27.43 45.23 59.16
CA GLY A 1159 -27.21 44.88 60.56
C GLY A 1159 -26.82 43.40 60.72
N ILE A 1160 -27.14 42.83 61.88
CA ILE A 1160 -26.81 41.44 62.23
C ILE A 1160 -27.88 40.51 61.66
N ASN A 1161 -27.45 39.43 60.99
CA ASN A 1161 -28.30 38.34 60.53
C ASN A 1161 -27.88 37.04 61.21
N PHE A 1162 -28.84 36.20 61.59
CA PHE A 1162 -28.59 34.90 62.22
C PHE A 1162 -28.97 33.78 61.26
N LEU A 1163 -27.98 32.97 60.88
CA LEU A 1163 -28.12 31.81 60.02
C LEU A 1163 -27.97 30.52 60.84
N LYS A 1164 -28.82 29.53 60.57
CA LYS A 1164 -28.79 28.22 61.22
C LYS A 1164 -29.09 27.10 60.21
N VAL A 1165 -28.31 26.03 60.19
CA VAL A 1165 -28.49 24.88 59.29
C VAL A 1165 -28.38 23.56 60.07
N TYR A 1166 -29.32 22.63 59.87
CA TYR A 1166 -29.32 21.31 60.51
C TYR A 1166 -30.04 20.24 59.66
N THR A 1167 -29.87 18.96 60.01
CA THR A 1167 -30.42 17.80 59.28
C THR A 1167 -31.43 17.02 60.13
N ASP A 1168 -32.04 16.00 59.53
CA ASP A 1168 -32.97 15.05 60.17
C ASP A 1168 -32.26 14.00 61.04
N ILE A 1169 -30.93 13.86 60.92
CA ILE A 1169 -30.11 12.97 61.76
C ILE A 1169 -29.48 13.79 62.90
N PRO A 1170 -29.94 13.65 64.16
CA PRO A 1170 -29.54 14.54 65.25
C PRO A 1170 -28.04 14.56 65.55
N CYS A 1171 -27.31 13.49 65.21
CA CYS A 1171 -25.89 13.37 65.53
C CYS A 1171 -24.94 13.89 64.43
N GLN A 1172 -25.45 14.40 63.31
CA GLN A 1172 -24.62 15.05 62.28
C GLN A 1172 -24.23 16.48 62.67
N GLY A 1173 -24.85 17.06 63.70
CA GLY A 1173 -24.56 18.40 64.18
C GLY A 1173 -25.44 19.48 63.56
N MET A 1174 -25.16 20.73 63.94
CA MET A 1174 -25.90 21.92 63.54
C MET A 1174 -24.91 23.07 63.35
N TYR A 1175 -25.06 23.82 62.27
CA TYR A 1175 -24.26 24.99 61.94
C TYR A 1175 -25.03 26.26 62.32
N GLU A 1176 -24.39 27.19 63.01
CA GLU A 1176 -24.95 28.51 63.33
C GLU A 1176 -23.90 29.59 63.04
N GLU A 1177 -24.32 30.68 62.40
CA GLU A 1177 -23.46 31.81 62.07
C GLU A 1177 -24.18 33.14 62.23
N GLU A 1178 -23.46 34.15 62.72
CA GLU A 1178 -23.92 35.53 62.80
C GLU A 1178 -23.20 36.38 61.75
N ILE A 1179 -23.95 36.98 60.82
CA ILE A 1179 -23.41 37.75 59.69
C ILE A 1179 -23.76 39.23 59.86
N LEU A 1180 -22.73 40.08 60.04
CA LEU A 1180 -22.86 41.53 60.18
C LEU A 1180 -22.60 42.26 58.85
N VAL A 1181 -23.48 43.19 58.48
CA VAL A 1181 -23.32 44.05 57.30
C VAL A 1181 -23.16 45.53 57.73
N SER A 1182 -21.98 46.15 57.46
CA SER A 1182 -21.50 47.47 57.98
C SER A 1182 -20.81 48.35 56.88
N ASP A 1183 -20.70 49.67 57.08
CA ASP A 1183 -20.13 50.68 56.14
C ASP A 1183 -18.71 51.23 56.55
N GLY A 1184 -17.87 50.50 57.33
CA GLY A 1184 -16.44 50.86 57.61
C GLY A 1184 -15.84 50.41 58.97
N PRO A 1185 -14.53 50.66 59.26
CA PRO A 1185 -13.78 49.98 60.34
C PRO A 1185 -14.22 50.35 61.77
N LEU A 1186 -14.23 49.35 62.65
CA LEU A 1186 -14.74 49.39 64.04
C LEU A 1186 -13.59 49.31 65.06
N VAL A 1187 -13.61 50.13 66.13
CA VAL A 1187 -12.55 50.16 67.17
C VAL A 1187 -13.12 49.73 68.53
N PHE A 1188 -12.54 48.69 69.14
CA PHE A 1188 -13.00 48.10 70.39
C PHE A 1188 -11.85 47.51 71.23
N PRO A 1189 -11.86 47.59 72.57
CA PRO A 1189 -12.81 48.32 73.40
C PRO A 1189 -12.59 49.82 73.32
N ASN A 1190 -13.65 50.61 73.42
CA ASN A 1190 -13.56 52.06 73.54
C ASN A 1190 -14.71 52.57 74.43
N PRO A 1191 -14.46 52.92 75.71
CA PRO A 1191 -13.15 53.23 76.29
C PRO A 1191 -12.24 52.02 76.56
N PHE A 1192 -10.93 52.23 76.53
CA PHE A 1192 -9.90 51.21 76.75
C PHE A 1192 -9.02 51.52 77.97
N ARG A 1193 -8.23 50.54 78.42
CA ARG A 1193 -7.19 50.73 79.45
C ARG A 1193 -5.81 50.73 78.83
N ASP A 1194 -5.38 49.58 78.31
CA ASP A 1194 -4.00 49.42 77.83
C ASP A 1194 -3.92 49.29 76.31
N PHE A 1195 -4.81 48.51 75.68
CA PHE A 1195 -4.80 48.28 74.23
C PHE A 1195 -6.20 48.47 73.64
N ILE A 1196 -6.26 48.77 72.33
CA ILE A 1196 -7.47 48.71 71.51
C ILE A 1196 -7.24 47.76 70.34
N GLU A 1197 -8.30 47.13 69.86
CA GLU A 1197 -8.30 46.38 68.61
C GLU A 1197 -9.14 47.10 67.56
N ILE A 1198 -8.66 47.08 66.31
CA ILE A 1198 -9.30 47.75 65.19
C ILE A 1198 -9.63 46.71 64.15
N TYR A 1199 -10.92 46.56 63.84
CA TYR A 1199 -11.46 45.61 62.88
C TYR A 1199 -11.78 46.33 61.57
N PHE A 1200 -11.40 45.73 60.44
CA PHE A 1200 -11.61 46.26 59.11
C PHE A 1200 -12.61 45.39 58.33
N ASP A 1201 -13.63 46.00 57.72
CA ASP A 1201 -14.64 45.30 56.89
C ASP A 1201 -14.05 44.64 55.63
N VAL A 1202 -12.79 44.95 55.26
CA VAL A 1202 -12.02 44.28 54.19
C VAL A 1202 -10.51 44.33 54.53
N PRO A 1203 -9.72 43.31 54.16
CA PRO A 1203 -8.28 43.27 54.44
C PRO A 1203 -7.55 44.50 53.91
N THR A 1204 -6.77 45.15 54.78
CA THR A 1204 -6.18 46.47 54.50
C THR A 1204 -5.11 46.45 53.39
N GLN A 1205 -5.00 47.53 52.59
CA GLN A 1205 -3.89 47.75 51.65
C GLN A 1205 -3.14 49.05 52.00
N ARG A 1206 -1.83 48.96 52.26
CA ARG A 1206 -0.85 50.00 52.65
C ARG A 1206 -1.50 51.22 53.29
N ALA A 1207 -1.94 51.04 54.54
CA ALA A 1207 -2.63 52.05 55.31
C ALA A 1207 -1.72 52.69 56.36
N THR A 1208 -2.00 53.94 56.71
CA THR A 1208 -1.29 54.66 57.78
C THR A 1208 -2.27 54.98 58.91
N MET A 1209 -1.91 54.63 60.13
CA MET A 1209 -2.61 55.00 61.36
C MET A 1209 -1.85 56.11 62.08
N GLN A 1210 -2.57 57.12 62.53
CA GLN A 1210 -2.02 58.27 63.23
C GLN A 1210 -2.83 58.54 64.49
N LEU A 1211 -2.15 58.64 65.63
CA LEU A 1211 -2.77 58.93 66.90
C LEU A 1211 -2.45 60.36 67.35
N PHE A 1212 -3.48 61.12 67.70
CA PHE A 1212 -3.39 62.50 68.13
C PHE A 1212 -3.89 62.67 69.57
N SER A 1213 -3.27 63.58 70.34
CA SER A 1213 -3.82 64.05 71.61
C SER A 1213 -5.06 64.94 71.39
N SER A 1214 -5.80 65.19 72.47
CA SER A 1214 -7.02 66.01 72.43
C SER A 1214 -6.82 67.45 71.98
N ASP A 1215 -5.60 67.99 72.10
CA ASP A 1215 -5.20 69.31 71.60
C ASP A 1215 -4.69 69.29 70.14
N GLY A 1216 -4.74 68.13 69.48
CA GLY A 1216 -4.41 67.96 68.06
C GLY A 1216 -2.93 67.70 67.77
N ARG A 1217 -2.09 67.48 68.79
CA ARG A 1217 -0.68 67.10 68.57
C ARG A 1217 -0.57 65.64 68.17
N LEU A 1218 0.19 65.35 67.11
CA LEU A 1218 0.48 63.97 66.68
C LEU A 1218 1.38 63.29 67.72
N LEU A 1219 0.90 62.18 68.28
CA LEU A 1219 1.60 61.39 69.29
C LEU A 1219 2.33 60.19 68.70
N ARG A 1220 1.72 59.51 67.72
CA ARG A 1220 2.27 58.29 67.11
C ARG A 1220 1.78 58.11 65.68
N THR A 1221 2.61 57.53 64.82
CA THR A 1221 2.22 57.11 63.46
C THR A 1221 2.77 55.71 63.20
N ASP A 1222 1.91 54.81 62.76
CA ASP A 1222 2.28 53.44 62.39
C ASP A 1222 1.75 53.13 60.99
N LYS A 1223 2.52 52.33 60.23
CA LYS A 1223 2.12 51.85 58.91
C LYS A 1223 1.67 50.40 59.04
N LEU A 1224 0.48 50.10 58.53
CA LEU A 1224 -0.07 48.75 58.55
C LEU A 1224 0.43 47.97 57.33
N GLN A 1225 0.71 46.68 57.55
CA GLN A 1225 1.06 45.74 56.49
C GLN A 1225 -0.18 45.36 55.66
N ASP A 1226 0.03 44.98 54.40
CA ASP A 1226 -1.03 44.55 53.49
C ASP A 1226 -1.69 43.24 53.98
N GLY A 1227 -3.03 43.14 53.93
CA GLY A 1227 -3.80 41.91 54.18
C GLY A 1227 -4.36 41.74 55.59
N VAL A 1228 -4.23 42.71 56.48
CA VAL A 1228 -4.65 42.58 57.90
C VAL A 1228 -6.15 42.88 58.06
N SER A 1229 -6.90 41.98 58.73
CA SER A 1229 -8.35 42.07 59.02
C SER A 1229 -8.67 42.63 60.42
N SER A 1230 -7.78 42.43 61.40
CA SER A 1230 -7.79 43.17 62.67
C SER A 1230 -6.36 43.45 63.16
N GLN A 1231 -6.16 44.55 63.90
CA GLN A 1231 -4.86 44.90 64.49
C GLN A 1231 -5.04 45.39 65.93
N GLU A 1232 -4.30 44.76 66.85
CA GLU A 1232 -4.16 45.25 68.22
C GLU A 1232 -3.15 46.42 68.25
N TYR A 1233 -3.50 47.46 69.01
CA TYR A 1233 -2.75 48.69 69.12
C TYR A 1233 -2.52 49.02 70.60
N ASP A 1234 -1.31 48.76 71.08
CA ASP A 1234 -0.89 49.00 72.45
C ASP A 1234 -0.67 50.50 72.72
N LEU A 1235 -1.44 51.01 73.67
CA LEU A 1235 -1.52 52.39 74.12
C LEU A 1235 -1.35 52.49 75.65
N SER A 1236 -0.77 51.48 76.28
CA SER A 1236 -0.55 51.37 77.73
C SER A 1236 0.24 52.55 78.29
N MET A 1237 1.20 53.06 77.52
CA MET A 1237 2.07 54.18 77.88
C MET A 1237 1.36 55.56 77.87
N LEU A 1238 0.14 55.66 77.35
CA LEU A 1238 -0.59 56.94 77.34
C LEU A 1238 -1.25 57.22 78.70
N PRO A 1239 -1.27 58.48 79.17
CA PRO A 1239 -2.04 58.84 80.35
C PRO A 1239 -3.55 58.80 80.08
N VAL A 1240 -4.35 58.61 81.13
CA VAL A 1240 -5.83 58.62 81.09
C VAL A 1240 -6.33 59.91 80.42
N GLY A 1241 -7.17 59.78 79.40
CA GLY A 1241 -7.55 60.93 78.57
C GLY A 1241 -8.21 60.56 77.25
N MET A 1242 -8.56 61.58 76.47
CA MET A 1242 -9.17 61.45 75.14
C MET A 1242 -8.10 61.58 74.05
N TYR A 1243 -8.15 60.68 73.08
CA TYR A 1243 -7.27 60.68 71.91
C TYR A 1243 -8.09 60.49 70.64
N TYR A 1244 -7.51 60.89 69.50
CA TYR A 1244 -8.12 60.70 68.19
C TYR A 1244 -7.23 59.81 67.34
N LEU A 1245 -7.78 58.69 66.89
CA LEU A 1245 -7.11 57.78 65.99
C LEU A 1245 -7.62 58.02 64.57
N GLN A 1246 -6.71 58.36 63.67
CA GLN A 1246 -6.99 58.61 62.28
C GLN A 1246 -6.39 57.49 61.41
N TYR A 1247 -7.21 56.98 60.50
CA TYR A 1247 -6.84 55.96 59.53
C TYR A 1247 -6.87 56.56 58.12
N GLU A 1248 -5.80 56.38 57.37
CA GLU A 1248 -5.67 56.86 56.00
C GLU A 1248 -5.17 55.75 55.05
N SER A 1249 -5.96 55.40 54.04
CA SER A 1249 -5.62 54.43 52.99
C SER A 1249 -6.33 54.76 51.68
N ARG A 1250 -5.59 54.74 50.55
CA ARG A 1250 -6.09 54.99 49.17
C ARG A 1250 -7.07 56.16 49.04
N GLY A 1251 -6.74 57.30 49.66
CA GLY A 1251 -7.56 58.52 49.59
C GLY A 1251 -8.79 58.55 50.50
N MET A 1252 -9.08 57.47 51.24
CA MET A 1252 -10.01 57.52 52.37
C MET A 1252 -9.29 57.90 53.65
N LYS A 1253 -9.84 58.90 54.34
CA LYS A 1253 -9.36 59.39 55.64
C LYS A 1253 -10.53 59.37 56.63
N LYS A 1254 -10.45 58.56 57.68
CA LYS A 1254 -11.49 58.42 58.72
C LYS A 1254 -10.87 58.61 60.10
N THR A 1255 -11.53 59.37 60.97
CA THR A 1255 -11.04 59.64 62.33
C THR A 1255 -12.04 59.11 63.35
N THR A 1256 -11.56 58.31 64.28
CA THR A 1256 -12.33 57.74 65.38
C THR A 1256 -11.78 58.28 66.71
N LYS A 1257 -12.69 58.76 67.57
CA LYS A 1257 -12.34 59.21 68.92
C LYS A 1257 -12.20 57.99 69.82
N ILE A 1258 -11.08 57.88 70.55
CA ILE A 1258 -10.85 56.83 71.55
C ILE A 1258 -10.63 57.43 72.94
N LEU A 1259 -11.07 56.73 73.98
CA LEU A 1259 -11.03 57.20 75.35
C LEU A 1259 -10.25 56.23 76.24
N LYS A 1260 -9.13 56.66 76.82
CA LYS A 1260 -8.38 55.88 77.81
C LYS A 1260 -8.93 56.15 79.21
N ARG A 1261 -9.24 55.08 79.94
CA ARG A 1261 -9.74 55.11 81.33
C ARG A 1261 -8.66 54.88 82.37
#